data_AF-A0AA38ZKP8-F1
#
_entry.id   AF-A0AA38ZKP8-F1
#
_cell.length_a   1.000
_cell.length_b   1.000
_cell.length_c   1.000
_cell.angle_alpha   90.00
_cell.angle_beta   90.00
_cell.angle_gamma   90.00
#
_symmetry.space_group_name_H-M   'P 1'
#
loop_
_entity.id
_entity.type
_entity.pdbx_description
1 polymer ?
#
loop_
_entity_poly.entity_id
_entity_poly.type
_entity_poly.pdbx_seq_one_letter_code
_entity_poly.pdbx_strand_id
1 'polypeptide(L)'
;MGEDGEAQAKTPARGRKADEEKVPFYKLFSFADKLDVGLMIVGTVSAIGNGMCQPLMTLIFGQLINTFGDSDPSHVVHEVSKVSLKFVYVAIGSGIASLLQVSSWMVTGERQATRIRGLYLKTILRQDIAFFDTETTTGEVIGRMSGDTILIQDAMGEKVGKFMQLMSTFFGGFIIAFARGWLLSLVLLTSIPLLVISGGTMAIIMSRMSSRGQLAYAEAGNVVEQTVGAIRTVASFTGEKKAIKNYDNKLHIAYASTVQQGLASGIGLGTVLLIIFGTYGLAIWYGSKLVIERGYDGGRVINCIMAIMAGGMSLGQTSPCLNAFAAGQAAAYKMFETIKRKPQIDAYDTSGTVLEDIRGEIELKDVYFSYPARPDVQIFSGFSLHVPSGKTAALVGQSGSGKSTVISLLERFYDPHSGEVLIDGVDLKQLQLKWIREKIGLVSQEPILFATTIKENISYGKEDASDEEIRTAIVLANAAKYIDKLPKGLDTMVGEHGTQLSGGQKQRIAIARAILKNPRILLLDEATSALDAESERIVQDALVNVMVNRTTVVVAHRLTTIRNADIIAVVHQGKIVEQGTHGELIKDPDGAYTQLVRLQEGNSQAEDAHVKDTDKLDKSPDNMDYSIARSGSHKLSFRRSMSRGSSSGRPSVSLSFSVPFPIGIHETEMAGQDIERGDGEDEKRRKVSLRRLAYLNKPEVPVLLLGSIAAGIHGVIFPIFGLLLSTAIKIFFEPPNELKKDSRFWALMFVALGLLTLMAVPVQNYLFGVAGGKLIQRIRSLSFEKVVHQEISWFDDPANSSGAVGARLSTDASAVRSLVGDALALIVQNLTTVIAGLVISFTANWILALIILVVLPLVFLQGYFQMKFLKGFSADAKVMYEEASQVANDAVGSIRTVASFCAEKKVMDMYQQKCDAPMKQGVRLGLVSGAGFGFSFFALYCTNAFCFYIGSILVQHGKATFGEVFKVFFALTISAMGISQTSAMAPDTNKAKDSTASIFQLLDSKPTIDSSSNEGTTLANVKGDIEFQHVSFKYSTRPDVQIFRDLSLSIPSGKTVALVGESGSGKSTVISLIERFYNPESGRILLDGMEIQKLKLSWLRQQMGLVGQEPILFNETIRANIAYGKEGATEDEIIAATKAANAHNFIHSLPQGYETSVGERGVQLSGGQKQRIAIARAILKDPKILLLDEATSALDAESERVVQEALDRVMVERTTVVVAHRLTTIKGADIIAVVKNGVIAEKGSHEKLMSITDGPYASLVALHTTSST
;
A
#
# COMPACT_ATOMS: atom_id res chain seq x y z
N MET A 1 10.02 32.12 -53.63
CA MET A 1 11.30 32.01 -52.90
C MET A 1 11.00 32.39 -51.47
N GLY A 2 10.83 31.38 -50.63
CA GLY A 2 10.54 31.54 -49.21
C GLY A 2 11.81 31.43 -48.39
N GLU A 3 11.81 32.11 -47.25
CA GLU A 3 12.66 31.80 -46.11
C GLU A 3 11.76 31.90 -44.87
N ASP A 4 11.66 30.76 -44.17
CA ASP A 4 10.83 30.52 -43.00
C ASP A 4 11.44 31.17 -41.74
N GLY A 5 10.57 31.80 -40.95
CA GLY A 5 10.92 32.34 -39.63
C GLY A 5 10.77 31.29 -38.52
N GLU A 6 11.87 30.97 -37.84
CA GLU A 6 11.85 30.27 -36.56
C GLU A 6 11.50 31.23 -35.41
N ALA A 7 10.28 31.10 -34.88
CA ALA A 7 9.89 31.69 -33.61
C ALA A 7 10.35 30.77 -32.45
N GLN A 8 11.40 31.18 -31.73
CA GLN A 8 11.83 30.56 -30.49
C GLN A 8 10.73 30.69 -29.41
N ALA A 9 10.03 29.59 -29.14
CA ALA A 9 9.17 29.44 -27.98
C ALA A 9 10.04 29.32 -26.71
N LYS A 10 9.98 30.35 -25.85
CA LYS A 10 10.55 30.32 -24.49
C LYS A 10 9.84 29.23 -23.67
N THR A 11 10.53 28.14 -23.39
CA THR A 11 10.14 27.14 -22.38
C THR A 11 10.16 27.82 -20.99
N PRO A 12 9.08 27.79 -20.19
CA PRO A 12 9.11 28.38 -18.86
C PRO A 12 9.96 27.52 -17.94
N ALA A 13 10.86 28.18 -17.21
CA ALA A 13 11.76 27.58 -16.24
C ALA A 13 10.97 26.85 -15.13
N ARG A 14 10.82 25.52 -15.28
CA ARG A 14 10.16 24.63 -14.31
C ARG A 14 11.06 24.22 -13.12
N GLY A 15 12.27 24.77 -13.02
CA GLY A 15 13.30 24.34 -12.05
C GLY A 15 13.30 25.04 -10.69
N ARG A 16 12.49 26.10 -10.47
CA ARG A 16 12.54 26.91 -9.22
C ARG A 16 11.45 26.62 -8.18
N LYS A 17 10.40 25.84 -8.49
CA LYS A 17 9.29 25.60 -7.54
C LYS A 17 9.56 24.55 -6.46
N ALA A 18 10.59 23.70 -6.60
CA ALA A 18 10.80 22.58 -5.68
C ALA A 18 11.32 22.98 -4.28
N ASP A 19 11.89 24.18 -4.12
CA ASP A 19 12.41 24.65 -2.82
C ASP A 19 11.35 25.37 -1.95
N GLU A 20 10.14 25.62 -2.46
CA GLU A 20 9.05 26.32 -1.73
C GLU A 20 8.15 25.38 -0.89
N GLU A 21 8.25 24.05 -1.04
CA GLU A 21 7.36 23.06 -0.39
C GLU A 21 7.88 22.55 0.98
N LYS A 22 8.41 23.43 1.85
CA LYS A 22 8.88 23.04 3.20
C LYS A 22 8.44 24.01 4.28
N VAL A 23 7.98 23.48 5.41
CA VAL A 23 7.69 24.29 6.60
C VAL A 23 8.99 24.64 7.31
N PRO A 24 9.20 25.91 7.75
CA PRO A 24 10.30 26.25 8.65
C PRO A 24 10.29 25.38 9.91
N PHE A 25 11.44 24.84 10.31
CA PHE A 25 11.52 23.82 11.38
C PHE A 25 10.84 24.26 12.70
N TYR A 26 10.99 25.52 13.11
CA TYR A 26 10.35 26.03 14.33
C TYR A 26 8.81 25.99 14.28
N LYS A 27 8.21 26.08 13.08
CA LYS A 27 6.75 26.01 12.92
C LYS A 27 6.21 24.60 13.13
N LEU A 28 7.04 23.55 13.06
CA LEU A 28 6.62 22.19 13.42
C LEU A 28 6.06 22.14 14.86
N PHE A 29 6.66 22.91 15.77
CA PHE A 29 6.28 23.00 17.19
C PHE A 29 5.15 24.01 17.47
N SER A 30 4.46 24.52 16.44
CA SER A 30 3.40 25.53 16.62
C SER A 30 2.19 25.03 17.41
N PHE A 31 2.04 23.71 17.57
CA PHE A 31 0.95 23.06 18.29
C PHE A 31 1.34 22.59 19.70
N ALA A 32 2.52 22.95 20.20
CA ALA A 32 2.98 22.60 21.55
C ALA A 32 2.21 23.38 22.63
N ASP A 33 1.75 22.68 23.67
CA ASP A 33 1.17 23.31 24.88
C ASP A 33 2.24 23.64 25.94
N LYS A 34 1.82 24.25 27.06
CA LYS A 34 2.75 24.65 28.15
C LYS A 34 3.52 23.47 28.75
N LEU A 35 2.91 22.27 28.81
CA LEU A 35 3.58 21.07 29.30
C LEU A 35 4.60 20.57 28.27
N ASP A 36 4.23 20.57 26.99
CA ASP A 36 5.13 20.22 25.89
C ASP A 36 6.37 21.14 25.89
N VAL A 37 6.19 22.45 26.10
CA VAL A 37 7.30 23.41 26.23
C VAL A 37 8.19 23.09 27.43
N GLY A 38 7.60 22.78 28.58
CA GLY A 38 8.35 22.36 29.78
C GLY A 38 9.18 21.09 29.54
N LEU A 39 8.58 20.08 28.90
CA LEU A 39 9.26 18.84 28.53
C LEU A 39 10.38 19.09 27.52
N MET A 40 10.18 19.93 26.50
CA MET A 40 11.22 20.27 25.52
C MET A 40 12.43 20.95 26.18
N ILE A 41 12.21 21.85 27.15
CA ILE A 41 13.30 22.51 27.89
C ILE A 41 14.09 21.48 28.70
N VAL A 42 13.41 20.66 29.50
CA VAL A 42 14.05 19.60 30.30
C VAL A 42 14.79 18.60 29.39
N GLY A 43 14.17 18.18 28.30
CA GLY A 43 14.75 17.27 27.32
C GLY A 43 15.98 17.85 26.64
N THR A 44 15.99 19.15 26.32
CA THR A 44 17.13 19.83 25.68
C THR A 44 18.31 19.96 26.62
N VAL A 45 18.08 20.45 27.85
CA VAL A 45 19.14 20.56 28.88
C VAL A 45 19.74 19.18 29.17
N SER A 46 18.89 18.16 29.28
CA SER A 46 19.32 16.78 29.53
C SER A 46 20.05 16.18 28.32
N ALA A 47 19.66 16.51 27.08
CA ALA A 47 20.36 16.08 25.87
C ALA A 47 21.80 16.65 25.81
N ILE A 48 21.96 17.94 26.16
CA ILE A 48 23.27 18.59 26.24
C ILE A 48 24.10 17.93 27.34
N GLY A 49 23.53 17.73 28.53
CA GLY A 49 24.19 17.04 29.64
C GLY A 49 24.67 15.64 29.23
N ASN A 50 23.80 14.84 28.61
CA ASN A 50 24.14 13.51 28.12
C ASN A 50 25.23 13.56 27.02
N GLY A 51 25.16 14.53 26.11
CA GLY A 51 26.18 14.72 25.06
C GLY A 51 27.56 15.08 25.61
N MET A 52 27.62 15.85 26.71
CA MET A 52 28.88 16.20 27.39
C MET A 52 29.50 15.04 28.19
N CYS A 53 28.75 14.01 28.53
CA CYS A 53 29.27 12.85 29.26
C CYS A 53 30.37 12.12 28.49
N GLN A 54 30.27 12.01 27.16
CA GLN A 54 31.26 11.31 26.36
C GLN A 54 32.60 12.07 26.25
N PRO A 55 32.64 13.38 26.00
CA PRO A 55 33.86 14.17 26.13
C PRO A 55 34.43 14.15 27.56
N LEU A 56 33.59 14.28 28.60
CA LEU A 56 34.05 14.17 29.99
C LEU A 56 34.68 12.81 30.30
N MET A 57 34.13 11.73 29.73
CA MET A 57 34.72 10.40 29.84
C MET A 57 36.13 10.36 29.25
N THR A 58 36.38 11.00 28.10
CA THR A 58 37.75 11.05 27.53
C THR A 58 38.73 11.69 28.52
N LEU A 59 38.33 12.78 29.19
CA LEU A 59 39.17 13.47 30.17
C LEU A 59 39.50 12.58 31.38
N ILE A 60 38.49 11.89 31.93
CA ILE A 60 38.68 10.95 33.04
C ILE A 60 39.57 9.78 32.59
N PHE A 61 39.42 9.31 31.36
CA PHE A 61 40.22 8.25 30.79
C PHE A 61 41.71 8.63 30.67
N GLY A 62 42.04 9.85 30.23
CA GLY A 62 43.44 10.31 30.23
C GLY A 62 44.03 10.48 31.63
N GLN A 63 43.23 10.92 32.61
CA GLN A 63 43.67 10.94 34.02
C GLN A 63 44.02 9.53 34.49
N LEU A 64 43.17 8.56 34.16
CA LEU A 64 43.37 7.16 34.50
C LEU A 64 44.67 6.60 33.89
N ILE A 65 44.95 6.91 32.62
CA ILE A 65 46.20 6.51 31.95
C ILE A 65 47.43 7.05 32.69
N ASN A 66 47.43 8.34 33.02
CA ASN A 66 48.56 8.94 33.75
C ASN A 66 48.70 8.34 35.15
N THR A 67 47.60 8.09 35.86
CA THR A 67 47.65 7.43 37.17
C THR A 67 48.26 6.02 37.08
N PHE A 68 47.92 5.23 36.06
CA PHE A 68 48.53 3.91 35.86
C PHE A 68 50.00 3.96 35.41
N GLY A 69 50.39 4.99 34.65
CA GLY A 69 51.74 5.14 34.11
C GLY A 69 52.75 5.77 35.08
N ASP A 70 52.32 6.73 35.92
CA ASP A 70 53.20 7.53 36.77
C ASP A 70 53.23 7.09 38.25
N SER A 71 52.28 6.27 38.71
CA SER A 71 52.13 5.95 40.14
C SER A 71 52.93 4.71 40.58
N ASP A 72 53.50 4.77 41.79
CA ASP A 72 54.18 3.64 42.43
C ASP A 72 53.16 2.51 42.76
N PRO A 73 53.47 1.22 42.50
CA PRO A 73 52.50 0.10 42.62
C PRO A 73 51.81 0.00 43.99
N SER A 74 52.43 0.52 45.04
CA SER A 74 51.92 0.58 46.41
C SER A 74 50.71 1.52 46.57
N HIS A 75 50.66 2.62 45.81
CA HIS A 75 49.63 3.67 45.89
C HIS A 75 48.65 3.69 44.70
N VAL A 76 48.90 2.90 43.65
CA VAL A 76 48.06 2.82 42.43
C VAL A 76 46.58 2.57 42.74
N VAL A 77 46.24 1.70 43.69
CA VAL A 77 44.82 1.40 44.02
C VAL A 77 44.11 2.61 44.63
N HIS A 78 44.78 3.38 45.48
CA HIS A 78 44.18 4.56 46.11
C HIS A 78 43.87 5.63 45.06
N GLU A 79 44.82 5.92 44.17
CA GLU A 79 44.63 6.93 43.13
C GLU A 79 43.65 6.48 42.03
N VAL A 80 43.71 5.21 41.60
CA VAL A 80 42.73 4.67 40.64
C VAL A 80 41.33 4.63 41.24
N SER A 81 41.16 4.33 42.54
CA SER A 81 39.84 4.34 43.18
C SER A 81 39.17 5.73 43.13
N LYS A 82 39.94 6.82 43.30
CA LYS A 82 39.45 8.20 43.15
C LYS A 82 38.99 8.48 41.72
N VAL A 83 39.71 7.98 40.71
CA VAL A 83 39.34 8.15 39.29
C VAL A 83 38.13 7.26 38.93
N SER A 84 38.05 6.04 39.43
CA SER A 84 36.90 5.14 39.27
C SER A 84 35.62 5.72 39.87
N LEU A 85 35.69 6.42 41.01
CA LEU A 85 34.55 7.15 41.55
C LEU A 85 34.03 8.25 40.60
N LYS A 86 34.92 8.92 39.85
CA LYS A 86 34.49 9.89 38.83
C LYS A 86 33.72 9.23 37.69
N PHE A 87 34.08 8.00 37.29
CA PHE A 87 33.28 7.24 36.33
C PHE A 87 31.88 6.93 36.87
N VAL A 88 31.73 6.60 38.15
CA VAL A 88 30.42 6.37 38.78
C VAL A 88 29.59 7.67 38.83
N TYR A 89 30.19 8.83 39.12
CA TYR A 89 29.47 10.11 39.06
C TYR A 89 28.99 10.44 37.64
N VAL A 90 29.81 10.19 36.62
CA VAL A 90 29.40 10.31 35.21
C VAL A 90 28.34 9.27 34.84
N ALA A 91 28.38 8.07 35.43
CA ALA A 91 27.35 7.04 35.23
C ALA A 91 25.98 7.51 35.73
N ILE A 92 25.91 8.06 36.95
CA ILE A 92 24.67 8.57 37.54
C ILE A 92 24.16 9.78 36.74
N GLY A 93 25.05 10.73 36.44
CA GLY A 93 24.70 11.92 35.66
C GLY A 93 24.21 11.59 34.25
N SER A 94 24.90 10.70 33.53
CA SER A 94 24.51 10.28 32.19
C SER A 94 23.23 9.44 32.20
N GLY A 95 23.02 8.56 33.18
CA GLY A 95 21.78 7.78 33.33
C GLY A 95 20.55 8.65 33.54
N ILE A 96 20.63 9.66 34.42
CA ILE A 96 19.54 10.61 34.65
C ILE A 96 19.31 11.50 33.43
N ALA A 97 20.39 12.05 32.85
CA ALA A 97 20.30 12.94 31.69
C ALA A 97 19.70 12.22 30.47
N SER A 98 20.10 10.98 30.22
CA SER A 98 19.58 10.19 29.09
C SER A 98 18.13 9.73 29.31
N LEU A 99 17.74 9.38 30.55
CA LEU A 99 16.34 9.13 30.92
C LEU A 99 15.45 10.35 30.61
N LEU A 100 15.81 11.51 31.16
CA LEU A 100 15.03 12.74 31.01
C LEU A 100 15.00 13.21 29.57
N GLN A 101 16.11 13.11 28.84
CA GLN A 101 16.19 13.42 27.42
C GLN A 101 15.17 12.61 26.61
N VAL A 102 15.25 11.27 26.71
CA VAL A 102 14.45 10.38 25.87
C VAL A 102 12.97 10.48 26.22
N SER A 103 12.64 10.41 27.52
CA SER A 103 11.24 10.47 27.95
C SER A 103 10.59 11.79 27.56
N SER A 104 11.28 12.92 27.72
CA SER A 104 10.68 14.23 27.42
C SER A 104 10.43 14.43 25.92
N TRP A 105 11.38 14.05 25.07
CA TRP A 105 11.24 14.21 23.61
C TRP A 105 10.25 13.21 22.99
N MET A 106 10.20 11.96 23.48
CA MET A 106 9.23 10.98 22.99
C MET A 106 7.80 11.35 23.39
N VAL A 107 7.57 11.71 24.65
CA VAL A 107 6.22 12.10 25.15
C VAL A 107 5.73 13.35 24.43
N THR A 108 6.60 14.33 24.22
CA THR A 108 6.26 15.56 23.49
C THR A 108 5.92 15.27 22.03
N GLY A 109 6.71 14.42 21.35
CA GLY A 109 6.46 14.02 19.97
C GLY A 109 5.11 13.33 19.80
N GLU A 110 4.76 12.39 20.69
CA GLU A 110 3.48 11.68 20.66
C GLU A 110 2.29 12.64 20.88
N ARG A 111 2.33 13.47 21.93
CA ARG A 111 1.24 14.42 22.25
C ARG A 111 0.97 15.40 21.11
N GLN A 112 2.03 15.97 20.53
CA GLN A 112 1.89 16.92 19.42
C GLN A 112 1.42 16.22 18.15
N ALA A 113 1.92 15.01 17.83
CA ALA A 113 1.46 14.24 16.68
C ALA A 113 -0.03 13.91 16.76
N THR A 114 -0.53 13.41 17.91
CA THR A 114 -1.96 13.15 18.12
C THR A 114 -2.80 14.43 17.96
N ARG A 115 -2.33 15.56 18.48
CA ARG A 115 -3.00 16.87 18.32
C ARG A 115 -3.03 17.31 16.85
N ILE A 116 -1.93 17.15 16.11
CA ILE A 116 -1.86 17.46 14.67
C ILE A 116 -2.83 16.57 13.88
N ARG A 117 -2.88 15.26 14.14
CA ARG A 117 -3.85 14.35 13.50
C ARG A 117 -5.29 14.81 13.73
N GLY A 118 -5.65 15.11 14.97
CA GLY A 118 -6.99 15.58 15.33
C GLY A 118 -7.36 16.91 14.68
N LEU A 119 -6.44 17.88 14.64
CA LEU A 119 -6.66 19.17 13.99
C LEU A 119 -6.75 19.05 12.47
N TYR A 120 -5.93 18.20 11.87
CA TYR A 120 -5.97 17.91 10.45
C TYR A 120 -7.31 17.28 10.06
N LEU A 121 -7.73 16.20 10.73
CA LEU A 121 -9.03 15.57 10.46
C LEU A 121 -10.19 16.55 10.66
N LYS A 122 -10.18 17.31 11.77
CA LYS A 122 -11.20 18.34 12.02
C LYS A 122 -11.28 19.37 10.90
N THR A 123 -10.14 19.76 10.33
CA THR A 123 -10.11 20.75 9.24
C THR A 123 -10.53 20.13 7.90
N ILE A 124 -10.17 18.88 7.65
CA ILE A 124 -10.61 18.11 6.47
C ILE A 124 -12.13 17.95 6.49
N LEU A 125 -12.72 17.51 7.61
CA LEU A 125 -14.17 17.36 7.74
C LEU A 125 -14.93 18.68 7.58
N ARG A 126 -14.27 19.82 7.84
CA ARG A 126 -14.81 21.17 7.66
C ARG A 126 -14.71 21.69 6.22
N GLN A 127 -13.91 21.06 5.34
CA GLN A 127 -13.76 21.53 3.96
C GLN A 127 -15.05 21.36 3.15
N ASP A 128 -15.26 22.25 2.18
CA ASP A 128 -16.36 22.16 1.22
C ASP A 128 -16.17 20.98 0.24
N ILE A 129 -17.25 20.53 -0.39
CA ILE A 129 -17.22 19.34 -1.27
C ILE A 129 -16.35 19.57 -2.51
N ALA A 130 -16.23 20.81 -3.00
CA ALA A 130 -15.39 21.13 -4.14
C ALA A 130 -13.90 20.81 -3.90
N PHE A 131 -13.42 20.94 -2.66
CA PHE A 131 -12.07 20.52 -2.27
C PHE A 131 -11.80 19.03 -2.56
N PHE A 132 -12.77 18.16 -2.26
CA PHE A 132 -12.66 16.71 -2.48
C PHE A 132 -12.80 16.30 -3.95
N ASP A 133 -13.44 17.14 -4.77
CA ASP A 133 -13.57 16.88 -6.20
C ASP A 133 -12.32 17.31 -7.00
N THR A 134 -11.53 18.26 -6.48
CA THR A 134 -10.45 18.93 -7.24
C THR A 134 -9.05 18.71 -6.68
N GLU A 135 -8.88 18.72 -5.36
CA GLU A 135 -7.56 18.88 -4.74
C GLU A 135 -7.10 17.67 -3.93
N THR A 136 -8.01 16.87 -3.37
CA THR A 136 -7.62 15.74 -2.54
C THR A 136 -8.51 14.52 -2.74
N THR A 137 -7.93 13.35 -2.52
CA THR A 137 -8.65 12.07 -2.52
C THR A 137 -8.70 11.49 -1.11
N THR A 138 -9.71 10.67 -0.81
CA THR A 138 -9.84 9.96 0.48
C THR A 138 -8.55 9.21 0.85
N GLY A 139 -7.96 8.50 -0.12
CA GLY A 139 -6.72 7.76 0.09
C GLY A 139 -5.52 8.65 0.42
N GLU A 140 -5.45 9.86 -0.14
CA GLU A 140 -4.40 10.83 0.19
C GLU A 140 -4.56 11.37 1.61
N VAL A 141 -5.78 11.67 2.05
CA VAL A 141 -6.06 12.13 3.42
C VAL A 141 -5.61 11.09 4.44
N ILE A 142 -6.00 9.83 4.23
CA ILE A 142 -5.62 8.72 5.13
C ILE A 142 -4.11 8.43 5.06
N GLY A 143 -3.51 8.51 3.87
CA GLY A 143 -2.07 8.41 3.69
C GLY A 143 -1.29 9.47 4.49
N ARG A 144 -1.77 10.72 4.52
CA ARG A 144 -1.14 11.80 5.30
C ARG A 144 -1.35 11.62 6.81
N MET A 145 -2.53 11.19 7.24
CA MET A 145 -2.81 10.94 8.67
C MET A 145 -1.99 9.79 9.25
N SER A 146 -1.87 8.69 8.51
CA SER A 146 -1.16 7.48 8.93
C SER A 146 0.35 7.57 8.69
N GLY A 147 0.78 8.13 7.55
CA GLY A 147 2.19 8.20 7.13
C GLY A 147 2.86 9.52 7.49
N ASP A 148 2.42 10.64 6.90
CA ASP A 148 3.08 11.94 7.06
C ASP A 148 3.15 12.38 8.52
N THR A 149 2.13 12.08 9.32
CA THR A 149 2.16 12.42 10.75
C THR A 149 3.22 11.64 11.52
N ILE A 150 3.56 10.41 11.11
CA ILE A 150 4.68 9.65 11.70
C ILE A 150 6.01 10.31 11.35
N LEU A 151 6.18 10.81 10.11
CA LEU A 151 7.39 11.55 9.71
C LEU A 151 7.54 12.86 10.50
N ILE A 152 6.45 13.57 10.73
CA ILE A 152 6.42 14.77 11.59
C ILE A 152 6.77 14.40 13.03
N GLN A 153 6.20 13.31 13.56
CA GLN A 153 6.49 12.80 14.90
C GLN A 153 7.98 12.44 15.07
N ASP A 154 8.58 11.74 14.11
CA ASP A 154 10.00 11.39 14.13
C ASP A 154 10.89 12.65 14.12
N ALA A 155 10.54 13.63 13.28
CA ALA A 155 11.26 14.89 13.16
C ALA A 155 11.16 15.78 14.42
N MET A 156 10.03 15.77 15.12
CA MET A 156 9.77 16.60 16.31
C MET A 156 10.11 15.92 17.63
N GLY A 157 10.19 14.58 17.64
CA GLY A 157 10.39 13.77 18.83
C GLY A 157 11.86 13.42 19.09
N GLU A 158 12.17 12.12 19.08
CA GLU A 158 13.47 11.58 19.47
C GLU A 158 14.66 12.22 18.72
N LYS A 159 14.51 12.47 17.42
CA LYS A 159 15.62 12.94 16.57
C LYS A 159 16.14 14.31 17.00
N VAL A 160 15.30 15.17 17.58
CA VAL A 160 15.74 16.46 18.11
C VAL A 160 16.62 16.27 19.33
N GLY A 161 16.18 15.45 20.28
CA GLY A 161 16.98 15.08 21.44
C GLY A 161 18.31 14.45 21.04
N LYS A 162 18.30 13.56 20.05
CA LYS A 162 19.51 12.92 19.54
C LYS A 162 20.46 13.90 18.85
N PHE A 163 19.93 14.80 18.03
CA PHE A 163 20.71 15.83 17.36
C PHE A 163 21.41 16.75 18.37
N MET A 164 20.70 17.22 19.39
CA MET A 164 21.26 18.05 20.45
C MET A 164 22.37 17.33 21.23
N GLN A 165 22.18 16.04 21.54
CA GLN A 165 23.22 15.21 22.17
C GLN A 165 24.46 15.14 21.28
N LEU A 166 24.32 14.79 20.00
CA LEU A 166 25.43 14.62 19.06
C LEU A 166 26.19 15.93 18.81
N MET A 167 25.47 17.06 18.71
CA MET A 167 26.08 18.38 18.61
C MET A 167 26.82 18.78 19.89
N SER A 168 26.26 18.47 21.05
CA SER A 168 26.95 18.67 22.32
C SER A 168 28.20 17.80 22.43
N THR A 169 28.18 16.55 21.96
CA THR A 169 29.37 15.68 21.92
C THR A 169 30.41 16.21 20.93
N PHE A 170 29.98 16.73 19.77
CA PHE A 170 30.86 17.39 18.81
C PHE A 170 31.58 18.58 19.45
N PHE A 171 30.85 19.61 19.90
CA PHE A 171 31.47 20.78 20.50
C PHE A 171 32.27 20.44 21.76
N GLY A 172 31.72 19.61 22.64
CA GLY A 172 32.41 19.16 23.86
C GLY A 172 33.72 18.43 23.56
N GLY A 173 33.76 17.58 22.52
CA GLY A 173 34.96 16.89 22.06
C GLY A 173 36.04 17.86 21.59
N PHE A 174 35.70 18.82 20.73
CA PHE A 174 36.66 19.83 20.26
C PHE A 174 37.12 20.76 21.38
N ILE A 175 36.21 21.22 22.25
CA ILE A 175 36.57 22.08 23.40
C ILE A 175 37.60 21.38 24.28
N ILE A 176 37.37 20.11 24.64
CA ILE A 176 38.32 19.34 25.47
C ILE A 176 39.63 19.11 24.73
N ALA A 177 39.60 18.78 23.43
CA ALA A 177 40.81 18.56 22.64
C ALA A 177 41.69 19.83 22.57
N PHE A 178 41.11 20.98 22.22
CA PHE A 178 41.83 22.25 22.16
C PHE A 178 42.32 22.72 23.54
N ALA A 179 41.53 22.52 24.59
CA ALA A 179 41.92 22.89 25.95
C ALA A 179 43.09 22.03 26.48
N ARG A 180 43.15 20.73 26.12
CA ARG A 180 44.20 19.82 26.57
C ARG A 180 45.45 19.85 25.71
N GLY A 181 45.31 20.09 24.40
CA GLY A 181 46.42 20.04 23.47
C GLY A 181 46.09 20.65 22.11
N TRP A 182 46.09 21.98 22.02
CA TRP A 182 45.76 22.72 20.80
C TRP A 182 46.67 22.39 19.60
N LEU A 183 47.98 22.18 19.81
CA LEU A 183 48.93 21.84 18.73
C LEU A 183 48.59 20.49 18.06
N LEU A 184 48.39 19.45 18.87
CA LEU A 184 48.00 18.14 18.37
C LEU A 184 46.60 18.20 17.72
N SER A 185 45.69 18.96 18.32
CA SER A 185 44.32 19.11 17.82
C SER A 185 44.27 19.76 16.44
N LEU A 186 45.10 20.79 16.18
CA LEU A 186 45.21 21.40 14.85
C LEU A 186 45.72 20.41 13.80
N VAL A 187 46.68 19.56 14.15
CA VAL A 187 47.19 18.53 13.23
C VAL A 187 46.11 17.50 12.93
N LEU A 188 45.37 17.03 13.93
CA LEU A 188 44.29 16.06 13.73
C LEU A 188 43.08 16.65 13.02
N LEU A 189 42.87 17.97 13.08
CA LEU A 189 41.83 18.65 12.32
C LEU A 189 42.01 18.47 10.80
N THR A 190 43.25 18.29 10.32
CA THR A 190 43.53 18.10 8.88
C THR A 190 42.92 16.82 8.30
N SER A 191 42.62 15.80 9.13
CA SER A 191 42.00 14.57 8.65
C SER A 191 40.48 14.65 8.55
N ILE A 192 39.84 15.60 9.22
CA ILE A 192 38.38 15.75 9.23
C ILE A 192 37.83 16.11 7.85
N PRO A 193 38.37 17.09 7.09
CA PRO A 193 37.94 17.35 5.72
C PRO A 193 38.04 16.11 4.82
N LEU A 194 39.09 15.30 4.97
CA LEU A 194 39.25 14.05 4.21
C LEU A 194 38.16 13.03 4.56
N LEU A 195 37.83 12.88 5.84
CA LEU A 195 36.72 12.03 6.30
C LEU A 195 35.37 12.50 5.75
N VAL A 196 35.11 13.81 5.77
CA VAL A 196 33.86 14.40 5.28
C VAL A 196 33.73 14.21 3.76
N ILE A 197 34.80 14.45 2.99
CA ILE A 197 34.82 14.24 1.54
C ILE A 197 34.61 12.75 1.21
N SER A 198 35.32 11.85 1.87
CA SER A 198 35.20 10.40 1.65
C SER A 198 33.80 9.89 2.00
N GLY A 199 33.25 10.25 3.17
CA GLY A 199 31.89 9.88 3.57
C GLY A 199 30.82 10.49 2.67
N GLY A 200 30.97 11.76 2.27
CA GLY A 200 30.05 12.45 1.37
C GLY A 200 30.02 11.85 -0.04
N THR A 201 31.18 11.56 -0.62
CA THR A 201 31.26 10.90 -1.94
C THR A 201 30.65 9.50 -1.90
N MET A 202 30.93 8.72 -0.85
CA MET A 202 30.31 7.41 -0.62
C MET A 202 28.78 7.51 -0.55
N ALA A 203 28.23 8.49 0.19
CA ALA A 203 26.79 8.69 0.31
C ALA A 203 26.13 9.02 -1.04
N ILE A 204 26.74 9.90 -1.83
CA ILE A 204 26.24 10.30 -3.17
C ILE A 204 26.28 9.12 -4.15
N ILE A 205 27.42 8.40 -4.21
CA ILE A 205 27.60 7.28 -5.13
C ILE A 205 26.58 6.18 -4.81
N MET A 206 26.49 5.77 -3.54
CA MET A 206 25.58 4.69 -3.19
C MET A 206 24.13 5.03 -3.48
N SER A 207 23.70 6.25 -3.16
CA SER A 207 22.34 6.65 -3.48
C SER A 207 22.02 6.51 -4.98
N ARG A 208 22.90 7.02 -5.85
CA ARG A 208 22.70 6.91 -7.30
C ARG A 208 22.64 5.47 -7.75
N MET A 209 23.47 4.60 -7.16
CA MET A 209 23.50 3.17 -7.49
C MET A 209 22.26 2.44 -6.97
N SER A 210 21.79 2.77 -5.77
CA SER A 210 20.56 2.22 -5.20
C SER A 210 19.35 2.59 -6.05
N SER A 211 19.21 3.87 -6.42
CA SER A 211 18.14 4.34 -7.30
C SER A 211 18.16 3.63 -8.66
N ARG A 212 19.33 3.45 -9.28
CA ARG A 212 19.48 2.66 -10.51
C ARG A 212 19.07 1.20 -10.34
N GLY A 213 19.46 0.56 -9.23
CA GLY A 213 19.10 -0.83 -8.93
C GLY A 213 17.59 -1.02 -8.76
N GLN A 214 16.92 -0.06 -8.12
CA GLN A 214 15.46 -0.09 -7.95
C GLN A 214 14.72 0.15 -9.26
N LEU A 215 15.16 1.09 -10.10
CA LEU A 215 14.60 1.30 -11.43
C LEU A 215 14.75 0.06 -12.32
N ALA A 216 15.93 -0.57 -12.30
CA ALA A 216 16.17 -1.81 -13.04
C ALA A 216 15.24 -2.95 -12.58
N TYR A 217 14.96 -3.07 -11.28
CA TYR A 217 14.02 -4.07 -10.78
C TYR A 217 12.55 -3.70 -11.05
N ALA A 218 12.18 -2.42 -11.01
CA ALA A 218 10.81 -1.97 -11.30
C ALA A 218 10.36 -2.40 -12.71
N GLU A 219 11.27 -2.42 -13.69
CA GLU A 219 10.98 -2.99 -15.01
C GLU A 219 10.64 -4.48 -14.95
N ALA A 220 11.36 -5.27 -14.15
CA ALA A 220 11.07 -6.69 -13.94
C ALA A 220 9.74 -6.88 -13.18
N GLY A 221 9.46 -6.03 -12.18
CA GLY A 221 8.19 -6.02 -11.43
C GLY A 221 6.98 -5.75 -12.33
N ASN A 222 7.09 -4.82 -13.28
CA ASN A 222 6.03 -4.56 -14.27
C ASN A 222 5.68 -5.82 -15.07
N VAL A 223 6.68 -6.63 -15.46
CA VAL A 223 6.44 -7.90 -16.18
C VAL A 223 5.64 -8.87 -15.33
N VAL A 224 5.96 -8.97 -14.03
CA VAL A 224 5.21 -9.82 -13.08
C VAL A 224 3.76 -9.36 -12.97
N GLU A 225 3.54 -8.07 -12.72
CA GLU A 225 2.21 -7.49 -12.53
C GLU A 225 1.32 -7.70 -13.76
N GLN A 226 1.86 -7.46 -14.95
CA GLN A 226 1.15 -7.70 -16.21
C GLN A 226 0.85 -9.18 -16.47
N THR A 227 1.84 -10.05 -16.24
CA THR A 227 1.69 -11.49 -16.49
C THR A 227 0.66 -12.09 -15.54
N VAL A 228 0.73 -11.75 -14.25
CA VAL A 228 -0.21 -12.27 -13.23
C VAL A 228 -1.59 -11.64 -13.41
N GLY A 229 -1.68 -10.34 -13.66
CA GLY A 229 -2.95 -9.67 -13.95
C GLY A 229 -3.66 -10.23 -15.19
N ALA A 230 -2.89 -10.68 -16.18
CA ALA A 230 -3.38 -11.29 -17.41
C ALA A 230 -3.27 -12.82 -17.44
N ILE A 231 -3.15 -13.50 -16.28
CA ILE A 231 -2.73 -14.91 -16.24
C ILE A 231 -3.63 -15.85 -17.05
N ARG A 232 -4.95 -15.60 -17.08
CA ARG A 232 -5.90 -16.39 -17.91
C ARG A 232 -5.57 -16.28 -19.40
N THR A 233 -5.17 -15.10 -19.87
CA THR A 233 -4.72 -14.88 -21.24
C THR A 233 -3.34 -15.50 -21.48
N VAL A 234 -2.42 -15.39 -20.53
CA VAL A 234 -1.09 -16.01 -20.65
C VAL A 234 -1.22 -17.54 -20.77
N ALA A 235 -2.07 -18.14 -19.93
CA ALA A 235 -2.34 -19.57 -19.89
C ALA A 235 -3.05 -20.09 -21.16
N SER A 236 -4.08 -19.38 -21.66
CA SER A 236 -4.82 -19.79 -22.86
C SER A 236 -3.95 -19.75 -24.14
N PHE A 237 -2.96 -18.86 -24.19
CA PHE A 237 -2.03 -18.74 -25.32
C PHE A 237 -0.70 -19.48 -25.11
N THR A 238 -0.54 -20.23 -24.01
CA THR A 238 0.70 -20.98 -23.68
C THR A 238 1.96 -20.11 -23.62
N GLY A 239 1.82 -18.87 -23.13
CA GLY A 239 2.89 -17.87 -23.12
C GLY A 239 3.79 -17.89 -21.88
N GLU A 240 3.65 -18.89 -21.01
CA GLU A 240 4.36 -19.00 -19.73
C GLU A 240 5.88 -18.91 -19.89
N LYS A 241 6.45 -19.64 -20.86
CA LYS A 241 7.89 -19.65 -21.14
C LYS A 241 8.42 -18.30 -21.63
N LYS A 242 7.63 -17.58 -22.45
CA LYS A 242 7.99 -16.25 -22.96
C LYS A 242 8.01 -15.23 -21.81
N ALA A 243 7.04 -15.31 -20.90
CA ALA A 243 6.99 -14.45 -19.71
C ALA A 243 8.22 -14.68 -18.81
N ILE A 244 8.57 -15.95 -18.53
CA ILE A 244 9.75 -16.30 -17.71
C ILE A 244 11.04 -15.75 -18.33
N LYS A 245 11.25 -15.96 -19.64
CA LYS A 245 12.44 -15.46 -20.35
C LYS A 245 12.54 -13.93 -20.31
N ASN A 246 11.42 -13.23 -20.48
CA ASN A 246 11.38 -11.77 -20.40
C ASN A 246 11.74 -11.28 -18.99
N TYR A 247 11.21 -11.93 -17.96
CA TYR A 247 11.53 -11.62 -16.57
C TYR A 247 13.00 -11.87 -16.23
N ASP A 248 13.57 -13.01 -16.64
CA ASP A 248 14.99 -13.35 -16.41
C ASP A 248 15.95 -12.34 -17.05
N ASN A 249 15.65 -11.87 -18.27
CA ASN A 249 16.44 -10.84 -18.95
C ASN A 249 16.46 -9.52 -18.16
N LYS A 250 15.30 -9.10 -17.61
CA LYS A 250 15.20 -7.89 -16.78
C LYS A 250 15.85 -8.08 -15.41
N LEU A 251 15.74 -9.27 -14.81
CA LEU A 251 16.40 -9.60 -13.55
C LEU A 251 17.93 -9.54 -13.64
N HIS A 252 18.52 -9.93 -14.77
CA HIS A 252 19.97 -9.87 -14.97
C HIS A 252 20.51 -8.43 -14.87
N ILE A 253 19.76 -7.44 -15.37
CA ILE A 253 20.13 -6.01 -15.27
C ILE A 253 20.10 -5.54 -13.80
N ALA A 254 19.09 -5.97 -13.03
CA ALA A 254 19.00 -5.69 -11.60
C ALA A 254 20.14 -6.36 -10.80
N TYR A 255 20.54 -7.57 -11.17
CA TYR A 255 21.68 -8.29 -10.59
C TYR A 255 23.00 -7.53 -10.79
N ALA A 256 23.29 -7.09 -12.03
CA ALA A 256 24.52 -6.34 -12.32
C ALA A 256 24.63 -5.07 -11.46
N SER A 257 23.52 -4.35 -11.29
CA SER A 257 23.45 -3.16 -10.43
C SER A 257 23.74 -3.48 -8.96
N THR A 258 23.23 -4.61 -8.46
CA THR A 258 23.46 -5.10 -7.09
C THR A 258 24.94 -5.40 -6.81
N VAL A 259 25.64 -6.04 -7.75
CA VAL A 259 27.06 -6.36 -7.61
C VAL A 259 27.93 -5.11 -7.58
N GLN A 260 27.66 -4.17 -8.50
CA GLN A 260 28.37 -2.89 -8.54
C GLN A 260 28.14 -2.11 -7.24
N GLN A 261 26.93 -2.13 -6.69
CA GLN A 261 26.57 -1.49 -5.43
C GLN A 261 27.39 -2.06 -4.26
N GLY A 262 27.56 -3.38 -4.19
CA GLY A 262 28.40 -4.04 -3.19
C GLY A 262 29.86 -3.62 -3.25
N LEU A 263 30.43 -3.51 -4.46
CA LEU A 263 31.80 -3.05 -4.66
C LEU A 263 31.99 -1.58 -4.23
N ALA A 264 31.09 -0.70 -4.67
CA ALA A 264 31.14 0.72 -4.34
C ALA A 264 31.01 0.97 -2.83
N SER A 265 30.11 0.23 -2.18
CA SER A 265 29.96 0.20 -0.71
C SER A 265 31.28 -0.16 -0.02
N GLY A 266 31.91 -1.25 -0.46
CA GLY A 266 33.16 -1.72 0.12
C GLY A 266 34.33 -0.76 -0.06
N ILE A 267 34.48 -0.16 -1.26
CA ILE A 267 35.52 0.86 -1.52
C ILE A 267 35.29 2.10 -0.64
N GLY A 268 34.05 2.56 -0.54
CA GLY A 268 33.70 3.68 0.32
C GLY A 268 34.06 3.42 1.78
N LEU A 269 33.63 2.29 2.33
CA LEU A 269 33.90 1.90 3.71
C LEU A 269 35.40 1.71 3.98
N GLY A 270 36.12 1.04 3.07
CA GLY A 270 37.57 0.84 3.18
C GLY A 270 38.35 2.16 3.13
N THR A 271 37.92 3.13 2.33
CA THR A 271 38.55 4.47 2.26
C THR A 271 38.35 5.26 3.56
N VAL A 272 37.14 5.22 4.14
CA VAL A 272 36.87 5.88 5.43
C VAL A 272 37.71 5.25 6.54
N LEU A 273 37.78 3.91 6.61
CA LEU A 273 38.60 3.21 7.62
C LEU A 273 40.10 3.48 7.46
N LEU A 274 40.60 3.58 6.23
CA LEU A 274 41.98 3.97 5.96
C LEU A 274 42.30 5.36 6.53
N ILE A 275 41.43 6.35 6.32
CA ILE A 275 41.64 7.71 6.85
C ILE A 275 41.58 7.70 8.39
N ILE A 276 40.67 6.92 8.98
CA ILE A 276 40.56 6.75 10.44
C ILE A 276 41.86 6.19 11.03
N PHE A 277 42.37 5.06 10.52
CA PHE A 277 43.60 4.47 11.04
C PHE A 277 44.84 5.33 10.72
N GLY A 278 44.87 5.98 9.55
CA GLY A 278 45.91 6.97 9.22
C GLY A 278 45.93 8.15 10.20
N THR A 279 44.76 8.61 10.66
CA THR A 279 44.63 9.66 11.68
C THR A 279 45.23 9.21 13.02
N TYR A 280 44.95 7.97 13.46
CA TYR A 280 45.58 7.41 14.67
C TYR A 280 47.10 7.31 14.53
N GLY A 281 47.61 6.84 13.38
CA GLY A 281 49.04 6.78 13.12
C GLY A 281 49.71 8.15 13.17
N LEU A 282 49.10 9.16 12.53
CA LEU A 282 49.55 10.56 12.57
C LEU A 282 49.55 11.09 14.02
N ALA A 283 48.52 10.78 14.78
CA ALA A 283 48.38 11.22 16.17
C ALA A 283 49.46 10.64 17.09
N ILE A 284 49.80 9.36 16.92
CA ILE A 284 50.82 8.70 17.72
C ILE A 284 52.21 9.23 17.36
N TRP A 285 52.50 9.37 16.07
CA TRP A 285 53.79 9.90 15.61
C TRP A 285 54.00 11.35 16.07
N TYR A 286 53.04 12.25 15.80
CA TYR A 286 53.17 13.66 16.19
C TYR A 286 53.00 13.86 17.70
N GLY A 287 52.14 13.07 18.34
CA GLY A 287 51.97 13.05 19.79
C GLY A 287 53.27 12.71 20.51
N SER A 288 53.99 11.67 20.07
CA SER A 288 55.29 11.29 20.65
C SER A 288 56.33 12.42 20.55
N LYS A 289 56.33 13.16 19.43
CA LYS A 289 57.19 14.32 19.22
C LYS A 289 56.87 15.44 20.22
N LEU A 290 55.58 15.68 20.49
CA LEU A 290 55.15 16.69 21.47
C LEU A 290 55.46 16.28 22.92
N VAL A 291 55.43 14.98 23.25
CA VAL A 291 55.87 14.49 24.56
C VAL A 291 57.35 14.81 24.78
N ILE A 292 58.20 14.55 23.77
CA ILE A 292 59.65 14.79 23.84
C ILE A 292 60.00 16.29 23.85
N GLU A 293 59.41 17.08 22.94
CA GLU A 293 59.84 18.47 22.67
C GLU A 293 59.08 19.54 23.48
N ARG A 294 57.86 19.24 23.93
CA ARG A 294 56.91 20.24 24.47
C ARG A 294 56.30 19.84 25.82
N GLY A 295 56.76 18.74 26.43
CA GLY A 295 56.31 18.29 27.75
C GLY A 295 54.84 17.86 27.80
N TYR A 296 54.31 17.28 26.71
CA TYR A 296 53.00 16.62 26.75
C TYR A 296 53.11 15.31 27.54
N ASP A 297 52.05 14.94 28.26
CA ASP A 297 51.91 13.62 28.89
C ASP A 297 51.09 12.66 28.00
N GLY A 298 51.24 11.35 28.20
CA GLY A 298 50.56 10.33 27.40
C GLY A 298 49.03 10.46 27.46
N GLY A 299 48.48 10.77 28.63
CA GLY A 299 47.05 11.01 28.83
C GLY A 299 46.51 12.21 28.05
N ARG A 300 47.26 13.31 27.92
CA ARG A 300 46.88 14.49 27.10
C ARG A 300 46.83 14.15 25.63
N VAL A 301 47.77 13.34 25.14
CA VAL A 301 47.77 12.87 23.74
C VAL A 301 46.53 12.02 23.46
N ILE A 302 46.25 11.03 24.31
CA ILE A 302 45.07 10.16 24.17
C ILE A 302 43.76 10.94 24.32
N ASN A 303 43.68 11.91 25.24
CA ASN A 303 42.52 12.80 25.38
C ASN A 303 42.20 13.52 24.06
N CYS A 304 43.21 14.11 23.41
CA CYS A 304 43.01 14.83 22.16
C CYS A 304 42.53 13.87 21.04
N ILE A 305 43.13 12.68 20.96
CA ILE A 305 42.76 11.66 19.96
C ILE A 305 41.30 11.23 20.14
N MET A 306 40.94 10.75 21.33
CA MET A 306 39.61 10.23 21.60
C MET A 306 38.54 11.33 21.48
N ALA A 307 38.83 12.55 21.95
CA ALA A 307 37.87 13.66 21.91
C ALA A 307 37.60 14.16 20.48
N ILE A 308 38.63 14.29 19.63
CA ILE A 308 38.46 14.69 18.21
C ILE A 308 37.72 13.61 17.43
N MET A 309 38.03 12.34 17.68
CA MET A 309 37.39 11.24 16.97
C MET A 309 35.94 11.03 17.41
N ALA A 310 35.66 11.09 18.72
CA ALA A 310 34.29 11.07 19.22
C ALA A 310 33.49 12.26 18.69
N GLY A 311 34.08 13.46 18.63
CA GLY A 311 33.46 14.64 18.05
C GLY A 311 33.17 14.47 16.55
N GLY A 312 34.18 14.05 15.76
CA GLY A 312 34.05 13.83 14.32
C GLY A 312 33.03 12.74 13.95
N MET A 313 33.00 11.63 14.69
CA MET A 313 31.99 10.58 14.52
C MET A 313 30.58 11.09 14.87
N SER A 314 30.45 11.90 15.92
CA SER A 314 29.16 12.47 16.32
C SER A 314 28.59 13.41 15.26
N LEU A 315 29.45 14.19 14.60
CA LEU A 315 29.05 15.01 13.46
C LEU A 315 28.52 14.15 12.31
N GLY A 316 29.20 13.06 11.95
CA GLY A 316 28.72 12.12 10.93
C GLY A 316 27.35 11.51 11.28
N GLN A 317 27.12 11.19 12.55
CA GLN A 317 25.84 10.64 13.03
C GLN A 317 24.69 11.66 13.09
N THR A 318 24.94 12.96 12.86
CA THR A 318 23.84 13.95 12.76
C THR A 318 23.11 13.90 11.42
N SER A 319 23.71 13.33 10.38
CA SER A 319 23.11 13.29 9.03
C SER A 319 21.71 12.63 9.00
N PRO A 320 21.47 11.46 9.65
CA PRO A 320 20.13 10.88 9.72
C PRO A 320 19.10 11.78 10.41
N CYS A 321 19.48 12.53 11.45
CA CYS A 321 18.59 13.47 12.12
C CYS A 321 18.21 14.63 11.18
N LEU A 322 19.18 15.18 10.44
CA LEU A 322 18.92 16.23 9.45
C LEU A 322 17.99 15.76 8.32
N ASN A 323 18.16 14.51 7.87
CA ASN A 323 17.27 13.91 6.88
C ASN A 323 15.84 13.73 7.44
N ALA A 324 15.70 13.27 8.69
CA ALA A 324 14.41 13.17 9.35
C ALA A 324 13.74 14.55 9.50
N PHE A 325 14.48 15.59 9.87
CA PHE A 325 13.97 16.96 9.91
C PHE A 325 13.47 17.42 8.54
N ALA A 326 14.26 17.21 7.49
CA ALA A 326 13.87 17.59 6.13
C ALA A 326 12.61 16.83 5.67
N ALA A 327 12.50 15.54 5.97
CA ALA A 327 11.34 14.72 5.66
C ALA A 327 10.10 15.20 6.42
N GLY A 328 10.21 15.46 7.72
CA GLY A 328 9.12 15.99 8.55
C GLY A 328 8.69 17.40 8.12
N GLN A 329 9.62 18.27 7.71
CA GLN A 329 9.30 19.62 7.19
C GLN A 329 8.53 19.57 5.86
N ALA A 330 8.85 18.62 4.98
CA ALA A 330 8.14 18.40 3.73
C ALA A 330 6.75 17.79 3.98
N ALA A 331 6.66 16.75 4.83
CA ALA A 331 5.41 16.12 5.24
C ALA A 331 4.44 17.13 5.91
N ALA A 332 4.97 18.00 6.79
CA ALA A 332 4.18 19.03 7.46
C ALA A 332 3.65 20.12 6.52
N TYR A 333 4.26 20.36 5.36
CA TYR A 333 3.90 21.47 4.47
C TYR A 333 2.45 21.40 4.03
N LYS A 334 2.08 20.30 3.37
CA LYS A 334 0.72 20.09 2.87
C LYS A 334 -0.28 19.96 4.01
N MET A 335 0.09 19.29 5.10
CA MET A 335 -0.78 19.17 6.27
C MET A 335 -1.08 20.53 6.92
N PHE A 336 -0.07 21.38 7.13
CA PHE A 336 -0.25 22.68 7.78
C PHE A 336 -0.91 23.70 6.87
N GLU A 337 -0.68 23.62 5.56
CA GLU A 337 -1.42 24.38 4.56
C GLU A 337 -2.91 24.03 4.62
N THR A 338 -3.23 22.74 4.67
CA THR A 338 -4.62 22.26 4.82
C THR A 338 -5.23 22.72 6.16
N ILE A 339 -4.50 22.63 7.28
CA ILE A 339 -4.99 23.08 8.60
C ILE A 339 -5.29 24.59 8.62
N LYS A 340 -4.55 25.40 7.84
CA LYS A 340 -4.76 26.86 7.76
C LYS A 340 -5.84 27.25 6.76
N ARG A 341 -6.22 26.35 5.87
CA ARG A 341 -7.23 26.60 4.84
C ARG A 341 -8.58 26.88 5.49
N LYS A 342 -9.19 28.00 5.09
CA LYS A 342 -10.58 28.29 5.41
C LYS A 342 -11.43 27.90 4.18
N PRO A 343 -12.46 27.05 4.35
CA PRO A 343 -13.36 26.73 3.25
C PRO A 343 -14.17 27.96 2.85
N GLN A 344 -14.67 27.96 1.62
CA GLN A 344 -15.59 29.01 1.17
C GLN A 344 -17.00 28.80 1.74
N ILE A 345 -17.42 27.53 1.83
CA ILE A 345 -18.69 27.11 2.41
C ILE A 345 -18.37 26.40 3.73
N ASP A 346 -18.70 27.04 4.85
CA ASP A 346 -18.29 26.59 6.18
C ASP A 346 -19.48 26.22 7.07
N ALA A 347 -19.62 24.94 7.42
CA ALA A 347 -20.68 24.45 8.30
C ALA A 347 -20.54 24.93 9.76
N TYR A 348 -19.33 25.33 10.17
CA TYR A 348 -19.08 25.85 11.52
C TYR A 348 -19.33 27.36 11.64
N ASP A 349 -19.60 28.06 10.53
CA ASP A 349 -19.96 29.46 10.59
C ASP A 349 -21.39 29.63 11.14
N THR A 350 -21.52 30.50 12.14
CA THR A 350 -22.77 30.82 12.83
C THR A 350 -23.28 32.21 12.48
N SER A 351 -22.63 32.90 11.54
CA SER A 351 -22.98 34.26 11.12
C SER A 351 -24.28 34.37 10.30
N GLY A 352 -24.76 33.26 9.74
CA GLY A 352 -25.95 33.22 8.89
C GLY A 352 -27.27 33.38 9.66
N THR A 353 -28.33 33.77 8.95
CA THR A 353 -29.67 33.94 9.51
C THR A 353 -30.36 32.59 9.77
N VAL A 354 -31.10 32.50 10.87
CA VAL A 354 -31.95 31.35 11.22
C VAL A 354 -33.41 31.82 11.18
N LEU A 355 -34.27 31.09 10.47
CA LEU A 355 -35.70 31.37 10.43
C LEU A 355 -36.42 30.67 11.58
N GLU A 356 -37.42 31.33 12.19
CA GLU A 356 -38.21 30.75 13.29
C GLU A 356 -39.11 29.60 12.82
N ASP A 357 -39.69 29.72 11.61
CA ASP A 357 -40.47 28.68 10.97
C ASP A 357 -40.10 28.59 9.48
N ILE A 358 -40.02 27.36 8.96
CA ILE A 358 -39.65 27.07 7.57
C ILE A 358 -40.82 26.34 6.90
N ARG A 359 -41.42 26.97 5.89
CA ARG A 359 -42.49 26.41 5.08
C ARG A 359 -41.93 25.41 4.07
N GLY A 360 -40.71 25.64 3.60
CA GLY A 360 -40.00 24.77 2.67
C GLY A 360 -40.36 25.03 1.21
N GLU A 361 -40.69 26.26 0.85
CA GLU A 361 -40.79 26.71 -0.55
C GLU A 361 -39.37 26.83 -1.14
N ILE A 362 -39.16 26.27 -2.34
CA ILE A 362 -37.84 26.22 -3.00
C ILE A 362 -37.92 26.96 -4.33
N GLU A 363 -36.94 27.82 -4.60
CA GLU A 363 -36.86 28.56 -5.87
C GLU A 363 -35.41 28.66 -6.36
N LEU A 364 -35.13 28.14 -7.55
CA LEU A 364 -33.88 28.37 -8.29
C LEU A 364 -34.17 29.44 -9.35
N LYS A 365 -33.44 30.56 -9.33
CA LYS A 365 -33.62 31.68 -10.28
C LYS A 365 -32.39 31.85 -11.16
N ASP A 366 -32.58 31.63 -12.46
CA ASP A 366 -31.61 31.87 -13.52
C ASP A 366 -30.20 31.37 -13.17
N VAL A 367 -30.11 30.12 -12.70
CA VAL A 367 -28.88 29.54 -12.18
C VAL A 367 -27.92 29.17 -13.31
N TYR A 368 -26.66 29.61 -13.18
CA TYR A 368 -25.55 29.21 -14.04
C TYR A 368 -24.52 28.46 -13.20
N PHE A 369 -24.18 27.24 -13.63
CA PHE A 369 -23.32 26.35 -12.83
C PHE A 369 -22.45 25.44 -13.70
N SER A 370 -21.22 25.23 -13.23
CA SER A 370 -20.24 24.26 -13.74
C SER A 370 -19.54 23.64 -12.53
N TYR A 371 -19.25 22.33 -12.58
CA TYR A 371 -18.50 21.71 -11.48
C TYR A 371 -17.06 22.20 -11.45
N PRO A 372 -16.46 22.45 -10.27
CA PRO A 372 -15.08 22.92 -10.15
C PRO A 372 -14.04 22.00 -10.80
N ALA A 373 -14.29 20.68 -10.82
CA ALA A 373 -13.41 19.71 -11.48
C ALA A 373 -13.41 19.82 -13.02
N ARG A 374 -14.43 20.44 -13.62
CA ARG A 374 -14.59 20.63 -15.07
C ARG A 374 -15.21 22.01 -15.36
N PRO A 375 -14.48 23.11 -15.12
CA PRO A 375 -15.03 24.47 -15.23
C PRO A 375 -15.50 24.80 -16.65
N ASP A 376 -14.84 24.22 -17.67
CA ASP A 376 -15.16 24.44 -19.08
C ASP A 376 -16.50 23.82 -19.52
N VAL A 377 -17.07 22.91 -18.73
CA VAL A 377 -18.34 22.24 -19.04
C VAL A 377 -19.45 22.87 -18.22
N GLN A 378 -20.23 23.71 -18.89
CA GLN A 378 -21.39 24.34 -18.28
C GLN A 378 -22.54 23.34 -18.13
N ILE A 379 -22.97 23.10 -16.89
CA ILE A 379 -24.08 22.19 -16.57
C ILE A 379 -25.42 22.93 -16.57
N PHE A 380 -25.48 24.14 -16.03
CA PHE A 380 -26.68 24.98 -16.06
C PHE A 380 -26.38 26.33 -16.75
N SER A 381 -27.32 26.77 -17.59
CA SER A 381 -27.21 27.98 -18.41
C SER A 381 -28.48 28.84 -18.33
N GLY A 382 -28.81 29.29 -17.11
CA GLY A 382 -30.06 30.00 -16.83
C GLY A 382 -31.19 29.02 -16.45
N PHE A 383 -30.91 28.15 -15.48
CA PHE A 383 -31.87 27.17 -14.97
C PHE A 383 -32.79 27.80 -13.92
N SER A 384 -34.10 27.69 -14.11
CA SER A 384 -35.10 28.26 -13.20
C SER A 384 -36.14 27.21 -12.83
N LEU A 385 -36.40 27.00 -11.53
CA LEU A 385 -37.35 26.00 -11.00
C LEU A 385 -38.02 26.53 -9.74
N HIS A 386 -39.35 26.45 -9.65
CA HIS A 386 -40.11 26.80 -8.45
C HIS A 386 -40.87 25.57 -7.93
N VAL A 387 -40.74 25.30 -6.62
CA VAL A 387 -41.40 24.20 -5.92
C VAL A 387 -42.16 24.78 -4.71
N PRO A 388 -43.50 24.81 -4.75
CA PRO A 388 -44.30 25.30 -3.63
C PRO A 388 -44.16 24.44 -2.36
N SER A 389 -44.41 25.05 -1.21
CA SER A 389 -44.40 24.35 0.08
C SER A 389 -45.36 23.14 0.11
N GLY A 390 -44.87 22.00 0.62
CA GLY A 390 -45.63 20.76 0.77
C GLY A 390 -45.91 20.01 -0.53
N LYS A 391 -45.37 20.47 -1.66
CA LYS A 391 -45.54 19.85 -2.98
C LYS A 391 -44.35 18.97 -3.35
N THR A 392 -44.59 18.00 -4.22
CA THR A 392 -43.55 17.12 -4.78
C THR A 392 -43.18 17.55 -6.20
N ALA A 393 -41.92 17.90 -6.42
CA ALA A 393 -41.34 18.16 -7.74
C ALA A 393 -40.45 17.00 -8.19
N ALA A 394 -40.73 16.46 -9.37
CA ALA A 394 -39.97 15.40 -10.01
C ALA A 394 -39.09 15.94 -11.15
N LEU A 395 -37.80 15.61 -11.13
CA LEU A 395 -36.82 15.97 -12.17
C LEU A 395 -36.55 14.77 -13.07
N VAL A 396 -36.80 14.93 -14.37
CA VAL A 396 -36.57 13.90 -15.40
C VAL A 396 -35.73 14.43 -16.54
N GLY A 397 -35.03 13.55 -17.25
CA GLY A 397 -34.17 13.96 -18.36
C GLY A 397 -33.03 12.98 -18.60
N GLN A 398 -32.34 13.14 -19.73
CA GLN A 398 -31.21 12.29 -20.12
C GLN A 398 -30.09 12.30 -19.06
N SER A 399 -29.24 11.28 -19.04
CA SER A 399 -28.07 11.26 -18.15
C SER A 399 -27.15 12.45 -18.45
N GLY A 400 -26.62 13.09 -17.41
CA GLY A 400 -25.77 14.29 -17.56
C GLY A 400 -26.51 15.61 -17.79
N SER A 401 -27.86 15.63 -17.81
CA SER A 401 -28.67 16.85 -17.97
C SER A 401 -28.64 17.83 -16.78
N GLY A 402 -28.07 17.41 -15.64
CA GLY A 402 -27.94 18.26 -14.45
C GLY A 402 -28.89 17.94 -13.28
N LYS A 403 -29.74 16.91 -13.36
CA LYS A 403 -30.75 16.58 -12.33
C LYS A 403 -30.21 16.53 -10.88
N SER A 404 -29.21 15.70 -10.60
CA SER A 404 -28.58 15.58 -9.26
C SER A 404 -27.80 16.84 -8.84
N THR A 405 -27.51 17.75 -9.78
CA THR A 405 -26.92 19.05 -9.48
C THR A 405 -27.90 19.95 -8.75
N VAL A 406 -29.22 19.83 -9.00
CA VAL A 406 -30.23 20.56 -8.23
C VAL A 406 -30.14 20.19 -6.74
N ILE A 407 -30.07 18.90 -6.44
CA ILE A 407 -29.91 18.40 -5.06
C ILE A 407 -28.61 18.94 -4.44
N SER A 408 -27.51 18.92 -5.20
CA SER A 408 -26.22 19.41 -4.73
C SER A 408 -26.21 20.91 -4.41
N LEU A 409 -26.98 21.72 -5.15
CA LEU A 409 -27.15 23.15 -4.88
C LEU A 409 -28.09 23.41 -3.71
N LEU A 410 -29.14 22.60 -3.52
CA LEU A 410 -30.06 22.72 -2.38
C LEU A 410 -29.41 22.34 -1.04
N GLU A 411 -28.53 21.34 -1.04
CA GLU A 411 -27.65 21.01 0.10
C GLU A 411 -26.53 22.04 0.31
N ARG A 412 -26.41 23.00 -0.61
CA ARG A 412 -25.34 23.99 -0.69
C ARG A 412 -23.97 23.32 -0.59
N PHE A 413 -23.77 22.23 -1.34
CA PHE A 413 -22.44 21.64 -1.54
C PHE A 413 -21.58 22.49 -2.47
N TYR A 414 -22.24 23.25 -3.35
CA TYR A 414 -21.63 24.22 -4.24
C TYR A 414 -22.51 25.47 -4.27
N ASP A 415 -21.89 26.62 -4.51
CA ASP A 415 -22.59 27.86 -4.82
C ASP A 415 -22.68 28.03 -6.35
N PRO A 416 -23.78 28.58 -6.89
CA PRO A 416 -23.89 28.90 -8.30
C PRO A 416 -22.96 30.07 -8.70
N HIS A 417 -22.50 30.08 -9.97
CA HIS A 417 -21.68 31.18 -10.52
C HIS A 417 -22.49 32.47 -10.65
N SER A 418 -23.72 32.36 -11.12
CA SER A 418 -24.71 33.44 -11.17
C SER A 418 -26.12 32.87 -11.00
N GLY A 419 -27.07 33.73 -10.66
CA GLY A 419 -28.41 33.33 -10.20
C GLY A 419 -28.46 33.08 -8.70
N GLU A 420 -29.65 32.75 -8.20
CA GLU A 420 -29.93 32.60 -6.76
C GLU A 420 -30.64 31.27 -6.49
N VAL A 421 -30.37 30.68 -5.32
CA VAL A 421 -31.10 29.51 -4.80
C VAL A 421 -31.73 29.92 -3.49
N LEU A 422 -33.05 30.04 -3.48
CA LEU A 422 -33.85 30.59 -2.40
C LEU A 422 -34.63 29.48 -1.70
N ILE A 423 -34.70 29.56 -0.37
CA ILE A 423 -35.64 28.79 0.45
C ILE A 423 -36.48 29.78 1.24
N ASP A 424 -37.81 29.67 1.13
CA ASP A 424 -38.79 30.62 1.69
C ASP A 424 -38.48 32.09 1.34
N GLY A 425 -37.97 32.33 0.13
CA GLY A 425 -37.63 33.67 -0.37
C GLY A 425 -36.28 34.23 0.12
N VAL A 426 -35.52 33.48 0.93
CA VAL A 426 -34.18 33.87 1.41
C VAL A 426 -33.11 33.07 0.68
N ASP A 427 -32.06 33.74 0.19
CA ASP A 427 -30.92 33.07 -0.45
C ASP A 427 -30.22 32.13 0.54
N LEU A 428 -29.99 30.89 0.12
CA LEU A 428 -29.21 29.88 0.82
C LEU A 428 -27.85 30.40 1.30
N LYS A 429 -27.26 31.39 0.60
CA LYS A 429 -26.00 32.04 0.99
C LYS A 429 -26.09 32.78 2.32
N GLN A 430 -27.27 33.34 2.63
CA GLN A 430 -27.53 34.15 3.83
C GLN A 430 -27.92 33.29 5.05
N LEU A 431 -28.44 32.08 4.81
CA LEU A 431 -28.85 31.16 5.87
C LEU A 431 -27.66 30.47 6.55
N GLN A 432 -27.80 30.17 7.84
CA GLN A 432 -26.82 29.35 8.55
C GLN A 432 -26.83 27.91 8.02
N LEU A 433 -25.69 27.45 7.50
CA LEU A 433 -25.56 26.17 6.78
C LEU A 433 -25.96 24.97 7.63
N LYS A 434 -25.47 24.90 8.87
CA LYS A 434 -25.81 23.81 9.79
C LYS A 434 -27.31 23.72 10.04
N TRP A 435 -27.95 24.86 10.30
CA TRP A 435 -29.38 24.92 10.57
C TRP A 435 -30.21 24.51 9.35
N ILE A 436 -29.89 25.01 8.15
CA ILE A 436 -30.67 24.66 6.96
C ILE A 436 -30.53 23.18 6.60
N ARG A 437 -29.32 22.61 6.73
CA ARG A 437 -29.10 21.18 6.53
C ARG A 437 -29.85 20.35 7.55
N GLU A 438 -30.00 20.77 8.81
CA GLU A 438 -30.86 20.09 9.78
C GLU A 438 -32.33 20.02 9.33
N LYS A 439 -32.82 20.97 8.52
CA LYS A 439 -34.18 20.98 7.96
C LYS A 439 -34.35 20.20 6.66
N ILE A 440 -33.25 19.75 6.06
CA ILE A 440 -33.22 18.99 4.80
C ILE A 440 -32.87 17.51 5.09
N GLY A 441 -33.63 16.58 4.54
CA GLY A 441 -33.31 15.15 4.55
C GLY A 441 -32.86 14.68 3.18
N LEU A 442 -31.66 14.09 3.09
CA LEU A 442 -31.13 13.53 1.85
C LEU A 442 -31.20 12.01 1.88
N VAL A 443 -31.73 11.42 0.80
CA VAL A 443 -31.63 9.99 0.50
C VAL A 443 -30.92 9.85 -0.84
N SER A 444 -29.64 9.46 -0.79
CA SER A 444 -28.77 9.32 -1.96
C SER A 444 -29.02 8.03 -2.75
N GLN A 445 -28.51 7.99 -3.98
CA GLN A 445 -28.57 6.84 -4.89
C GLN A 445 -27.91 5.59 -4.32
N GLU A 446 -26.70 5.75 -3.76
CA GLU A 446 -25.97 4.67 -3.10
C GLU A 446 -25.97 4.89 -1.58
N PRO A 447 -26.66 4.03 -0.80
CA PRO A 447 -26.77 4.20 0.65
C PRO A 447 -25.46 3.78 1.35
N ILE A 448 -24.83 4.74 2.02
CA ILE A 448 -23.59 4.49 2.76
C ILE A 448 -23.88 4.16 4.23
N LEU A 449 -23.36 3.03 4.71
CA LEU A 449 -23.36 2.66 6.13
C LEU A 449 -21.94 2.73 6.67
N PHE A 450 -21.74 3.42 7.80
CA PHE A 450 -20.48 3.50 8.51
C PHE A 450 -20.20 2.17 9.24
N ALA A 451 -18.92 1.83 9.48
CA ALA A 451 -18.51 0.60 10.17
C ALA A 451 -18.82 0.60 11.68
N THR A 452 -20.11 0.64 12.01
CA THR A 452 -20.67 0.76 13.36
C THR A 452 -21.95 -0.08 13.47
N THR A 453 -22.62 -0.05 14.62
CA THR A 453 -23.91 -0.73 14.79
C THR A 453 -25.01 -0.10 13.92
N ILE A 454 -26.08 -0.84 13.63
CA ILE A 454 -27.26 -0.29 12.93
C ILE A 454 -27.85 0.88 13.73
N LYS A 455 -27.91 0.76 15.06
CA LYS A 455 -28.35 1.83 15.98
C LYS A 455 -27.54 3.11 15.79
N GLU A 456 -26.21 3.01 15.86
CA GLU A 456 -25.31 4.15 15.71
C GLU A 456 -25.46 4.78 14.34
N ASN A 457 -25.52 3.97 13.29
CA ASN A 457 -25.77 4.42 11.93
C ASN A 457 -27.07 5.24 11.80
N ILE A 458 -28.17 4.81 12.44
CA ILE A 458 -29.45 5.54 12.39
C ILE A 458 -29.34 6.86 13.18
N SER A 459 -28.65 6.85 14.32
CA SER A 459 -28.43 8.04 15.16
C SER A 459 -27.57 9.15 14.52
N TYR A 460 -27.08 8.98 13.28
CA TYR A 460 -26.54 10.11 12.50
C TYR A 460 -27.62 11.12 12.10
N GLY A 461 -28.90 10.70 12.07
CA GLY A 461 -30.01 11.60 11.79
C GLY A 461 -30.32 12.60 12.91
N LYS A 462 -30.03 12.23 14.17
CA LYS A 462 -30.26 13.03 15.39
C LYS A 462 -29.35 12.54 16.50
N GLU A 463 -28.52 13.42 17.07
CA GLU A 463 -27.48 13.05 18.05
C GLU A 463 -28.06 12.43 19.34
N ASP A 464 -29.11 13.05 19.90
CA ASP A 464 -29.75 12.63 21.17
C ASP A 464 -31.06 11.85 20.94
N ALA A 465 -31.07 10.93 19.97
CA ALA A 465 -32.25 10.12 19.67
C ALA A 465 -32.51 9.04 20.75
N SER A 466 -33.76 8.94 21.22
CA SER A 466 -34.15 7.82 22.09
C SER A 466 -34.30 6.53 21.30
N ASP A 467 -34.16 5.39 21.98
CA ASP A 467 -34.36 4.07 21.37
C ASP A 467 -35.80 3.91 20.80
N GLU A 468 -36.79 4.58 21.39
CA GLU A 468 -38.16 4.64 20.87
C GLU A 468 -38.28 5.43 19.56
N GLU A 469 -37.56 6.55 19.43
CA GLU A 469 -37.54 7.33 18.20
C GLU A 469 -36.88 6.54 17.06
N ILE A 470 -35.76 5.87 17.36
CA ILE A 470 -35.07 4.97 16.42
C ILE A 470 -36.00 3.83 15.99
N ARG A 471 -36.73 3.22 16.95
CA ARG A 471 -37.67 2.14 16.66
C ARG A 471 -38.84 2.61 15.77
N THR A 472 -39.34 3.82 16.01
CA THR A 472 -40.38 4.42 15.18
C THR A 472 -39.87 4.67 13.76
N ALA A 473 -38.65 5.21 13.62
CA ALA A 473 -38.03 5.48 12.34
C ALA A 473 -37.82 4.21 11.49
N ILE A 474 -37.37 3.09 12.09
CA ILE A 474 -37.20 1.82 11.36
C ILE A 474 -38.53 1.17 10.97
N VAL A 475 -39.61 1.39 11.73
CA VAL A 475 -40.94 0.90 11.36
C VAL A 475 -41.46 1.66 10.15
N LEU A 476 -41.38 2.99 10.17
CA LEU A 476 -41.78 3.84 9.05
C LEU A 476 -40.94 3.59 7.79
N ALA A 477 -39.66 3.25 7.95
CA ALA A 477 -38.78 2.88 6.85
C ALA A 477 -38.95 1.42 6.36
N ASN A 478 -39.92 0.65 6.89
CA ASN A 478 -40.10 -0.78 6.60
C ASN A 478 -38.85 -1.64 6.88
N ALA A 479 -38.01 -1.23 7.84
CA ALA A 479 -36.76 -1.91 8.18
C ALA A 479 -36.87 -2.87 9.37
N ALA A 480 -37.84 -2.67 10.28
CA ALA A 480 -37.98 -3.45 11.51
C ALA A 480 -37.98 -4.98 11.29
N LYS A 481 -38.79 -5.47 10.34
CA LYS A 481 -39.00 -6.91 10.10
C LYS A 481 -37.72 -7.71 9.80
N TYR A 482 -36.74 -7.11 9.13
CA TYR A 482 -35.48 -7.81 8.81
C TYR A 482 -34.40 -7.52 9.86
N ILE A 483 -34.41 -6.34 10.48
CA ILE A 483 -33.50 -6.02 11.59
C ILE A 483 -33.76 -6.96 12.77
N ASP A 484 -35.03 -7.23 13.11
CA ASP A 484 -35.40 -8.14 14.20
C ASP A 484 -34.99 -9.60 13.93
N LYS A 485 -34.77 -9.97 12.65
CA LYS A 485 -34.26 -11.29 12.26
C LYS A 485 -32.74 -11.40 12.34
N LEU A 486 -32.02 -10.29 12.53
CA LEU A 486 -30.57 -10.32 12.69
C LEU A 486 -30.19 -10.79 14.10
N PRO A 487 -29.08 -11.54 14.27
CA PRO A 487 -28.71 -12.14 15.55
C PRO A 487 -28.58 -11.15 16.71
N LYS A 488 -28.22 -9.90 16.43
CA LYS A 488 -28.04 -8.82 17.42
C LYS A 488 -29.01 -7.65 17.23
N GLY A 489 -30.03 -7.78 16.38
CA GLY A 489 -30.97 -6.70 16.10
C GLY A 489 -30.28 -5.38 15.73
N LEU A 490 -30.59 -4.32 16.48
CA LEU A 490 -30.02 -2.98 16.33
C LEU A 490 -28.51 -2.88 16.63
N ASP A 491 -27.98 -3.78 17.46
CA ASP A 491 -26.56 -3.83 17.83
C ASP A 491 -25.71 -4.63 16.83
N THR A 492 -26.32 -5.05 15.71
CA THR A 492 -25.60 -5.71 14.62
C THR A 492 -24.61 -4.73 13.98
N MET A 493 -23.34 -5.13 13.90
CA MET A 493 -22.31 -4.36 13.19
C MET A 493 -22.53 -4.45 11.68
N VAL A 494 -22.53 -3.31 11.01
CA VAL A 494 -22.66 -3.18 9.55
C VAL A 494 -21.49 -2.34 9.00
N GLY A 495 -21.35 -2.25 7.68
CA GLY A 495 -20.24 -1.57 7.01
C GLY A 495 -19.32 -2.54 6.27
N GLU A 496 -18.12 -2.12 5.92
CA GLU A 496 -17.18 -2.93 5.12
C GLU A 496 -16.72 -4.20 5.86
N HIS A 497 -16.50 -4.11 7.17
CA HIS A 497 -16.08 -5.22 8.04
C HIS A 497 -17.23 -5.86 8.86
N GLY A 498 -18.47 -5.42 8.63
CA GLY A 498 -19.67 -5.93 9.32
C GLY A 498 -20.52 -6.85 8.45
N THR A 499 -21.72 -7.16 8.92
CA THR A 499 -22.71 -7.92 8.15
C THR A 499 -23.07 -7.17 6.87
N GLN A 500 -22.87 -7.81 5.71
CA GLN A 500 -23.23 -7.23 4.42
C GLN A 500 -24.75 -7.28 4.21
N LEU A 501 -25.36 -6.11 4.06
CA LEU A 501 -26.79 -5.95 3.78
C LEU A 501 -27.05 -5.78 2.28
N SER A 502 -28.24 -6.18 1.81
CA SER A 502 -28.65 -5.93 0.42
C SER A 502 -28.81 -4.44 0.13
N GLY A 503 -28.75 -4.02 -1.13
CA GLY A 503 -28.94 -2.62 -1.53
C GLY A 503 -30.25 -2.03 -0.97
N GLY A 504 -31.35 -2.78 -1.08
CA GLY A 504 -32.66 -2.36 -0.55
C GLY A 504 -32.69 -2.25 0.98
N GLN A 505 -31.99 -3.15 1.68
CA GLN A 505 -31.86 -3.07 3.15
C GLN A 505 -31.04 -1.84 3.56
N LYS A 506 -29.90 -1.58 2.89
CA LYS A 506 -29.08 -0.39 3.14
C LYS A 506 -29.89 0.90 2.90
N GLN A 507 -30.69 0.93 1.82
CA GLN A 507 -31.53 2.07 1.48
C GLN A 507 -32.57 2.36 2.58
N ARG A 508 -33.21 1.31 3.13
CA ARG A 508 -34.18 1.49 4.22
C ARG A 508 -33.53 2.02 5.51
N ILE A 509 -32.28 1.67 5.81
CA ILE A 509 -31.54 2.27 6.94
C ILE A 509 -31.24 3.75 6.67
N ALA A 510 -30.86 4.10 5.43
CA ALA A 510 -30.65 5.50 5.05
C ALA A 510 -31.96 6.32 5.15
N ILE A 511 -33.09 5.73 4.74
CA ILE A 511 -34.41 6.34 4.92
C ILE A 511 -34.73 6.52 6.40
N ALA A 512 -34.48 5.52 7.25
CA ALA A 512 -34.68 5.65 8.70
C ALA A 512 -33.87 6.81 9.30
N ARG A 513 -32.63 7.05 8.83
CA ARG A 513 -31.83 8.24 9.23
C ARG A 513 -32.51 9.54 8.83
N ALA A 514 -32.99 9.64 7.60
CA ALA A 514 -33.69 10.82 7.11
C ALA A 514 -35.03 11.05 7.84
N ILE A 515 -35.74 9.98 8.22
CA ILE A 515 -36.96 10.08 9.03
C ILE A 515 -36.66 10.60 10.43
N LEU A 516 -35.62 10.04 11.07
CA LEU A 516 -35.24 10.42 12.44
C LEU A 516 -34.88 11.91 12.55
N LYS A 517 -34.31 12.48 11.48
CA LYS A 517 -34.02 13.91 11.36
C LYS A 517 -35.27 14.80 11.32
N ASN A 518 -36.42 14.23 10.96
CA ASN A 518 -37.71 14.92 10.79
C ASN A 518 -37.65 16.23 9.95
N PRO A 519 -37.18 16.16 8.70
CA PRO A 519 -36.96 17.33 7.86
C PRO A 519 -38.26 17.93 7.30
N ARG A 520 -38.22 19.22 6.94
CA ARG A 520 -39.29 19.93 6.21
C ARG A 520 -39.15 19.81 4.70
N ILE A 521 -37.91 19.68 4.23
CA ILE A 521 -37.57 19.47 2.83
C ILE A 521 -36.94 18.09 2.68
N LEU A 522 -37.40 17.29 1.72
CA LEU A 522 -36.88 15.95 1.44
C LEU A 522 -36.28 15.90 0.03
N LEU A 523 -35.03 15.47 -0.08
CA LEU A 523 -34.31 15.33 -1.34
C LEU A 523 -34.06 13.84 -1.61
N LEU A 524 -34.59 13.34 -2.72
CA LEU A 524 -34.45 11.94 -3.14
C LEU A 524 -33.65 11.90 -4.45
N ASP A 525 -32.39 11.46 -4.38
CA ASP A 525 -31.51 11.35 -5.56
C ASP A 525 -31.48 9.92 -6.06
N GLU A 526 -32.31 9.59 -7.05
CA GLU A 526 -32.37 8.26 -7.68
C GLU A 526 -32.44 7.09 -6.67
N ALA A 527 -33.16 7.29 -5.57
CA ALA A 527 -33.20 6.39 -4.40
C ALA A 527 -33.65 4.94 -4.69
N THR A 528 -34.21 4.67 -5.87
CA THR A 528 -34.68 3.35 -6.32
C THR A 528 -33.90 2.77 -7.50
N SER A 529 -32.97 3.52 -8.10
CA SER A 529 -32.33 3.16 -9.39
C SER A 529 -31.42 1.92 -9.33
N ALA A 530 -30.78 1.69 -8.18
CA ALA A 530 -29.83 0.60 -7.97
C ALA A 530 -30.45 -0.64 -7.29
N LEU A 531 -31.78 -0.70 -7.20
CA LEU A 531 -32.52 -1.76 -6.51
C LEU A 531 -33.11 -2.79 -7.49
N ASP A 532 -33.30 -4.01 -7.01
CA ASP A 532 -34.15 -5.00 -7.67
C ASP A 532 -35.64 -4.62 -7.53
N ALA A 533 -36.49 -5.09 -8.43
CA ALA A 533 -37.90 -4.70 -8.52
C ALA A 533 -38.71 -4.99 -7.24
N GLU A 534 -38.39 -6.06 -6.50
CA GLU A 534 -39.07 -6.40 -5.24
C GLU A 534 -38.65 -5.43 -4.13
N SER A 535 -37.33 -5.23 -3.94
CA SER A 535 -36.81 -4.25 -2.98
C SER A 535 -37.24 -2.83 -3.27
N GLU A 536 -37.33 -2.46 -4.55
CA GLU A 536 -37.79 -1.16 -5.02
C GLU A 536 -39.20 -0.85 -4.54
N ARG A 537 -40.16 -1.78 -4.69
CA ARG A 537 -41.54 -1.56 -4.26
C ARG A 537 -41.62 -1.28 -2.76
N ILE A 538 -40.89 -2.04 -1.94
CA ILE A 538 -40.86 -1.87 -0.48
C ILE A 538 -40.23 -0.52 -0.09
N VAL A 539 -39.18 -0.11 -0.79
CA VAL A 539 -38.51 1.19 -0.58
C VAL A 539 -39.43 2.33 -1.03
N GLN A 540 -40.12 2.19 -2.16
CA GLN A 540 -41.06 3.17 -2.66
C GLN A 540 -42.24 3.38 -1.70
N ASP A 541 -42.80 2.30 -1.15
CA ASP A 541 -43.87 2.37 -0.14
C ASP A 541 -43.41 3.16 1.10
N ALA A 542 -42.15 2.95 1.53
CA ALA A 542 -41.57 3.72 2.62
C ALA A 542 -41.38 5.20 2.23
N LEU A 543 -40.90 5.50 1.02
CA LEU A 543 -40.70 6.88 0.54
C LEU A 543 -42.03 7.65 0.46
N VAL A 544 -43.10 7.04 -0.07
CA VAL A 544 -44.42 7.68 -0.18
C VAL A 544 -44.93 8.12 1.19
N ASN A 545 -44.80 7.27 2.21
CA ASN A 545 -45.21 7.60 3.59
C ASN A 545 -44.39 8.77 4.17
N VAL A 546 -43.12 8.89 3.78
CA VAL A 546 -42.20 9.92 4.28
C VAL A 546 -42.38 11.26 3.56
N MET A 547 -42.87 11.26 2.32
CA MET A 547 -43.12 12.46 1.52
C MET A 547 -44.34 13.27 1.96
N VAL A 548 -45.27 12.65 2.69
CA VAL A 548 -46.50 13.33 3.14
C VAL A 548 -46.17 14.54 4.03
N ASN A 549 -46.79 15.69 3.74
CA ASN A 549 -46.60 16.97 4.45
C ASN A 549 -45.17 17.52 4.42
N ARG A 550 -44.36 17.18 3.39
CA ARG A 550 -43.00 17.70 3.20
C ARG A 550 -42.81 18.17 1.77
N THR A 551 -42.08 19.27 1.58
CA THR A 551 -41.67 19.66 0.23
C THR A 551 -40.63 18.67 -0.25
N THR A 552 -40.89 18.00 -1.39
CA THR A 552 -40.01 16.92 -1.86
C THR A 552 -39.49 17.22 -3.25
N VAL A 553 -38.17 17.12 -3.45
CA VAL A 553 -37.53 17.12 -4.77
C VAL A 553 -37.02 15.72 -5.05
N VAL A 554 -37.54 15.10 -6.10
CA VAL A 554 -37.22 13.73 -6.50
C VAL A 554 -36.52 13.73 -7.85
N VAL A 555 -35.29 13.23 -7.90
CA VAL A 555 -34.63 12.87 -9.15
C VAL A 555 -34.94 11.40 -9.43
N ALA A 556 -35.70 11.14 -10.49
CA ALA A 556 -36.11 9.79 -10.84
C ALA A 556 -35.54 9.35 -12.18
N HIS A 557 -35.04 8.12 -12.20
CA HIS A 557 -34.73 7.41 -13.44
C HIS A 557 -35.94 6.60 -13.95
N ARG A 558 -36.89 6.25 -13.08
CA ARG A 558 -38.07 5.43 -13.41
C ARG A 558 -39.34 6.28 -13.33
N LEU A 559 -40.03 6.43 -14.45
CA LEU A 559 -41.21 7.30 -14.58
C LEU A 559 -42.40 6.86 -13.69
N THR A 560 -42.46 5.59 -13.29
CA THR A 560 -43.49 5.05 -12.38
C THR A 560 -43.49 5.73 -11.02
N THR A 561 -42.30 6.08 -10.50
CA THR A 561 -42.14 6.69 -9.17
C THR A 561 -42.60 8.15 -9.08
N ILE A 562 -42.75 8.82 -10.23
CA ILE A 562 -43.01 10.26 -10.33
C ILE A 562 -44.35 10.58 -10.99
N ARG A 563 -45.14 9.55 -11.34
CA ARG A 563 -46.47 9.72 -11.92
C ARG A 563 -47.41 10.53 -11.02
N ASN A 564 -47.25 10.39 -9.71
CA ASN A 564 -48.04 11.08 -8.69
C ASN A 564 -47.40 12.39 -8.21
N ALA A 565 -46.32 12.86 -8.86
CA ALA A 565 -45.72 14.13 -8.50
C ALA A 565 -46.65 15.29 -8.88
N ASP A 566 -46.70 16.31 -8.02
CA ASP A 566 -47.49 17.52 -8.28
C ASP A 566 -46.91 18.33 -9.45
N ILE A 567 -45.59 18.32 -9.61
CA ILE A 567 -44.86 19.03 -10.65
C ILE A 567 -43.83 18.06 -11.25
N ILE A 568 -43.80 17.95 -12.57
CA ILE A 568 -42.76 17.24 -13.32
C ILE A 568 -42.02 18.26 -14.17
N ALA A 569 -40.70 18.31 -14.02
CA ALA A 569 -39.81 19.20 -14.76
C ALA A 569 -38.83 18.37 -15.60
N VAL A 570 -38.90 18.54 -16.93
CA VAL A 570 -38.02 17.87 -17.89
C VAL A 570 -36.78 18.72 -18.13
N VAL A 571 -35.62 18.20 -17.75
CA VAL A 571 -34.32 18.85 -17.87
C VAL A 571 -33.57 18.32 -19.09
N HIS A 572 -33.19 19.21 -19.99
CA HIS A 572 -32.35 18.91 -21.15
C HIS A 572 -31.25 19.95 -21.27
N GLN A 573 -29.99 19.49 -21.42
CA GLN A 573 -28.80 20.36 -21.53
C GLN A 573 -28.76 21.50 -20.49
N GLY A 574 -29.19 21.22 -19.25
CA GLY A 574 -29.13 22.21 -18.19
C GLY A 574 -30.23 23.26 -18.16
N LYS A 575 -31.32 23.06 -18.91
CA LYS A 575 -32.51 23.91 -18.91
C LYS A 575 -33.78 23.08 -18.72
N ILE A 576 -34.82 23.70 -18.17
CA ILE A 576 -36.15 23.09 -18.16
C ILE A 576 -36.79 23.33 -19.52
N VAL A 577 -37.15 22.24 -20.19
CA VAL A 577 -37.82 22.28 -21.51
C VAL A 577 -39.32 22.21 -21.35
N GLU A 578 -39.80 21.43 -20.39
CA GLU A 578 -41.22 21.23 -20.10
C GLU A 578 -41.47 21.17 -18.60
N GLN A 579 -42.61 21.69 -18.17
CA GLN A 579 -43.05 21.66 -16.78
C GLN A 579 -44.58 21.52 -16.72
N GLY A 580 -45.07 20.60 -15.89
CA GLY A 580 -46.50 20.38 -15.69
C GLY A 580 -46.79 19.11 -14.92
N THR A 581 -48.07 18.77 -14.79
CA THR A 581 -48.49 17.47 -14.24
C THR A 581 -48.34 16.36 -15.29
N HIS A 582 -48.29 15.10 -14.86
CA HIS A 582 -48.25 13.95 -15.77
C HIS A 582 -49.38 14.00 -16.83
N GLY A 583 -50.60 14.37 -16.42
CA GLY A 583 -51.74 14.45 -17.32
C GLY A 583 -51.71 15.63 -18.29
N GLU A 584 -50.95 16.69 -18.02
CA GLU A 584 -50.76 17.83 -18.92
C GLU A 584 -49.65 17.54 -19.94
N LEU A 585 -48.51 17.03 -19.47
CA LEU A 585 -47.33 16.80 -20.30
C LEU A 585 -47.55 15.68 -21.34
N ILE A 586 -48.37 14.67 -21.02
CA ILE A 586 -48.64 13.55 -21.95
C ILE A 586 -49.56 13.94 -23.11
N LYS A 587 -50.25 15.09 -23.03
CA LYS A 587 -51.15 15.57 -24.09
C LYS A 587 -50.40 16.04 -25.33
N ASP A 588 -49.15 16.46 -25.19
CA ASP A 588 -48.28 16.79 -26.32
C ASP A 588 -47.58 15.52 -26.82
N PRO A 589 -47.97 14.96 -27.98
CA PRO A 589 -47.36 13.76 -28.52
C PRO A 589 -45.91 13.94 -28.97
N ASP A 590 -45.46 15.17 -29.22
CA ASP A 590 -44.09 15.49 -29.64
C ASP A 590 -43.23 16.02 -28.48
N GLY A 591 -43.83 16.23 -27.30
CA GLY A 591 -43.15 16.72 -26.09
C GLY A 591 -42.04 15.80 -25.57
N ALA A 592 -40.99 16.39 -25.02
CA ALA A 592 -39.82 15.73 -24.44
C ALA A 592 -40.19 14.77 -23.31
N TYR A 593 -41.17 15.10 -22.46
CA TYR A 593 -41.69 14.16 -21.46
C TYR A 593 -42.35 12.95 -22.11
N THR A 594 -43.23 13.17 -23.09
CA THR A 594 -43.94 12.11 -23.80
C THR A 594 -42.98 11.20 -24.57
N GLN A 595 -41.90 11.74 -25.13
CA GLN A 595 -40.84 10.95 -25.74
C GLN A 595 -40.11 10.07 -24.72
N LEU A 596 -39.77 10.60 -23.53
CA LEU A 596 -39.18 9.80 -22.44
C LEU A 596 -40.15 8.73 -21.94
N VAL A 597 -41.44 9.06 -21.83
CA VAL A 597 -42.50 8.13 -21.46
C VAL A 597 -42.65 7.05 -22.51
N ARG A 598 -42.72 7.36 -23.81
CA ARG A 598 -42.77 6.34 -24.87
C ARG A 598 -41.53 5.47 -24.92
N LEU A 599 -40.35 6.03 -24.65
CA LEU A 599 -39.11 5.27 -24.55
C LEU A 599 -39.08 4.33 -23.35
N GLN A 600 -39.80 4.61 -22.25
CA GLN A 600 -39.91 3.71 -21.09
C GLN A 600 -41.17 2.82 -21.12
N GLU A 601 -42.30 3.30 -21.63
CA GLU A 601 -43.55 2.54 -21.81
C GLU A 601 -43.46 1.58 -22.99
N GLY A 602 -42.62 1.85 -24.01
CA GLY A 602 -42.20 0.83 -24.97
C GLY A 602 -41.57 -0.38 -24.28
N ASN A 603 -40.79 -0.14 -23.22
CA ASN A 603 -40.25 -1.18 -22.34
C ASN A 603 -41.30 -1.75 -21.35
N SER A 604 -42.33 -0.99 -20.93
CA SER A 604 -43.32 -1.37 -19.88
C SER A 604 -44.69 -1.91 -20.36
N GLN A 605 -45.18 -1.59 -21.56
CA GLN A 605 -46.38 -2.23 -22.13
C GLN A 605 -46.14 -3.70 -22.51
N ALA A 606 -44.87 -4.05 -22.72
CA ALA A 606 -44.42 -5.44 -22.80
C ALA A 606 -44.42 -6.17 -21.43
N GLU A 607 -44.67 -5.44 -20.34
CA GLU A 607 -44.67 -5.87 -18.93
C GLU A 607 -46.10 -6.07 -18.39
N ASP A 608 -47.02 -5.14 -18.71
CA ASP A 608 -48.38 -5.09 -18.14
C ASP A 608 -49.43 -5.93 -18.90
N ALA A 609 -49.16 -6.37 -20.14
CA ALA A 609 -50.06 -7.26 -20.87
C ALA A 609 -50.16 -8.68 -20.26
N HIS A 610 -49.26 -9.03 -19.32
CA HIS A 610 -49.20 -10.35 -18.70
C HIS A 610 -50.03 -10.52 -17.43
N VAL A 611 -50.69 -9.46 -16.90
CA VAL A 611 -51.34 -9.51 -15.56
C VAL A 611 -52.88 -9.58 -15.61
N LYS A 612 -53.53 -9.39 -16.77
CA LYS A 612 -55.00 -9.27 -16.85
C LYS A 612 -55.81 -10.54 -17.13
N ASP A 613 -55.18 -11.71 -17.33
CA ASP A 613 -55.91 -12.93 -17.72
C ASP A 613 -56.13 -14.00 -16.62
N THR A 614 -55.82 -13.72 -15.35
CA THR A 614 -55.88 -14.75 -14.28
C THR A 614 -56.95 -14.54 -13.20
N ASP A 615 -57.90 -13.62 -13.36
CA ASP A 615 -58.80 -13.21 -12.25
C ASP A 615 -60.23 -13.80 -12.26
N LYS A 616 -60.42 -15.03 -12.76
CA LYS A 616 -61.67 -15.80 -12.54
C LYS A 616 -61.40 -17.31 -12.42
N LEU A 617 -61.29 -17.84 -11.20
CA LEU A 617 -62.01 -19.03 -10.68
C LEU A 617 -61.42 -19.52 -9.33
N ASP A 618 -62.37 -19.71 -8.39
CA ASP A 618 -62.42 -20.61 -7.21
C ASP A 618 -61.88 -20.26 -5.80
N LYS A 619 -62.74 -20.66 -4.84
CA LYS A 619 -62.80 -20.38 -3.39
C LYS A 619 -62.25 -21.55 -2.55
N SER A 620 -61.41 -21.26 -1.53
CA SER A 620 -61.20 -21.82 -0.14
C SER A 620 -61.58 -23.27 0.27
N PRO A 621 -61.04 -23.89 1.39
CA PRO A 621 -59.84 -23.61 2.21
C PRO A 621 -58.97 -24.83 2.74
N ASP A 622 -57.74 -24.50 3.20
CA ASP A 622 -56.85 -24.99 4.30
C ASP A 622 -56.06 -26.35 4.36
N ASN A 623 -54.74 -26.14 4.58
CA ASN A 623 -53.67 -26.85 5.35
C ASN A 623 -52.68 -27.89 4.74
N MET A 624 -51.46 -27.36 4.44
CA MET A 624 -50.11 -27.72 4.95
C MET A 624 -49.46 -29.07 4.55
N ASP A 625 -48.55 -29.12 3.56
CA ASP A 625 -47.09 -28.93 3.71
C ASP A 625 -46.28 -29.08 2.39
N TYR A 626 -45.28 -28.21 2.29
CA TYR A 626 -44.27 -27.89 1.26
C TYR A 626 -43.83 -28.90 0.18
N SER A 627 -43.94 -28.46 -1.09
CA SER A 627 -42.89 -28.67 -2.11
C SER A 627 -42.85 -27.53 -3.15
N ILE A 628 -41.65 -27.37 -3.70
CA ILE A 628 -41.15 -26.40 -4.68
C ILE A 628 -42.04 -26.27 -5.93
N ALA A 629 -42.39 -25.03 -6.33
CA ALA A 629 -42.08 -24.48 -7.65
C ALA A 629 -42.68 -23.08 -7.86
N ARG A 630 -41.77 -22.13 -8.08
CA ARG A 630 -41.76 -21.09 -9.14
C ARG A 630 -43.07 -20.35 -9.43
N SER A 631 -43.01 -19.02 -9.31
CA SER A 631 -42.92 -18.20 -10.52
C SER A 631 -42.26 -16.86 -10.20
N GLY A 632 -41.27 -16.50 -11.00
CA GLY A 632 -40.64 -15.20 -10.96
C GLY A 632 -41.37 -14.22 -11.87
N SER A 633 -41.11 -12.94 -11.67
CA SER A 633 -41.01 -12.01 -12.78
C SER A 633 -39.94 -10.96 -12.48
N HIS A 634 -39.00 -10.90 -13.42
CA HIS A 634 -37.94 -9.93 -13.54
C HIS A 634 -38.50 -8.63 -14.16
N LYS A 635 -38.01 -7.46 -13.71
CA LYS A 635 -37.49 -6.49 -14.67
C LYS A 635 -36.35 -5.59 -14.16
N LEU A 636 -35.20 -5.85 -14.79
CA LEU A 636 -34.18 -4.96 -15.33
C LEU A 636 -33.77 -3.69 -14.55
N SER A 637 -32.69 -3.84 -13.80
CA SER A 637 -31.76 -2.78 -13.42
C SER A 637 -30.79 -2.47 -14.56
N PHE A 638 -30.60 -1.20 -14.88
CA PHE A 638 -29.50 -0.66 -15.66
C PHE A 638 -28.19 -0.99 -14.93
N ARG A 639 -27.52 -2.09 -15.30
CA ARG A 639 -26.20 -2.42 -14.78
C ARG A 639 -25.19 -1.50 -15.46
N ARG A 640 -25.02 -0.30 -14.92
CA ARG A 640 -23.69 0.33 -14.90
C ARG A 640 -22.77 -0.69 -14.25
N SER A 641 -21.84 -1.21 -15.04
CA SER A 641 -20.75 -2.04 -14.54
C SER A 641 -20.08 -1.25 -13.42
N MET A 642 -20.28 -1.70 -12.19
CA MET A 642 -19.41 -1.38 -11.08
C MET A 642 -18.05 -2.00 -11.39
N SER A 643 -17.28 -1.34 -12.25
CA SER A 643 -15.84 -1.35 -12.08
C SER A 643 -15.60 -0.65 -10.74
N ARG A 644 -15.56 -1.44 -9.66
CA ARG A 644 -14.63 -1.16 -8.56
C ARG A 644 -13.23 -1.32 -9.11
N GLY A 645 -12.85 -0.43 -10.01
CA GLY A 645 -11.48 -0.06 -10.23
C GLY A 645 -11.13 0.84 -9.07
N SER A 646 -10.47 0.29 -8.07
CA SER A 646 -9.67 1.07 -7.14
C SER A 646 -8.56 1.75 -7.94
N SER A 647 -8.89 2.84 -8.64
CA SER A 647 -7.92 3.80 -9.12
C SER A 647 -7.53 4.69 -7.95
N SER A 648 -6.90 4.11 -6.93
CA SER A 648 -5.93 4.86 -6.14
C SER A 648 -4.69 4.97 -7.02
N GLY A 649 -4.73 5.89 -7.99
CA GLY A 649 -3.56 6.29 -8.76
C GLY A 649 -2.57 6.94 -7.80
N ARG A 650 -1.76 6.12 -7.13
CA ARG A 650 -0.58 6.60 -6.43
C ARG A 650 0.38 7.12 -7.49
N PRO A 651 0.82 8.38 -7.43
CA PRO A 651 2.03 8.77 -8.13
C PRO A 651 3.16 7.97 -7.49
N SER A 652 3.68 6.96 -8.19
CA SER A 652 4.88 6.23 -7.81
C SER A 652 6.11 7.12 -8.02
N VAL A 653 6.29 8.08 -7.12
CA VAL A 653 7.60 8.74 -6.92
C VAL A 653 8.17 8.20 -5.61
N SER A 654 8.55 6.92 -5.62
CA SER A 654 9.39 6.34 -4.57
C SER A 654 10.83 6.75 -4.83
N LEU A 655 11.22 7.92 -4.35
CA LEU A 655 12.62 8.34 -4.24
C LEU A 655 13.26 7.62 -3.05
N SER A 656 13.55 6.33 -3.23
CA SER A 656 14.21 5.52 -2.22
C SER A 656 15.73 5.65 -2.35
N PHE A 657 16.28 6.46 -1.45
CA PHE A 657 17.72 6.66 -1.25
C PHE A 657 18.19 5.61 -0.22
N SER A 658 18.88 4.54 -0.63
CA SER A 658 19.57 3.65 0.33
C SER A 658 21.09 3.76 0.19
N VAL A 659 21.76 4.08 1.32
CA VAL A 659 23.21 4.35 1.46
C VAL A 659 23.84 3.22 2.32
N PRO A 660 25.10 2.76 2.13
CA PRO A 660 25.65 1.55 2.75
C PRO A 660 26.46 1.94 3.99
N PHE A 661 25.78 2.31 5.04
CA PHE A 661 26.22 2.04 6.40
C PHE A 661 25.00 1.42 7.07
N PRO A 662 25.11 0.64 8.16
CA PRO A 662 23.93 0.21 8.92
C PRO A 662 23.34 1.43 9.63
N ILE A 663 22.76 2.33 8.83
CA ILE A 663 21.84 3.39 9.17
C ILE A 663 20.50 2.73 8.92
N GLY A 664 19.81 2.35 9.99
CA GLY A 664 18.43 1.88 9.89
C GLY A 664 17.59 2.99 9.25
N ILE A 665 17.36 2.87 7.95
CA ILE A 665 16.35 3.64 7.24
C ILE A 665 15.05 2.93 7.55
N HIS A 666 14.13 3.62 8.24
CA HIS A 666 12.74 3.18 8.34
C HIS A 666 12.18 3.06 6.93
N GLU A 667 12.16 1.85 6.38
CA GLU A 667 11.25 1.51 5.29
C GLU A 667 9.84 1.69 5.84
N THR A 668 9.13 2.67 5.28
CA THR A 668 7.69 2.83 5.51
C THR A 668 6.99 1.73 4.74
N GLU A 669 6.99 0.50 5.29
CA GLU A 669 6.15 -0.56 4.78
C GLU A 669 4.71 -0.29 5.22
N MET A 670 3.85 -0.14 4.21
CA MET A 670 2.46 -0.54 4.36
C MET A 670 2.46 -2.00 4.76
N ALA A 671 2.00 -2.24 5.99
CA ALA A 671 1.67 -3.57 6.44
C ALA A 671 0.58 -4.08 5.48
N GLY A 672 0.94 -4.99 4.60
CA GLY A 672 -0.03 -5.94 4.09
C GLY A 672 -0.46 -6.77 5.29
N GLN A 673 -1.64 -6.44 5.83
CA GLN A 673 -2.53 -7.34 6.56
C GLN A 673 -1.84 -8.52 7.27
N ASP A 674 -1.36 -8.29 8.49
CA ASP A 674 -1.51 -9.33 9.52
C ASP A 674 -2.98 -9.30 9.94
N ILE A 675 -3.86 -9.92 9.14
CA ILE A 675 -5.15 -10.35 9.66
C ILE A 675 -4.81 -11.39 10.72
N GLU A 676 -4.94 -11.02 12.00
CA GLU A 676 -5.21 -11.99 13.04
C GLU A 676 -6.46 -12.76 12.58
N ARG A 677 -6.19 -13.94 12.00
CA ARG A 677 -7.21 -14.93 11.69
C ARG A 677 -7.93 -15.23 13.01
N GLY A 678 -9.22 -14.92 13.05
CA GLY A 678 -10.09 -15.44 14.10
C GLY A 678 -9.94 -16.95 14.17
N ASP A 679 -9.91 -17.46 15.41
CA ASP A 679 -9.73 -18.86 15.76
C ASP A 679 -10.43 -19.82 14.79
N GLY A 680 -9.61 -20.46 13.95
CA GLY A 680 -10.03 -21.35 12.88
C GLY A 680 -8.84 -21.80 12.04
N GLU A 681 -8.19 -22.87 12.50
CA GLU A 681 -7.12 -23.64 11.83
C GLU A 681 -5.70 -23.03 11.79
N ASP A 682 -4.94 -23.37 12.85
CA ASP A 682 -3.48 -23.46 12.88
C ASP A 682 -2.94 -24.42 11.81
N GLU A 683 -2.76 -23.96 10.56
CA GLU A 683 -1.74 -24.55 9.70
C GLU A 683 -0.35 -24.11 10.19
N LYS A 684 0.19 -24.90 11.13
CA LYS A 684 1.60 -25.01 11.54
C LYS A 684 2.54 -24.08 10.76
N ARG A 685 2.97 -22.96 11.36
CA ARG A 685 4.14 -22.18 10.91
C ARG A 685 5.33 -23.14 10.71
N ARG A 686 5.57 -23.59 9.48
CA ARG A 686 6.63 -24.57 9.17
C ARG A 686 7.98 -23.88 9.41
N LYS A 687 8.78 -24.42 10.34
CA LYS A 687 10.13 -23.96 10.62
C LYS A 687 10.94 -23.93 9.31
N VAL A 688 11.44 -22.77 8.92
CA VAL A 688 12.30 -22.61 7.75
C VAL A 688 13.59 -23.41 7.95
N SER A 689 13.86 -24.35 7.05
CA SER A 689 15.11 -25.11 7.05
C SER A 689 16.21 -24.27 6.40
N LEU A 690 17.11 -23.70 7.23
CA LEU A 690 18.33 -23.02 6.75
C LEU A 690 19.19 -23.92 5.86
N ARG A 691 19.12 -25.25 6.05
CA ARG A 691 19.80 -26.25 5.21
C ARG A 691 19.32 -26.21 3.76
N ARG A 692 18.03 -25.97 3.53
CA ARG A 692 17.48 -25.83 2.17
C ARG A 692 17.95 -24.54 1.51
N LEU A 693 17.97 -23.44 2.26
CA LEU A 693 18.50 -22.17 1.75
C LEU A 693 19.98 -22.30 1.38
N ALA A 694 20.78 -22.98 2.20
CA ALA A 694 22.17 -23.30 1.89
C ALA A 694 22.31 -24.16 0.62
N TYR A 695 21.39 -25.11 0.40
CA TYR A 695 21.38 -25.93 -0.82
C TYR A 695 21.12 -25.10 -2.09
N LEU A 696 20.20 -24.13 -2.05
CA LEU A 696 19.94 -23.22 -3.18
C LEU A 696 21.16 -22.35 -3.52
N ASN A 697 22.06 -22.14 -2.56
CA ASN A 697 23.29 -21.38 -2.74
C ASN A 697 24.54 -22.27 -3.02
N LYS A 698 24.35 -23.57 -3.24
CA LYS A 698 25.43 -24.54 -3.51
C LYS A 698 26.38 -24.11 -4.65
N PRO A 699 25.91 -23.57 -5.79
CA PRO A 699 26.79 -23.18 -6.89
C PRO A 699 27.75 -22.03 -6.53
N GLU A 700 27.40 -21.21 -5.55
CA GLU A 700 28.16 -20.05 -5.10
C GLU A 700 29.04 -20.34 -3.87
N VAL A 701 29.11 -21.59 -3.40
CA VAL A 701 29.95 -22.00 -2.27
C VAL A 701 31.41 -21.55 -2.41
N PRO A 702 32.09 -21.65 -3.57
CA PRO A 702 33.46 -21.16 -3.71
C PRO A 702 33.59 -19.65 -3.44
N VAL A 703 32.61 -18.86 -3.90
CA VAL A 703 32.57 -17.41 -3.70
C VAL A 703 32.30 -17.08 -2.23
N LEU A 704 31.40 -17.82 -1.58
CA LEU A 704 31.13 -17.69 -0.15
C LEU A 704 32.33 -18.06 0.72
N LEU A 705 33.09 -19.09 0.36
CA LEU A 705 34.29 -19.49 1.09
C LEU A 705 35.36 -18.39 1.02
N LEU A 706 35.62 -17.87 -0.19
CA LEU A 706 36.53 -16.73 -0.38
C LEU A 706 36.03 -15.48 0.37
N GLY A 707 34.72 -15.22 0.31
CA GLY A 707 34.10 -14.12 1.06
C GLY A 707 34.24 -14.29 2.57
N SER A 708 34.10 -15.52 3.08
CA SER A 708 34.25 -15.84 4.50
C SER A 708 35.70 -15.66 4.98
N ILE A 709 36.69 -15.98 4.14
CA ILE A 709 38.10 -15.69 4.43
C ILE A 709 38.32 -14.18 4.53
N ALA A 710 37.79 -13.40 3.57
CA ALA A 710 37.88 -11.94 3.60
C ALA A 710 37.16 -11.34 4.84
N ALA A 711 35.99 -11.86 5.20
CA ALA A 711 35.26 -11.49 6.42
C ALA A 711 36.02 -11.85 7.70
N GLY A 712 36.72 -12.99 7.71
CA GLY A 712 37.62 -13.38 8.79
C GLY A 712 38.75 -12.36 8.94
N ILE A 713 39.45 -12.02 7.85
CA ILE A 713 40.49 -10.98 7.85
C ILE A 713 39.94 -9.67 8.40
N HIS A 714 38.76 -9.24 7.96
CA HIS A 714 38.09 -8.04 8.46
C HIS A 714 37.75 -8.14 9.95
N GLY A 715 37.30 -9.30 10.43
CA GLY A 715 36.99 -9.52 11.85
C GLY A 715 38.19 -9.37 12.79
N VAL A 716 39.41 -9.66 12.32
CA VAL A 716 40.63 -9.51 13.13
C VAL A 716 41.09 -8.04 13.24
N ILE A 717 40.61 -7.15 12.37
CA ILE A 717 41.04 -5.74 12.30
C ILE A 717 40.74 -5.00 13.61
N PHE A 718 39.55 -5.16 14.18
CA PHE A 718 39.16 -4.45 15.41
C PHE A 718 39.93 -4.90 16.66
N PRO A 719 40.16 -6.21 16.90
CA PRO A 719 41.03 -6.68 17.98
C PRO A 719 42.49 -6.25 17.80
N ILE A 720 43.02 -6.29 16.56
CA ILE A 720 44.37 -5.76 16.27
C ILE A 720 44.42 -4.26 16.58
N PHE A 721 43.40 -3.50 16.20
CA PHE A 721 43.31 -2.08 16.53
C PHE A 721 43.34 -1.84 18.04
N GLY A 722 42.60 -2.63 18.83
CA GLY A 722 42.66 -2.57 20.30
C GLY A 722 44.07 -2.87 20.85
N LEU A 723 44.76 -3.86 20.28
CA LEU A 723 46.14 -4.18 20.64
C LEU A 723 47.11 -3.05 20.27
N LEU A 724 46.99 -2.48 19.07
CA LEU A 724 47.80 -1.34 18.63
C LEU A 724 47.58 -0.13 19.54
N LEU A 725 46.33 0.16 19.91
CA LEU A 725 45.98 1.28 20.80
C LEU A 725 46.54 1.08 22.21
N SER A 726 46.44 -0.13 22.78
CA SER A 726 47.03 -0.43 24.10
C SER A 726 48.55 -0.29 24.10
N THR A 727 49.21 -0.70 23.02
CA THR A 727 50.67 -0.60 22.87
C THR A 727 51.10 0.85 22.68
N ALA A 728 50.32 1.63 21.93
CA ALA A 728 50.52 3.08 21.78
C ALA A 728 50.49 3.82 23.13
N ILE A 729 49.59 3.44 24.04
CA ILE A 729 49.52 4.01 25.38
C ILE A 729 50.79 3.72 26.18
N LYS A 730 51.31 2.49 26.12
CA LYS A 730 52.54 2.11 26.82
C LYS A 730 53.74 2.95 26.38
N ILE A 731 53.89 3.17 25.07
CA ILE A 731 55.02 3.86 24.48
C ILE A 731 55.21 5.28 25.04
N PHE A 732 54.11 6.00 25.33
CA PHE A 732 54.20 7.36 25.87
C PHE A 732 54.88 7.47 27.24
N PHE A 733 55.11 6.35 27.93
CA PHE A 733 55.81 6.27 29.21
C PHE A 733 57.23 5.66 29.08
N GLU A 734 57.71 5.41 27.86
CA GLU A 734 59.07 4.90 27.59
C GLU A 734 60.11 6.04 27.50
N PRO A 735 61.42 5.75 27.69
CA PRO A 735 62.48 6.74 27.59
C PRO A 735 62.54 7.44 26.21
N PRO A 736 62.99 8.71 26.12
CA PRO A 736 62.88 9.52 24.89
C PRO A 736 63.50 8.91 23.62
N ASN A 737 64.61 8.17 23.76
CA ASN A 737 65.29 7.52 22.62
C ASN A 737 64.50 6.32 22.09
N GLU A 738 63.87 5.54 22.96
CA GLU A 738 63.03 4.39 22.60
C GLU A 738 61.68 4.87 22.05
N LEU A 739 61.06 5.84 22.72
CA LEU A 739 59.82 6.51 22.29
C LEU A 739 59.88 7.00 20.83
N LYS A 740 61.00 7.62 20.40
CA LYS A 740 61.16 8.14 19.02
C LYS A 740 61.26 7.02 17.97
N LYS A 741 61.86 5.89 18.32
CA LYS A 741 62.00 4.73 17.42
C LYS A 741 60.69 3.98 17.31
N ASP A 742 60.05 3.72 18.45
CA ASP A 742 58.85 2.89 18.53
C ASP A 742 57.62 3.64 18.01
N SER A 743 57.48 4.94 18.29
CA SER A 743 56.40 5.76 17.73
C SER A 743 56.34 5.73 16.19
N ARG A 744 57.50 5.71 15.50
CA ARG A 744 57.55 5.60 14.03
C ARG A 744 57.09 4.22 13.56
N PHE A 745 57.55 3.16 14.21
CA PHE A 745 57.17 1.79 13.88
C PHE A 745 55.66 1.58 14.06
N TRP A 746 55.11 1.96 15.21
CA TRP A 746 53.69 1.75 15.50
C TRP A 746 52.78 2.67 14.68
N ALA A 747 53.18 3.91 14.39
CA ALA A 747 52.45 4.77 13.46
C ALA A 747 52.34 4.15 12.05
N LEU A 748 53.42 3.53 11.55
CA LEU A 748 53.40 2.80 10.28
C LEU A 748 52.49 1.55 10.35
N MET A 749 52.42 0.87 11.49
CA MET A 749 51.50 -0.27 11.69
C MET A 749 50.03 0.15 11.58
N PHE A 750 49.64 1.34 12.06
CA PHE A 750 48.28 1.86 11.87
C PHE A 750 47.98 2.13 10.39
N VAL A 751 48.94 2.68 9.64
CA VAL A 751 48.77 2.89 8.19
C VAL A 751 48.69 1.56 7.45
N ALA A 752 49.51 0.57 7.81
CA ALA A 752 49.46 -0.78 7.26
C ALA A 752 48.10 -1.45 7.52
N LEU A 753 47.55 -1.30 8.73
CA LEU A 753 46.19 -1.75 9.05
C LEU A 753 45.14 -1.06 8.18
N GLY A 754 45.28 0.26 7.96
CA GLY A 754 44.42 1.01 7.05
C GLY A 754 44.47 0.50 5.62
N LEU A 755 45.65 0.22 5.07
CA LEU A 755 45.80 -0.35 3.72
C LEU A 755 45.20 -1.75 3.63
N LEU A 756 45.37 -2.58 4.66
CA LEU A 756 44.73 -3.89 4.74
C LEU A 756 43.20 -3.75 4.71
N THR A 757 42.63 -2.76 5.38
CA THR A 757 41.17 -2.51 5.36
C THR A 757 40.67 -2.09 3.98
N LEU A 758 41.45 -1.26 3.27
CA LEU A 758 41.12 -0.82 1.90
C LEU A 758 41.09 -2.00 0.91
N MET A 759 41.82 -3.09 1.19
CA MET A 759 41.80 -4.29 0.37
C MET A 759 40.76 -5.32 0.84
N ALA A 760 40.71 -5.63 2.14
CA ALA A 760 39.87 -6.70 2.68
C ALA A 760 38.37 -6.39 2.61
N VAL A 761 37.99 -5.14 2.90
CA VAL A 761 36.57 -4.74 2.99
C VAL A 761 35.87 -4.73 1.63
N PRO A 762 36.46 -4.19 0.54
CA PRO A 762 35.88 -4.33 -0.80
C PRO A 762 35.76 -5.77 -1.28
N VAL A 763 36.79 -6.59 -1.03
CA VAL A 763 36.76 -8.00 -1.44
C VAL A 763 35.64 -8.75 -0.73
N GLN A 764 35.48 -8.55 0.59
CA GLN A 764 34.35 -9.11 1.34
C GLN A 764 33.01 -8.69 0.75
N ASN A 765 32.76 -7.38 0.60
CA ASN A 765 31.46 -6.86 0.15
C ASN A 765 31.14 -7.25 -1.31
N TYR A 766 32.15 -7.31 -2.17
CA TYR A 766 31.98 -7.76 -3.55
C TYR A 766 31.59 -9.25 -3.60
N LEU A 767 32.32 -10.13 -2.91
CA LEU A 767 32.08 -11.57 -2.94
C LEU A 767 30.71 -11.92 -2.35
N PHE A 768 30.33 -11.33 -1.21
CA PHE A 768 28.99 -11.51 -0.64
C PHE A 768 27.89 -10.84 -1.48
N GLY A 769 28.19 -9.72 -2.15
CA GLY A 769 27.29 -9.10 -3.12
C GLY A 769 27.01 -9.98 -4.34
N VAL A 770 28.03 -10.67 -4.86
CA VAL A 770 27.89 -11.65 -5.94
C VAL A 770 27.07 -12.87 -5.49
N ALA A 771 27.41 -13.45 -4.34
CA ALA A 771 26.70 -14.62 -3.82
C ALA A 771 25.23 -14.31 -3.49
N GLY A 772 24.98 -13.22 -2.76
CA GLY A 772 23.63 -12.76 -2.42
C GLY A 772 22.82 -12.34 -3.65
N GLY A 773 23.46 -11.66 -4.62
CA GLY A 773 22.86 -11.22 -5.88
C GLY A 773 22.44 -12.39 -6.78
N LYS A 774 23.26 -13.44 -6.88
CA LYS A 774 22.89 -14.65 -7.65
C LYS A 774 21.78 -15.43 -6.97
N LEU A 775 21.83 -15.54 -5.64
CA LEU A 775 20.78 -16.22 -4.89
C LEU A 775 19.42 -15.54 -5.06
N ILE A 776 19.34 -14.21 -4.92
CA ILE A 776 18.07 -13.48 -5.12
C ILE A 776 17.58 -13.60 -6.56
N GLN A 777 18.47 -13.51 -7.56
CA GLN A 777 18.09 -13.70 -8.97
C GLN A 777 17.49 -15.10 -9.17
N ARG A 778 18.12 -16.14 -8.63
CA ARG A 778 17.65 -17.53 -8.73
C ARG A 778 16.33 -17.74 -8.01
N ILE A 779 16.18 -17.21 -6.79
CA ILE A 779 14.93 -17.30 -6.03
C ILE A 779 13.80 -16.61 -6.78
N ARG A 780 14.02 -15.40 -7.31
CA ARG A 780 13.02 -14.66 -8.08
C ARG A 780 12.62 -15.40 -9.35
N SER A 781 13.59 -15.90 -10.11
CA SER A 781 13.36 -16.69 -11.32
C SER A 781 12.55 -17.95 -11.02
N LEU A 782 13.00 -18.79 -10.08
CA LEU A 782 12.29 -20.01 -9.67
C LEU A 782 10.89 -19.73 -9.10
N SER A 783 10.73 -18.66 -8.32
CA SER A 783 9.42 -18.30 -7.75
C SER A 783 8.47 -17.83 -8.84
N PHE A 784 8.95 -17.02 -9.80
CA PHE A 784 8.12 -16.56 -10.91
C PHE A 784 7.74 -17.71 -11.83
N GLU A 785 8.71 -18.56 -12.18
CA GLU A 785 8.46 -19.81 -12.92
C GLU A 785 7.41 -20.66 -12.20
N LYS A 786 7.48 -20.76 -10.87
CA LYS A 786 6.50 -21.52 -10.11
C LYS A 786 5.12 -20.90 -10.09
N VAL A 787 5.03 -19.57 -9.97
CA VAL A 787 3.77 -18.81 -10.01
C VAL A 787 3.09 -19.01 -11.35
N VAL A 788 3.79 -18.79 -12.46
CA VAL A 788 3.18 -18.79 -13.79
C VAL A 788 2.64 -20.19 -14.18
N HIS A 789 3.18 -21.26 -13.59
CA HIS A 789 2.69 -22.62 -13.77
C HIS A 789 1.65 -23.07 -12.72
N GLN A 790 1.18 -22.21 -11.81
CA GLN A 790 0.06 -22.54 -10.92
C GLN A 790 -1.26 -22.63 -11.68
N GLU A 791 -2.21 -23.41 -11.16
CA GLU A 791 -3.56 -23.39 -11.70
C GLU A 791 -4.28 -22.06 -11.46
N ILE A 792 -5.30 -21.79 -12.27
CA ILE A 792 -6.06 -20.54 -12.20
C ILE A 792 -6.80 -20.40 -10.87
N SER A 793 -7.22 -21.52 -10.25
CA SER A 793 -7.84 -21.50 -8.92
C SER A 793 -6.93 -20.92 -7.83
N TRP A 794 -5.60 -21.00 -7.99
CA TRP A 794 -4.64 -20.38 -7.06
C TRP A 794 -4.68 -18.85 -7.13
N PHE A 795 -4.90 -18.30 -8.33
CA PHE A 795 -5.00 -16.86 -8.58
C PHE A 795 -6.38 -16.28 -8.24
N ASP A 796 -7.41 -17.12 -8.12
CA ASP A 796 -8.73 -16.68 -7.67
C ASP A 796 -8.74 -16.35 -6.16
N ASP A 797 -7.75 -16.83 -5.40
CA ASP A 797 -7.55 -16.45 -4.00
C ASP A 797 -7.05 -14.99 -3.91
N PRO A 798 -7.76 -14.09 -3.20
CA PRO A 798 -7.33 -12.71 -2.99
C PRO A 798 -5.90 -12.57 -2.43
N ALA A 799 -5.43 -13.55 -1.65
CA ALA A 799 -4.07 -13.57 -1.10
C ALA A 799 -2.98 -13.69 -2.17
N ASN A 800 -3.33 -14.09 -3.40
CA ASN A 800 -2.44 -14.30 -4.53
C ASN A 800 -2.70 -13.32 -5.69
N SER A 801 -3.25 -12.15 -5.38
CA SER A 801 -3.41 -11.05 -6.34
C SER A 801 -2.08 -10.63 -6.99
N SER A 802 -2.14 -9.98 -8.16
CA SER A 802 -0.95 -9.52 -8.91
C SER A 802 -0.01 -8.65 -8.06
N GLY A 803 -0.59 -7.74 -7.26
CA GLY A 803 0.16 -6.90 -6.33
C GLY A 803 0.80 -7.69 -5.18
N ALA A 804 0.08 -8.65 -4.59
CA ALA A 804 0.61 -9.50 -3.52
C ALA A 804 1.77 -10.39 -4.02
N VAL A 805 1.63 -10.98 -5.20
CA VAL A 805 2.68 -11.77 -5.85
C VAL A 805 3.88 -10.87 -6.21
N GLY A 806 3.64 -9.70 -6.79
CA GLY A 806 4.69 -8.71 -7.05
C GLY A 806 5.47 -8.33 -5.79
N ALA A 807 4.77 -8.12 -4.67
CA ALA A 807 5.39 -7.83 -3.37
C ALA A 807 6.22 -9.01 -2.85
N ARG A 808 5.75 -10.26 -2.94
CA ARG A 808 6.53 -11.46 -2.57
C ARG A 808 7.80 -11.58 -3.42
N LEU A 809 7.72 -11.39 -4.73
CA LEU A 809 8.91 -11.45 -5.61
C LEU A 809 9.85 -10.25 -5.45
N SER A 810 9.35 -9.10 -5.00
CA SER A 810 10.14 -7.91 -4.75
C SER A 810 10.77 -7.92 -3.36
N THR A 811 9.93 -7.73 -2.34
CA THR A 811 10.29 -7.45 -0.95
C THR A 811 10.70 -8.73 -0.24
N ASP A 812 9.88 -9.79 -0.27
CA ASP A 812 10.22 -11.03 0.43
C ASP A 812 11.50 -11.66 -0.14
N ALA A 813 11.61 -11.74 -1.47
CA ALA A 813 12.82 -12.26 -2.10
C ALA A 813 14.07 -11.42 -1.77
N SER A 814 13.93 -10.10 -1.63
CA SER A 814 15.03 -9.22 -1.18
C SER A 814 15.39 -9.44 0.28
N ALA A 815 14.41 -9.68 1.15
CA ALA A 815 14.66 -10.00 2.54
C ALA A 815 15.47 -11.31 2.68
N VAL A 816 15.26 -12.31 1.81
CA VAL A 816 16.07 -13.55 1.82
C VAL A 816 17.57 -13.29 1.59
N ARG A 817 17.94 -12.28 0.79
CA ARG A 817 19.34 -11.90 0.58
C ARG A 817 20.04 -11.53 1.88
N SER A 818 19.34 -10.87 2.79
CA SER A 818 19.92 -10.41 4.06
C SER A 818 20.43 -11.57 4.93
N LEU A 819 19.78 -12.75 4.89
CA LEU A 819 20.17 -13.95 5.65
C LEU A 819 21.49 -14.56 5.19
N VAL A 820 21.77 -14.55 3.88
CA VAL A 820 22.90 -15.31 3.30
C VAL A 820 24.05 -14.40 2.87
N GLY A 821 23.74 -13.21 2.36
CA GLY A 821 24.76 -12.22 1.98
C GLY A 821 25.30 -11.51 3.22
N ASP A 822 24.50 -10.61 3.78
CA ASP A 822 24.97 -9.64 4.78
C ASP A 822 25.13 -10.29 6.16
N ALA A 823 24.15 -11.08 6.61
CA ALA A 823 24.19 -11.72 7.92
C ALA A 823 25.30 -12.76 8.05
N LEU A 824 25.55 -13.58 7.01
CA LEU A 824 26.63 -14.57 7.05
C LEU A 824 28.01 -13.89 7.13
N ALA A 825 28.24 -12.84 6.34
CA ALA A 825 29.47 -12.06 6.39
C ALA A 825 29.71 -11.49 7.79
N LEU A 826 28.67 -10.92 8.39
CA LEU A 826 28.71 -10.37 9.75
C LEU A 826 28.92 -11.45 10.81
N ILE A 827 28.25 -12.60 10.73
CA ILE A 827 28.42 -13.71 11.68
C ILE A 827 29.88 -14.19 11.68
N VAL A 828 30.46 -14.41 10.50
CA VAL A 828 31.86 -14.84 10.37
C VAL A 828 32.81 -13.76 10.91
N GLN A 829 32.56 -12.50 10.56
CA GLN A 829 33.34 -11.36 11.05
C GLN A 829 33.29 -11.26 12.58
N ASN A 830 32.11 -11.33 13.18
CA ASN A 830 31.92 -11.22 14.63
C ASN A 830 32.52 -12.40 15.38
N LEU A 831 32.31 -13.64 14.89
CA LEU A 831 32.90 -14.82 15.50
C LEU A 831 34.43 -14.70 15.51
N THR A 832 35.00 -14.25 14.39
CA THR A 832 36.44 -14.01 14.29
C THR A 832 36.90 -12.89 15.22
N THR A 833 36.11 -11.81 15.32
CA THR A 833 36.36 -10.68 16.24
C THR A 833 36.40 -11.15 17.69
N VAL A 834 35.41 -11.95 18.13
CA VAL A 834 35.33 -12.51 19.48
C VAL A 834 36.51 -13.41 19.76
N ILE A 835 36.80 -14.36 18.86
CA ILE A 835 37.90 -15.30 19.02
C ILE A 835 39.23 -14.56 19.12
N ALA A 836 39.51 -13.64 18.19
CA ALA A 836 40.74 -12.86 18.21
C ALA A 836 40.84 -11.97 19.46
N GLY A 837 39.73 -11.32 19.87
CA GLY A 837 39.67 -10.52 21.09
C GLY A 837 39.93 -11.34 22.35
N LEU A 838 39.34 -12.54 22.47
CA LEU A 838 39.59 -13.46 23.59
C LEU A 838 41.02 -13.98 23.58
N VAL A 839 41.56 -14.40 22.43
CA VAL A 839 42.95 -14.87 22.31
C VAL A 839 43.93 -13.78 22.75
N ILE A 840 43.76 -12.55 22.28
CA ILE A 840 44.60 -11.41 22.69
C ILE A 840 44.48 -11.15 24.21
N SER A 841 43.28 -11.31 24.77
CA SER A 841 43.03 -11.02 26.19
C SER A 841 43.60 -12.09 27.12
N PHE A 842 43.38 -13.37 26.81
CA PHE A 842 43.90 -14.51 27.60
C PHE A 842 45.42 -14.62 27.53
N THR A 843 46.03 -14.28 26.38
CA THR A 843 47.49 -14.24 26.24
C THR A 843 48.11 -13.06 26.97
N ALA A 844 47.38 -11.95 27.13
CA ALA A 844 47.83 -10.80 27.91
C ALA A 844 47.76 -11.06 29.42
N ASN A 845 46.57 -11.35 29.95
CA ASN A 845 46.38 -11.66 31.36
C ASN A 845 45.10 -12.48 31.57
N TRP A 846 45.24 -13.79 31.82
CA TRP A 846 44.11 -14.70 31.94
C TRP A 846 43.21 -14.43 33.17
N ILE A 847 43.76 -13.88 34.26
CA ILE A 847 42.99 -13.54 35.48
C ILE A 847 42.04 -12.37 35.17
N LEU A 848 42.57 -11.29 34.60
CA LEU A 848 41.77 -10.13 34.24
C LEU A 848 40.77 -10.45 33.12
N ALA A 849 41.17 -11.25 32.14
CA ALA A 849 40.29 -11.68 31.05
C ALA A 849 39.07 -12.45 31.56
N LEU A 850 39.23 -13.37 32.52
CA LEU A 850 38.11 -14.09 33.14
C LEU A 850 37.14 -13.16 33.87
N ILE A 851 37.68 -12.19 34.62
CA ILE A 851 36.85 -11.24 35.37
C ILE A 851 36.03 -10.37 34.41
N ILE A 852 36.64 -9.85 33.35
CA ILE A 852 35.94 -9.01 32.36
C ILE A 852 34.94 -9.86 31.56
N LEU A 853 35.24 -11.12 31.28
CA LEU A 853 34.31 -12.05 30.64
C LEU A 853 33.02 -12.23 31.45
N VAL A 854 33.10 -12.26 32.79
CA VAL A 854 31.92 -12.33 33.68
C VAL A 854 31.06 -11.05 33.61
N VAL A 855 31.68 -9.89 33.34
CA VAL A 855 30.97 -8.60 33.22
C VAL A 855 30.43 -8.38 31.79
N LEU A 856 30.96 -9.10 30.80
CA LEU A 856 30.57 -8.98 29.38
C LEU A 856 29.06 -9.14 29.11
N PRO A 857 28.31 -10.04 29.77
CA PRO A 857 26.85 -10.14 29.61
C PRO A 857 26.12 -8.83 29.95
N LEU A 858 26.65 -8.02 30.88
CA LEU A 858 26.08 -6.73 31.23
C LEU A 858 26.23 -5.71 30.08
N VAL A 859 27.37 -5.74 29.39
CA VAL A 859 27.62 -4.93 28.17
C VAL A 859 26.71 -5.38 27.03
N PHE A 860 26.45 -6.68 26.90
CA PHE A 860 25.48 -7.19 25.93
C PHE A 860 24.05 -6.71 26.27
N LEU A 861 23.65 -6.80 27.53
CA LEU A 861 22.33 -6.35 28.00
C LEU A 861 22.14 -4.84 27.78
N GLN A 862 23.18 -4.04 28.05
CA GLN A 862 23.24 -2.62 27.69
C GLN A 862 22.94 -2.39 26.21
N GLY A 863 23.67 -3.09 25.33
CA GLY A 863 23.50 -2.99 23.87
C GLY A 863 22.11 -3.40 23.41
N TYR A 864 21.54 -4.44 24.03
CA TYR A 864 20.17 -4.89 23.77
C TYR A 864 19.13 -3.83 24.12
N PHE A 865 19.20 -3.21 25.30
CA PHE A 865 18.27 -2.14 25.69
C PHE A 865 18.40 -0.90 24.81
N GLN A 866 19.64 -0.51 24.47
CA GLN A 866 19.90 0.59 23.54
C GLN A 866 19.32 0.28 22.15
N MET A 867 19.33 -0.99 21.73
CA MET A 867 18.76 -1.40 20.46
C MET A 867 17.23 -1.48 20.46
N LYS A 868 16.65 -1.99 21.54
CA LYS A 868 15.20 -2.04 21.73
C LYS A 868 14.58 -0.64 21.71
N PHE A 869 15.34 0.34 22.19
CA PHE A 869 15.05 1.76 22.05
C PHE A 869 15.09 2.23 20.59
N LEU A 870 16.20 2.03 19.88
CA LEU A 870 16.40 2.45 18.48
C LEU A 870 15.36 1.90 17.49
N LYS A 871 14.76 0.74 17.77
CA LYS A 871 13.75 0.12 16.90
C LYS A 871 12.37 0.73 17.02
N GLY A 872 12.08 1.44 18.11
CA GLY A 872 10.74 1.88 18.43
C GLY A 872 9.80 0.69 18.68
N PHE A 873 9.10 0.66 19.80
CA PHE A 873 8.08 -0.36 20.05
C PHE A 873 6.77 -0.03 19.31
N SER A 874 6.87 0.27 18.01
CA SER A 874 5.82 0.91 17.21
C SER A 874 4.81 -0.07 16.61
N ALA A 875 5.03 -1.39 16.69
CA ALA A 875 4.13 -2.39 16.11
C ALA A 875 2.74 -2.32 16.76
N ASP A 876 2.67 -2.40 18.09
CA ASP A 876 1.40 -2.37 18.82
C ASP A 876 0.69 -1.01 18.70
N ALA A 877 1.45 0.09 18.68
CA ALA A 877 0.89 1.43 18.50
C ALA A 877 0.29 1.63 17.11
N LYS A 878 0.90 1.05 16.05
CA LYS A 878 0.42 1.16 14.67
C LYS A 878 -0.92 0.45 14.49
N VAL A 879 -1.10 -0.73 15.07
CA VAL A 879 -2.37 -1.48 15.05
C VAL A 879 -3.48 -0.69 15.77
N MET A 880 -3.18 -0.13 16.95
CA MET A 880 -4.18 0.65 17.69
C MET A 880 -4.59 1.96 16.96
N TYR A 881 -3.67 2.57 16.20
CA TYR A 881 -4.00 3.73 15.35
C TYR A 881 -4.75 3.37 14.07
N GLU A 882 -4.76 2.10 13.66
CA GLU A 882 -5.49 1.63 12.48
C GLU A 882 -7.00 1.75 12.70
N GLU A 883 -7.52 1.36 13.86
CA GLU A 883 -8.93 1.53 14.22
C GLU A 883 -9.37 3.01 14.17
N ALA A 884 -8.53 3.91 14.71
CA ALA A 884 -8.82 5.35 14.66
C ALA A 884 -8.78 5.87 13.22
N SER A 885 -7.82 5.39 12.41
CA SER A 885 -7.71 5.76 11.00
C SER A 885 -8.87 5.22 10.16
N GLN A 886 -9.44 4.08 10.53
CA GLN A 886 -10.63 3.52 9.88
C GLN A 886 -11.85 4.42 10.08
N VAL A 887 -12.08 4.94 11.28
CA VAL A 887 -13.15 5.93 11.53
C VAL A 887 -12.97 7.17 10.63
N ALA A 888 -11.73 7.65 10.47
CA ALA A 888 -11.43 8.74 9.56
C ALA A 888 -11.66 8.36 8.08
N ASN A 889 -11.32 7.14 7.68
CA ASN A 889 -11.50 6.64 6.32
C ASN A 889 -12.98 6.57 5.94
N ASP A 890 -13.81 6.00 6.81
CA ASP A 890 -15.25 5.91 6.62
C ASP A 890 -15.89 7.30 6.49
N ALA A 891 -15.47 8.24 7.34
CA ALA A 891 -16.01 9.60 7.34
C ALA A 891 -15.59 10.41 6.10
N VAL A 892 -14.31 10.36 5.71
CA VAL A 892 -13.79 11.09 4.55
C VAL A 892 -14.26 10.44 3.25
N GLY A 893 -14.34 9.11 3.18
CA GLY A 893 -14.91 8.38 2.04
C GLY A 893 -16.38 8.69 1.82
N SER A 894 -17.09 9.05 2.88
CA SER A 894 -18.52 9.36 2.88
C SER A 894 -18.80 10.82 3.19
N ILE A 895 -17.89 11.73 2.82
CA ILE A 895 -17.92 13.13 3.29
C ILE A 895 -19.22 13.86 2.94
N ARG A 896 -19.80 13.58 1.75
CA ARG A 896 -21.10 14.17 1.35
C ARG A 896 -22.23 13.77 2.30
N THR A 897 -22.23 12.54 2.78
CA THR A 897 -23.17 12.04 3.80
C THR A 897 -22.89 12.66 5.15
N VAL A 898 -21.63 12.73 5.59
CA VAL A 898 -21.30 13.38 6.88
C VAL A 898 -21.73 14.85 6.87
N ALA A 899 -21.48 15.56 5.76
CA ALA A 899 -21.81 16.97 5.59
C ALA A 899 -23.31 17.25 5.50
N SER A 900 -24.11 16.41 4.84
CA SER A 900 -25.57 16.57 4.75
C SER A 900 -26.26 16.39 6.11
N PHE A 901 -25.71 15.51 6.96
CA PHE A 901 -26.21 15.29 8.32
C PHE A 901 -25.55 16.21 9.37
N CYS A 902 -24.56 17.03 8.99
CA CYS A 902 -23.79 17.88 9.92
C CYS A 902 -23.19 17.09 11.11
N ALA A 903 -22.72 15.87 10.83
CA ALA A 903 -22.25 14.92 11.83
C ALA A 903 -20.72 14.98 12.07
N GLU A 904 -20.05 16.05 11.62
CA GLU A 904 -18.59 16.20 11.72
C GLU A 904 -18.12 16.16 13.18
N LYS A 905 -18.89 16.77 14.10
CA LYS A 905 -18.59 16.76 15.54
C LYS A 905 -18.63 15.34 16.12
N LYS A 906 -19.70 14.59 15.83
CA LYS A 906 -19.86 13.20 16.27
C LYS A 906 -18.72 12.30 15.81
N VAL A 907 -18.33 12.43 14.53
CA VAL A 907 -17.17 11.71 13.97
C VAL A 907 -15.88 12.08 14.71
N MET A 908 -15.67 13.36 15.00
CA MET A 908 -14.50 13.83 15.74
C MET A 908 -14.47 13.29 17.17
N ASP A 909 -15.61 13.20 17.85
CA ASP A 909 -15.70 12.67 19.21
C ASP A 909 -15.39 11.16 19.22
N MET A 910 -15.91 10.40 18.25
CA MET A 910 -15.55 8.98 18.06
C MET A 910 -14.05 8.79 17.79
N TYR A 911 -13.47 9.63 16.91
CA TYR A 911 -12.05 9.58 16.60
C TYR A 911 -11.17 9.87 17.82
N GLN A 912 -11.53 10.89 18.62
CA GLN A 912 -10.80 11.24 19.84
C GLN A 912 -10.84 10.11 20.88
N GLN A 913 -12.02 9.50 21.10
CA GLN A 913 -12.14 8.36 22.00
C GLN A 913 -11.25 7.17 21.57
N LYS A 914 -11.18 6.90 20.27
CA LYS A 914 -10.30 5.86 19.72
C LYS A 914 -8.81 6.21 19.83
N CYS A 915 -8.44 7.50 19.86
CA CYS A 915 -7.05 7.95 20.00
C CYS A 915 -6.53 7.94 21.45
N ASP A 916 -7.39 7.89 22.46
CA ASP A 916 -6.98 7.96 23.88
C ASP A 916 -6.12 6.78 24.32
N ALA A 917 -6.45 5.57 23.88
CA ALA A 917 -5.70 4.37 24.20
C ALA A 917 -4.28 4.37 23.55
N PRO A 918 -4.13 4.61 22.23
CA PRO A 918 -2.83 4.80 21.59
C PRO A 918 -1.97 5.87 22.27
N MET A 919 -2.56 7.03 22.60
CA MET A 919 -1.83 8.13 23.24
C MET A 919 -1.27 7.72 24.62
N LYS A 920 -2.08 7.09 25.48
CA LYS A 920 -1.64 6.62 26.80
C LYS A 920 -0.52 5.57 26.69
N GLN A 921 -0.64 4.67 25.72
CA GLN A 921 0.37 3.66 25.43
C GLN A 921 1.68 4.29 24.96
N GLY A 922 1.62 5.26 24.03
CA GLY A 922 2.79 6.00 23.54
C GLY A 922 3.53 6.74 24.66
N VAL A 923 2.81 7.37 25.59
CA VAL A 923 3.42 8.04 26.77
C VAL A 923 4.10 7.04 27.71
N ARG A 924 3.41 5.95 28.07
CA ARG A 924 3.99 4.89 28.91
C ARG A 924 5.24 4.31 28.27
N LEU A 925 5.18 4.10 26.95
CA LEU A 925 6.29 3.57 26.20
C LEU A 925 7.48 4.52 26.17
N GLY A 926 7.27 5.83 26.02
CA GLY A 926 8.33 6.85 26.11
C GLY A 926 9.06 6.86 27.46
N LEU A 927 8.32 6.62 28.57
CA LEU A 927 8.91 6.50 29.91
C LEU A 927 9.74 5.22 30.06
N VAL A 928 9.20 4.07 29.66
CA VAL A 928 9.92 2.78 29.72
C VAL A 928 11.16 2.79 28.83
N SER A 929 11.04 3.38 27.64
CA SER A 929 12.13 3.53 26.68
C SER A 929 13.25 4.42 27.24
N GLY A 930 12.89 5.54 27.88
CA GLY A 930 13.85 6.41 28.55
C GLY A 930 14.55 5.72 29.72
N ALA A 931 13.84 4.92 30.53
CA ALA A 931 14.43 4.16 31.62
C ALA A 931 15.42 3.10 31.13
N GLY A 932 15.08 2.37 30.07
CA GLY A 932 15.99 1.40 29.45
C GLY A 932 17.24 2.07 28.89
N PHE A 933 17.08 3.20 28.20
CA PHE A 933 18.20 3.96 27.64
C PHE A 933 19.10 4.57 28.74
N GLY A 934 18.49 5.09 29.81
CA GLY A 934 19.17 5.57 31.00
C GLY A 934 20.02 4.51 31.69
N PHE A 935 19.42 3.34 31.92
CA PHE A 935 20.11 2.21 32.50
C PHE A 935 21.30 1.75 31.66
N SER A 936 21.19 1.76 30.33
CA SER A 936 22.31 1.41 29.44
C SER A 936 23.53 2.32 29.65
N PHE A 937 23.38 3.65 29.65
CA PHE A 937 24.52 4.55 29.89
C PHE A 937 25.10 4.43 31.29
N PHE A 938 24.23 4.26 32.30
CA PHE A 938 24.66 4.00 33.67
C PHE A 938 25.50 2.72 33.77
N ALA A 939 24.99 1.61 33.20
CA ALA A 939 25.68 0.32 33.18
C ALA A 939 27.05 0.40 32.49
N LEU A 940 27.13 1.08 31.33
CA LEU A 940 28.37 1.23 30.56
C LEU A 940 29.51 1.85 31.39
N TYR A 941 29.25 2.97 32.05
CA TYR A 941 30.28 3.68 32.81
C TYR A 941 30.61 2.97 34.13
N CYS A 942 29.63 2.31 34.76
CA CYS A 942 29.87 1.45 35.93
C CYS A 942 30.76 0.25 35.59
N THR A 943 30.54 -0.40 34.43
CA THR A 943 31.42 -1.48 33.95
C THR A 943 32.84 -0.98 33.74
N ASN A 944 33.03 0.18 33.11
CA ASN A 944 34.36 0.77 32.94
C ASN A 944 35.04 1.04 34.30
N ALA A 945 34.31 1.64 35.27
CA ALA A 945 34.83 1.90 36.60
C ALA A 945 35.29 0.61 37.32
N PHE A 946 34.48 -0.45 37.21
CA PHE A 946 34.76 -1.76 37.80
C PHE A 946 35.99 -2.42 37.17
N CYS A 947 36.10 -2.41 35.83
CA CYS A 947 37.24 -2.99 35.12
C CYS A 947 38.57 -2.35 35.56
N PHE A 948 38.62 -1.02 35.68
CA PHE A 948 39.85 -0.33 36.07
C PHE A 948 40.17 -0.45 37.56
N TYR A 949 39.15 -0.48 38.43
CA TYR A 949 39.35 -0.75 39.84
C TYR A 949 39.99 -2.12 40.08
N ILE A 950 39.44 -3.18 39.46
CA ILE A 950 40.00 -4.53 39.57
C ILE A 950 41.39 -4.61 38.90
N GLY A 951 41.58 -3.94 37.77
CA GLY A 951 42.89 -3.82 37.12
C GLY A 951 43.94 -3.22 38.07
N SER A 952 43.59 -2.19 38.85
CA SER A 952 44.51 -1.58 39.82
C SER A 952 44.92 -2.53 40.95
N ILE A 953 43.99 -3.36 41.45
CA ILE A 953 44.27 -4.37 42.49
C ILE A 953 45.26 -5.42 41.96
N LEU A 954 45.08 -5.88 40.73
CA LEU A 954 45.97 -6.84 40.10
C LEU A 954 47.37 -6.27 39.88
N VAL A 955 47.48 -4.98 39.54
CA VAL A 955 48.75 -4.26 39.43
C VAL A 955 49.44 -4.12 40.78
N GLN A 956 48.73 -3.76 41.85
CA GLN A 956 49.29 -3.65 43.21
C GLN A 956 49.85 -4.98 43.73
N HIS A 957 49.17 -6.10 43.42
CA HIS A 957 49.66 -7.43 43.78
C HIS A 957 50.72 -8.01 42.82
N GLY A 958 51.17 -7.23 41.82
CA GLY A 958 52.16 -7.67 40.84
C GLY A 958 51.69 -8.80 39.90
N LYS A 959 50.37 -9.03 39.82
CA LYS A 959 49.76 -10.08 38.99
C LYS A 959 49.41 -9.61 37.57
N ALA A 960 49.50 -8.31 37.31
CA ALA A 960 49.29 -7.71 36.00
C ALA A 960 50.16 -6.46 35.84
N THR A 961 50.58 -6.14 34.62
CA THR A 961 51.16 -4.83 34.29
C THR A 961 50.08 -3.85 33.82
N PHE A 962 50.29 -2.53 33.93
CA PHE A 962 49.28 -1.57 33.46
C PHE A 962 49.02 -1.71 31.94
N GLY A 963 50.05 -2.03 31.16
CA GLY A 963 49.92 -2.31 29.72
C GLY A 963 49.05 -3.53 29.43
N GLU A 964 49.15 -4.59 30.24
CA GLU A 964 48.24 -5.74 30.16
C GLU A 964 46.79 -5.37 30.48
N VAL A 965 46.56 -4.50 31.48
CA VAL A 965 45.21 -4.04 31.84
C VAL A 965 44.53 -3.35 30.66
N PHE A 966 45.20 -2.40 30.01
CA PHE A 966 44.66 -1.69 28.84
C PHE A 966 44.52 -2.62 27.62
N LYS A 967 45.45 -3.56 27.42
CA LYS A 967 45.38 -4.54 26.32
C LYS A 967 44.13 -5.42 26.43
N VAL A 968 43.86 -5.98 27.62
CA VAL A 968 42.63 -6.76 27.87
C VAL A 968 41.38 -5.88 27.72
N PHE A 969 41.39 -4.67 28.29
CA PHE A 969 40.24 -3.75 28.23
C PHE A 969 39.86 -3.40 26.78
N PHE A 970 40.81 -2.94 25.95
CA PHE A 970 40.51 -2.56 24.57
C PHE A 970 40.17 -3.75 23.68
N ALA A 971 40.86 -4.89 23.85
CA ALA A 971 40.58 -6.09 23.07
C ALA A 971 39.14 -6.59 23.31
N LEU A 972 38.67 -6.64 24.57
CA LEU A 972 37.33 -7.11 24.89
C LEU A 972 36.24 -6.07 24.63
N THR A 973 36.46 -4.80 24.98
CA THR A 973 35.43 -3.75 24.84
C THR A 973 35.14 -3.42 23.39
N ILE A 974 36.18 -3.32 22.53
CA ILE A 974 36.01 -3.07 21.10
C ILE A 974 35.35 -4.28 20.42
N SER A 975 35.73 -5.50 20.82
CA SER A 975 35.07 -6.72 20.34
C SER A 975 33.59 -6.77 20.74
N ALA A 976 33.27 -6.43 22.00
CA ALA A 976 31.91 -6.37 22.51
C ALA A 976 31.07 -5.32 21.76
N MET A 977 31.66 -4.16 21.42
CA MET A 977 31.00 -3.13 20.63
C MET A 977 30.64 -3.61 19.22
N GLY A 978 31.53 -4.36 18.55
CA GLY A 978 31.25 -4.98 17.24
C GLY A 978 30.06 -5.96 17.29
N ILE A 979 30.00 -6.79 18.33
CA ILE A 979 28.88 -7.73 18.55
C ILE A 979 27.57 -6.98 18.86
N SER A 980 27.63 -5.94 19.70
CA SER A 980 26.46 -5.15 20.07
C SER A 980 25.82 -4.48 18.85
N GLN A 981 26.61 -4.02 17.88
CA GLN A 981 26.10 -3.45 16.63
C GLN A 981 25.34 -4.48 15.80
N THR A 982 25.76 -5.74 15.83
CA THR A 982 25.10 -6.83 15.09
C THR A 982 23.73 -7.18 15.65
N SER A 983 23.52 -6.97 16.95
CA SER A 983 22.20 -7.13 17.58
C SER A 983 21.15 -6.16 16.99
N ALA A 984 21.58 -5.12 16.26
CA ALA A 984 20.70 -4.26 15.49
C ALA A 984 19.90 -5.01 14.42
N MET A 985 20.53 -5.97 13.77
CA MET A 985 19.98 -6.66 12.58
C MET A 985 19.14 -7.90 12.93
N ALA A 986 18.90 -8.15 14.23
CA ALA A 986 18.04 -9.24 14.69
C ALA A 986 16.59 -9.23 14.14
N PRO A 987 15.88 -8.10 13.96
CA PRO A 987 14.52 -8.08 13.42
C PRO A 987 14.53 -8.38 11.93
N ASP A 988 15.52 -7.86 11.20
CA ASP A 988 15.73 -8.16 9.78
C ASP A 988 15.90 -9.67 9.59
N THR A 989 16.53 -10.36 10.55
CA THR A 989 16.66 -11.82 10.53
C THR A 989 15.33 -12.54 10.73
N ASN A 990 14.43 -12.04 11.60
CA ASN A 990 13.10 -12.63 11.79
C ASN A 990 12.21 -12.39 10.57
N LYS A 991 12.14 -11.14 10.10
CA LYS A 991 11.44 -10.78 8.85
C LYS A 991 11.95 -11.61 7.68
N ALA A 992 13.26 -11.76 7.53
CA ALA A 992 13.83 -12.57 6.46
C ALA A 992 13.49 -14.06 6.60
N LYS A 993 13.34 -14.60 7.81
CA LYS A 993 12.84 -15.97 8.00
C LYS A 993 11.38 -16.08 7.57
N ASP A 994 10.54 -15.13 7.94
CA ASP A 994 9.11 -15.13 7.57
C ASP A 994 8.95 -15.00 6.04
N SER A 995 9.69 -14.06 5.42
CA SER A 995 9.77 -13.95 3.96
C SER A 995 10.32 -15.21 3.29
N THR A 996 11.31 -15.89 3.89
CA THR A 996 11.81 -17.18 3.38
C THR A 996 10.74 -18.27 3.48
N ALA A 997 9.93 -18.27 4.55
CA ALA A 997 8.82 -19.21 4.72
C ALA A 997 7.76 -19.01 3.63
N SER A 998 7.37 -17.76 3.38
CA SER A 998 6.46 -17.34 2.30
C SER A 998 6.96 -17.83 0.93
N ILE A 999 8.24 -17.58 0.60
CA ILE A 999 8.85 -18.04 -0.65
C ILE A 999 8.93 -19.57 -0.73
N PHE A 1000 9.28 -20.27 0.35
CA PHE A 1000 9.35 -21.74 0.33
C PHE A 1000 7.97 -22.38 0.25
N GLN A 1001 6.95 -21.81 0.87
CA GLN A 1001 5.57 -22.24 0.71
C GLN A 1001 5.15 -22.13 -0.76
N LEU A 1002 5.50 -21.03 -1.43
CA LEU A 1002 5.26 -20.86 -2.86
C LEU A 1002 6.04 -21.89 -3.70
N LEU A 1003 7.33 -22.09 -3.44
CA LEU A 1003 8.17 -23.05 -4.18
C LEU A 1003 7.73 -24.51 -3.97
N ASP A 1004 7.21 -24.85 -2.78
CA ASP A 1004 6.73 -26.19 -2.43
C ASP A 1004 5.31 -26.47 -2.88
N SER A 1005 4.54 -25.43 -3.19
CA SER A 1005 3.18 -25.58 -3.68
C SER A 1005 3.20 -26.43 -4.96
N LYS A 1006 2.39 -27.47 -5.02
CA LYS A 1006 2.27 -28.31 -6.22
C LYS A 1006 0.95 -27.99 -6.89
N PRO A 1007 0.97 -27.52 -8.14
CA PRO A 1007 -0.26 -27.26 -8.84
C PRO A 1007 -1.03 -28.56 -9.07
N THR A 1008 -2.33 -28.51 -8.93
CA THR A 1008 -3.23 -29.61 -9.32
C THR A 1008 -3.31 -29.76 -10.83
N ILE A 1009 -3.13 -28.66 -11.56
CA ILE A 1009 -3.07 -28.60 -13.02
C ILE A 1009 -1.75 -27.97 -13.43
N ASP A 1010 -0.73 -28.81 -13.65
CA ASP A 1010 0.62 -28.36 -13.99
C ASP A 1010 0.76 -28.08 -15.50
N SER A 1011 0.93 -26.81 -15.87
CA SER A 1011 1.18 -26.41 -17.27
C SER A 1011 2.63 -26.59 -17.72
N SER A 1012 3.57 -26.82 -16.80
CA SER A 1012 4.98 -27.10 -17.11
C SER A 1012 5.19 -28.56 -17.55
N SER A 1013 4.28 -29.46 -17.16
CA SER A 1013 4.40 -30.88 -17.47
C SER A 1013 4.27 -31.16 -18.97
N ASN A 1014 5.18 -31.99 -19.49
CA ASN A 1014 5.09 -32.52 -20.85
C ASN A 1014 4.33 -33.84 -20.92
N GLU A 1015 3.75 -34.28 -19.81
CA GLU A 1015 2.94 -35.49 -19.74
C GLU A 1015 1.58 -35.31 -20.42
N GLY A 1016 1.01 -36.42 -20.89
CA GLY A 1016 -0.27 -36.47 -21.59
C GLY A 1016 -0.14 -36.80 -23.08
N THR A 1017 -1.24 -37.24 -23.66
CA THR A 1017 -1.31 -37.59 -25.09
C THR A 1017 -1.62 -36.37 -25.95
N THR A 1018 -1.16 -36.38 -27.20
CA THR A 1018 -1.51 -35.41 -28.24
C THR A 1018 -2.23 -36.13 -29.36
N LEU A 1019 -3.27 -35.53 -29.94
CA LEU A 1019 -3.96 -36.11 -31.09
C LEU A 1019 -3.29 -35.62 -32.38
N ALA A 1020 -3.13 -36.52 -33.36
CA ALA A 1020 -2.52 -36.17 -34.65
C ALA A 1020 -3.45 -35.31 -35.51
N ASN A 1021 -4.78 -35.47 -35.36
CA ASN A 1021 -5.77 -34.68 -36.05
C ASN A 1021 -6.94 -34.39 -35.09
N VAL A 1022 -7.36 -33.13 -35.00
CA VAL A 1022 -8.42 -32.67 -34.10
C VAL A 1022 -9.63 -32.30 -34.94
N LYS A 1023 -10.73 -33.02 -34.73
CA LYS A 1023 -12.02 -32.66 -35.35
C LYS A 1023 -12.69 -31.56 -34.54
N GLY A 1024 -12.55 -31.60 -33.21
CA GLY A 1024 -13.10 -30.59 -32.30
C GLY A 1024 -14.49 -30.94 -31.78
N ASP A 1025 -14.79 -32.22 -31.59
CA ASP A 1025 -16.01 -32.71 -30.96
C ASP A 1025 -15.84 -32.70 -29.42
N ILE A 1026 -16.68 -31.99 -28.68
CA ILE A 1026 -16.55 -31.85 -27.21
C ILE A 1026 -17.78 -32.41 -26.51
N GLU A 1027 -17.58 -33.25 -25.50
CA GLU A 1027 -18.67 -33.82 -24.69
C GLU A 1027 -18.44 -33.63 -23.19
N PHE A 1028 -19.44 -33.11 -22.50
CA PHE A 1028 -19.58 -33.12 -21.05
C PHE A 1028 -20.47 -34.29 -20.65
N GLN A 1029 -19.96 -35.17 -19.77
CA GLN A 1029 -20.66 -36.34 -19.28
C GLN A 1029 -20.79 -36.28 -17.75
N HIS A 1030 -22.00 -36.00 -17.27
CA HIS A 1030 -22.35 -35.98 -15.84
C HIS A 1030 -21.45 -35.11 -14.96
N VAL A 1031 -21.12 -33.90 -15.43
CA VAL A 1031 -20.12 -33.03 -14.81
C VAL A 1031 -20.70 -32.28 -13.60
N SER A 1032 -20.06 -32.45 -12.45
CA SER A 1032 -20.29 -31.63 -11.25
C SER A 1032 -19.10 -30.74 -10.96
N PHE A 1033 -19.37 -29.51 -10.51
CA PHE A 1033 -18.31 -28.52 -10.26
C PHE A 1033 -18.70 -27.47 -9.22
N LYS A 1034 -17.71 -27.08 -8.41
CA LYS A 1034 -17.74 -25.98 -7.45
C LYS A 1034 -16.40 -25.22 -7.49
N TYR A 1035 -16.43 -23.92 -7.26
CA TYR A 1035 -15.20 -23.12 -7.16
C TYR A 1035 -14.57 -23.29 -5.76
N SER A 1036 -13.25 -23.48 -5.70
CA SER A 1036 -12.52 -23.67 -4.43
C SER A 1036 -12.67 -22.49 -3.46
N THR A 1037 -12.81 -21.27 -3.99
CA THR A 1037 -13.01 -20.05 -3.18
C THR A 1037 -14.41 -19.93 -2.57
N ARG A 1038 -15.38 -20.70 -3.05
CA ARG A 1038 -16.77 -20.74 -2.55
C ARG A 1038 -17.28 -22.18 -2.52
N PRO A 1039 -16.75 -23.02 -1.61
CA PRO A 1039 -17.03 -24.46 -1.59
C PRO A 1039 -18.52 -24.77 -1.31
N ASP A 1040 -19.23 -23.87 -0.64
CA ASP A 1040 -20.64 -24.05 -0.28
C ASP A 1040 -21.61 -23.87 -1.46
N VAL A 1041 -21.15 -23.33 -2.59
CA VAL A 1041 -21.99 -23.03 -3.76
C VAL A 1041 -21.65 -23.98 -4.90
N GLN A 1042 -22.54 -24.94 -5.14
CA GLN A 1042 -22.42 -25.86 -6.27
C GLN A 1042 -22.91 -25.20 -7.56
N ILE A 1043 -22.01 -25.08 -8.55
CA ILE A 1043 -22.32 -24.46 -9.85
C ILE A 1043 -22.93 -25.48 -10.81
N PHE A 1044 -22.35 -26.68 -10.90
CA PHE A 1044 -22.87 -27.78 -11.70
C PHE A 1044 -23.14 -29.01 -10.83
N ARG A 1045 -24.29 -29.66 -11.06
CA ARG A 1045 -24.75 -30.84 -10.30
C ARG A 1045 -24.74 -32.13 -11.12
N ASP A 1046 -24.97 -32.02 -12.43
CA ASP A 1046 -24.97 -33.14 -13.37
C ASP A 1046 -25.04 -32.62 -14.82
N LEU A 1047 -24.06 -31.79 -15.20
CA LEU A 1047 -24.07 -31.14 -16.51
C LEU A 1047 -23.69 -32.14 -17.62
N SER A 1048 -24.61 -32.39 -18.55
CA SER A 1048 -24.37 -33.18 -19.76
C SER A 1048 -24.64 -32.35 -21.02
N LEU A 1049 -23.62 -32.18 -21.86
CA LEU A 1049 -23.66 -31.32 -23.05
C LEU A 1049 -22.73 -31.85 -24.14
N SER A 1050 -23.27 -32.06 -25.34
CA SER A 1050 -22.48 -32.41 -26.54
C SER A 1050 -22.42 -31.22 -27.51
N ILE A 1051 -21.21 -30.91 -27.97
CA ILE A 1051 -20.81 -29.80 -28.84
C ILE A 1051 -20.16 -30.40 -30.10
N PRO A 1052 -20.92 -30.56 -31.20
CA PRO A 1052 -20.43 -31.21 -32.40
C PRO A 1052 -19.32 -30.43 -33.12
N SER A 1053 -18.40 -31.16 -33.76
CA SER A 1053 -17.34 -30.59 -34.61
C SER A 1053 -17.89 -29.65 -35.69
N GLY A 1054 -17.26 -28.47 -35.84
CA GLY A 1054 -17.60 -27.48 -36.88
C GLY A 1054 -18.93 -26.76 -36.69
N LYS A 1055 -19.62 -26.97 -35.56
CA LYS A 1055 -20.90 -26.35 -35.23
C LYS A 1055 -20.74 -25.27 -34.16
N THR A 1056 -21.67 -24.31 -34.19
CA THR A 1056 -21.76 -23.24 -33.18
C THR A 1056 -22.76 -23.62 -32.10
N VAL A 1057 -22.30 -23.71 -30.85
CA VAL A 1057 -23.13 -23.94 -29.67
C VAL A 1057 -23.20 -22.68 -28.81
N ALA A 1058 -24.40 -22.13 -28.64
CA ALA A 1058 -24.65 -20.99 -27.77
C ALA A 1058 -25.13 -21.43 -26.38
N LEU A 1059 -24.50 -20.89 -25.33
CA LEU A 1059 -24.85 -21.10 -23.92
C LEU A 1059 -25.63 -19.90 -23.39
N VAL A 1060 -26.85 -20.15 -22.91
CA VAL A 1060 -27.77 -19.11 -22.41
C VAL A 1060 -28.32 -19.47 -21.04
N GLY A 1061 -28.69 -18.47 -20.24
CA GLY A 1061 -29.17 -18.69 -18.88
C GLY A 1061 -28.97 -17.48 -17.98
N GLU A 1062 -29.55 -17.54 -16.79
CA GLU A 1062 -29.48 -16.47 -15.78
C GLU A 1062 -28.03 -16.14 -15.38
N SER A 1063 -27.81 -14.93 -14.84
CA SER A 1063 -26.50 -14.53 -14.32
C SER A 1063 -26.08 -15.49 -13.20
N GLY A 1064 -24.85 -16.02 -13.26
CA GLY A 1064 -24.36 -16.99 -12.26
C GLY A 1064 -24.81 -18.44 -12.49
N SER A 1065 -25.51 -18.75 -13.59
CA SER A 1065 -25.91 -20.14 -13.91
C SER A 1065 -24.75 -21.07 -14.32
N GLY A 1066 -23.55 -20.54 -14.53
CA GLY A 1066 -22.34 -21.30 -14.87
C GLY A 1066 -21.88 -21.22 -16.33
N LYS A 1067 -22.47 -20.38 -17.19
CA LYS A 1067 -22.13 -20.30 -18.62
C LYS A 1067 -20.62 -20.16 -18.91
N SER A 1068 -19.95 -19.15 -18.36
CA SER A 1068 -18.51 -18.93 -18.53
C SER A 1068 -17.65 -20.01 -17.85
N THR A 1069 -18.21 -20.73 -16.87
CA THR A 1069 -17.56 -21.89 -16.25
C THR A 1069 -17.39 -23.04 -17.26
N VAL A 1070 -18.30 -23.18 -18.25
CA VAL A 1070 -18.14 -24.19 -19.31
C VAL A 1070 -16.86 -23.92 -20.12
N ILE A 1071 -16.65 -22.69 -20.57
CA ILE A 1071 -15.43 -22.28 -21.28
C ILE A 1071 -14.19 -22.53 -20.41
N SER A 1072 -14.26 -22.17 -19.13
CA SER A 1072 -13.16 -22.36 -18.17
C SER A 1072 -12.80 -23.84 -17.96
N LEU A 1073 -13.79 -24.74 -17.99
CA LEU A 1073 -13.57 -26.19 -17.90
C LEU A 1073 -13.00 -26.78 -19.21
N ILE A 1074 -13.41 -26.25 -20.38
CA ILE A 1074 -12.84 -26.66 -21.69
C ILE A 1074 -11.35 -26.27 -21.79
N GLU A 1075 -11.00 -25.05 -21.39
CA GLU A 1075 -9.61 -24.57 -21.29
C GLU A 1075 -8.79 -25.27 -20.18
N ARG A 1076 -9.46 -26.14 -19.41
CA ARG A 1076 -8.89 -26.85 -18.26
C ARG A 1076 -8.20 -25.88 -17.31
N PHE A 1077 -8.86 -24.76 -17.01
CA PHE A 1077 -8.49 -23.86 -15.92
C PHE A 1077 -8.85 -24.46 -14.56
N TYR A 1078 -9.88 -25.31 -14.56
CA TYR A 1078 -10.32 -26.09 -13.42
C TYR A 1078 -10.60 -27.53 -13.85
N ASN A 1079 -10.51 -28.47 -12.91
CA ASN A 1079 -10.98 -29.83 -13.10
C ASN A 1079 -12.40 -29.98 -12.51
N PRO A 1080 -13.28 -30.79 -13.13
CA PRO A 1080 -14.55 -31.14 -12.52
C PRO A 1080 -14.35 -31.99 -11.26
N GLU A 1081 -15.29 -31.92 -10.32
CA GLU A 1081 -15.28 -32.74 -9.08
C GLU A 1081 -15.73 -34.18 -9.38
N SER A 1082 -16.74 -34.33 -10.24
CA SER A 1082 -17.21 -35.61 -10.77
C SER A 1082 -17.61 -35.46 -12.24
N GLY A 1083 -17.72 -36.59 -12.95
CA GLY A 1083 -17.99 -36.61 -14.39
C GLY A 1083 -16.72 -36.48 -15.22
N ARG A 1084 -16.87 -36.45 -16.55
CA ARG A 1084 -15.75 -36.38 -17.50
C ARG A 1084 -16.04 -35.40 -18.63
N ILE A 1085 -14.98 -34.79 -19.15
CA ILE A 1085 -15.03 -33.94 -20.34
C ILE A 1085 -14.13 -34.58 -21.40
N LEU A 1086 -14.70 -34.84 -22.57
CA LEU A 1086 -14.04 -35.50 -23.69
C LEU A 1086 -13.82 -34.51 -24.84
N LEU A 1087 -12.69 -34.62 -25.51
CA LEU A 1087 -12.37 -34.00 -26.80
C LEU A 1087 -12.06 -35.13 -27.80
N ASP A 1088 -12.84 -35.24 -28.87
CA ASP A 1088 -12.75 -36.30 -29.89
C ASP A 1088 -12.74 -37.72 -29.26
N GLY A 1089 -13.55 -37.92 -28.22
CA GLY A 1089 -13.65 -39.18 -27.47
C GLY A 1089 -12.56 -39.42 -26.41
N MET A 1090 -11.58 -38.52 -26.29
CA MET A 1090 -10.48 -38.61 -25.32
C MET A 1090 -10.67 -37.63 -24.17
N GLU A 1091 -10.50 -38.09 -22.94
CA GLU A 1091 -10.65 -37.25 -21.76
C GLU A 1091 -9.60 -36.13 -21.71
N ILE A 1092 -10.03 -34.88 -21.55
CA ILE A 1092 -9.15 -33.70 -21.59
C ILE A 1092 -8.08 -33.71 -20.50
N GLN A 1093 -8.30 -34.47 -19.42
CA GLN A 1093 -7.36 -34.63 -18.32
C GLN A 1093 -6.13 -35.46 -18.71
N LYS A 1094 -6.29 -36.37 -19.69
CA LYS A 1094 -5.22 -37.23 -20.23
C LYS A 1094 -4.42 -36.54 -21.34
N LEU A 1095 -4.95 -35.46 -21.90
CA LEU A 1095 -4.28 -34.69 -22.94
C LEU A 1095 -3.20 -33.79 -22.35
N LYS A 1096 -2.14 -33.56 -23.14
CA LYS A 1096 -1.11 -32.57 -22.79
C LYS A 1096 -1.71 -31.17 -22.78
N LEU A 1097 -1.61 -30.47 -21.65
CA LEU A 1097 -2.32 -29.21 -21.41
C LEU A 1097 -1.92 -28.09 -22.39
N SER A 1098 -0.61 -27.90 -22.61
CA SER A 1098 -0.12 -26.88 -23.55
C SER A 1098 -0.57 -27.16 -24.98
N TRP A 1099 -0.60 -28.43 -25.39
CA TRP A 1099 -1.11 -28.81 -26.70
C TRP A 1099 -2.62 -28.59 -26.81
N LEU A 1100 -3.41 -28.96 -25.77
CA LEU A 1100 -4.85 -28.75 -25.73
C LEU A 1100 -5.20 -27.27 -25.94
N ARG A 1101 -4.58 -26.38 -25.16
CA ARG A 1101 -4.83 -24.94 -25.26
C ARG A 1101 -4.35 -24.35 -26.59
N GLN A 1102 -3.32 -24.91 -27.22
CA GLN A 1102 -2.90 -24.49 -28.57
C GLN A 1102 -3.98 -24.74 -29.64
N GLN A 1103 -4.86 -25.73 -29.46
CA GLN A 1103 -5.97 -25.99 -30.39
C GLN A 1103 -7.16 -25.04 -30.21
N MET A 1104 -7.14 -24.21 -29.16
CA MET A 1104 -8.26 -23.36 -28.73
C MET A 1104 -7.94 -21.87 -28.89
N GLY A 1105 -8.93 -21.06 -29.28
CA GLY A 1105 -8.82 -19.60 -29.29
C GLY A 1105 -9.83 -18.98 -28.34
N LEU A 1106 -9.35 -18.36 -27.26
CA LEU A 1106 -10.19 -17.66 -26.29
C LEU A 1106 -10.30 -16.17 -26.63
N VAL A 1107 -11.53 -15.67 -26.72
CA VAL A 1107 -11.85 -14.24 -26.78
C VAL A 1107 -12.78 -13.93 -25.61
N GLY A 1108 -12.25 -13.25 -24.60
CA GLY A 1108 -12.99 -12.87 -23.40
C GLY A 1108 -13.79 -11.58 -23.53
N GLN A 1109 -14.58 -11.29 -22.50
CA GLN A 1109 -15.42 -10.11 -22.39
C GLN A 1109 -14.63 -8.80 -22.41
N GLU A 1110 -13.57 -8.74 -21.59
CA GLU A 1110 -12.63 -7.62 -21.54
C GLU A 1110 -11.25 -8.08 -22.03
N PRO A 1111 -10.85 -7.71 -23.26
CA PRO A 1111 -9.62 -8.19 -23.88
C PRO A 1111 -8.40 -7.49 -23.27
N ILE A 1112 -7.50 -8.29 -22.70
CA ILE A 1112 -6.27 -7.76 -22.08
C ILE A 1112 -5.17 -7.60 -23.15
N LEU A 1113 -4.66 -6.37 -23.25
CA LEU A 1113 -3.50 -6.01 -24.06
C LEU A 1113 -2.30 -5.75 -23.14
N PHE A 1114 -1.16 -6.37 -23.45
CA PHE A 1114 0.09 -6.14 -22.75
C PHE A 1114 0.65 -4.74 -23.11
N ASN A 1115 1.45 -4.12 -22.23
CA ASN A 1115 2.13 -2.83 -22.52
C ASN A 1115 3.29 -3.02 -23.52
N GLU A 1116 2.96 -3.44 -24.73
CA GLU A 1116 3.85 -3.63 -25.87
C GLU A 1116 3.21 -2.99 -27.12
N THR A 1117 3.84 -3.15 -28.27
CA THR A 1117 3.29 -2.69 -29.54
C THR A 1117 2.06 -3.50 -29.94
N ILE A 1118 1.21 -2.92 -30.80
CA ILE A 1118 0.06 -3.65 -31.39
C ILE A 1118 0.56 -4.92 -32.10
N ARG A 1119 1.68 -4.82 -32.83
CA ARG A 1119 2.33 -5.98 -33.47
C ARG A 1119 2.62 -7.09 -32.46
N ALA A 1120 3.30 -6.77 -31.35
CA ALA A 1120 3.70 -7.77 -30.36
C ALA A 1120 2.49 -8.41 -29.67
N ASN A 1121 1.44 -7.63 -29.42
CA ASN A 1121 0.17 -8.11 -28.88
C ASN A 1121 -0.53 -9.10 -29.82
N ILE A 1122 -0.49 -8.89 -31.13
CA ILE A 1122 -1.10 -9.81 -32.12
C ILE A 1122 -0.22 -11.05 -32.30
N ALA A 1123 1.10 -10.86 -32.46
CA ALA A 1123 2.10 -11.92 -32.57
C ALA A 1123 2.18 -12.83 -31.34
N TYR A 1124 1.57 -12.43 -30.21
CA TYR A 1124 1.39 -13.29 -29.05
C TYR A 1124 0.57 -14.56 -29.36
N GLY A 1125 -0.26 -14.54 -30.40
CA GLY A 1125 -1.06 -15.70 -30.82
C GLY A 1125 -0.26 -16.85 -31.44
N LYS A 1126 0.88 -16.56 -32.08
CA LYS A 1126 1.72 -17.53 -32.78
C LYS A 1126 3.19 -17.13 -32.71
N GLU A 1127 4.03 -17.97 -32.13
CA GLU A 1127 5.48 -17.70 -32.08
C GLU A 1127 6.08 -17.68 -33.49
N GLY A 1128 6.88 -16.64 -33.78
CA GLY A 1128 7.56 -16.48 -35.08
C GLY A 1128 6.65 -16.07 -36.24
N ALA A 1129 5.46 -15.52 -35.97
CA ALA A 1129 4.55 -15.04 -37.01
C ALA A 1129 5.21 -14.02 -37.96
N THR A 1130 4.96 -14.19 -39.25
CA THR A 1130 5.44 -13.28 -40.30
C THR A 1130 4.57 -12.03 -40.39
N GLU A 1131 5.11 -10.93 -40.93
CA GLU A 1131 4.35 -9.67 -41.05
C GLU A 1131 3.09 -9.84 -41.91
N ASP A 1132 3.17 -10.65 -42.96
CA ASP A 1132 2.03 -10.95 -43.84
C ASP A 1132 0.90 -11.68 -43.11
N GLU A 1133 1.24 -12.61 -42.22
CA GLU A 1133 0.25 -13.31 -41.37
C GLU A 1133 -0.44 -12.35 -40.39
N ILE A 1134 0.31 -11.42 -39.79
CA ILE A 1134 -0.24 -10.41 -38.88
C ILE A 1134 -1.19 -9.46 -39.62
N ILE A 1135 -0.82 -9.03 -40.84
CA ILE A 1135 -1.68 -8.18 -41.68
C ILE A 1135 -2.93 -8.94 -42.13
N ALA A 1136 -2.81 -10.20 -42.54
CA ALA A 1136 -3.95 -11.02 -42.91
C ALA A 1136 -4.93 -11.20 -41.74
N ALA A 1137 -4.43 -11.53 -40.54
CA ALA A 1137 -5.23 -11.68 -39.34
C ALA A 1137 -5.96 -10.38 -38.94
N THR A 1138 -5.28 -9.24 -39.06
CA THR A 1138 -5.89 -7.94 -38.75
C THR A 1138 -6.88 -7.44 -39.80
N LYS A 1139 -6.72 -7.80 -41.07
CA LYS A 1139 -7.75 -7.56 -42.09
C LYS A 1139 -9.01 -8.40 -41.82
N ALA A 1140 -8.83 -9.68 -41.49
CA ALA A 1140 -9.93 -10.57 -41.13
C ALA A 1140 -10.69 -10.08 -39.88
N ALA A 1141 -9.98 -9.54 -38.88
CA ALA A 1141 -10.55 -8.97 -37.67
C ALA A 1141 -11.10 -7.53 -37.82
N ASN A 1142 -11.15 -6.98 -39.04
CA ASN A 1142 -11.53 -5.58 -39.30
C ASN A 1142 -10.70 -4.55 -38.48
N ALA A 1143 -9.45 -4.89 -38.15
CA ALA A 1143 -8.55 -4.07 -37.34
C ALA A 1143 -7.55 -3.24 -38.18
N HIS A 1144 -7.20 -3.71 -39.37
CA HIS A 1144 -6.14 -3.13 -40.20
C HIS A 1144 -6.31 -1.62 -40.46
N ASN A 1145 -7.50 -1.18 -40.84
CA ASN A 1145 -7.75 0.21 -41.23
C ASN A 1145 -7.53 1.18 -40.08
N PHE A 1146 -8.01 0.86 -38.87
CA PHE A 1146 -7.81 1.75 -37.73
C PHE A 1146 -6.37 1.70 -37.22
N ILE A 1147 -5.72 0.53 -37.25
CA ILE A 1147 -4.30 0.41 -36.89
C ILE A 1147 -3.46 1.28 -37.82
N HIS A 1148 -3.70 1.23 -39.14
CA HIS A 1148 -3.00 2.06 -40.11
C HIS A 1148 -3.27 3.56 -39.93
N SER A 1149 -4.44 3.94 -39.43
CA SER A 1149 -4.74 5.35 -39.12
C SER A 1149 -3.98 5.90 -37.91
N LEU A 1150 -3.37 5.05 -37.09
CA LEU A 1150 -2.56 5.47 -35.95
C LEU A 1150 -1.21 6.02 -36.42
N PRO A 1151 -0.63 7.03 -35.74
CA PRO A 1151 0.61 7.68 -36.16
C PRO A 1151 1.81 6.73 -36.37
N GLN A 1152 1.87 5.62 -35.63
CA GLN A 1152 2.95 4.62 -35.72
C GLN A 1152 2.45 3.26 -36.25
N GLY A 1153 1.24 3.19 -36.78
CA GLY A 1153 0.69 1.94 -37.30
C GLY A 1153 0.73 0.81 -36.27
N TYR A 1154 1.31 -0.33 -36.68
CA TYR A 1154 1.51 -1.53 -35.86
C TYR A 1154 2.54 -1.37 -34.73
N GLU A 1155 3.43 -0.38 -34.81
CA GLU A 1155 4.44 -0.09 -33.76
C GLU A 1155 3.88 0.77 -32.63
N THR A 1156 2.62 1.23 -32.76
CA THR A 1156 1.97 1.99 -31.71
C THR A 1156 1.94 1.16 -30.42
N SER A 1157 2.47 1.73 -29.34
CA SER A 1157 2.44 1.12 -28.01
C SER A 1157 1.04 1.26 -27.40
N VAL A 1158 0.48 0.16 -26.91
CA VAL A 1158 -0.86 0.09 -26.30
C VAL A 1158 -0.78 -0.43 -24.87
N GLY A 1159 -1.91 -0.44 -24.16
CA GLY A 1159 -2.01 -0.84 -22.75
C GLY A 1159 -2.13 0.38 -21.82
N GLU A 1160 -1.88 0.20 -20.53
CA GLU A 1160 -2.05 1.26 -19.51
C GLU A 1160 -1.11 2.44 -19.71
N ARG A 1161 0.09 2.20 -20.24
CA ARG A 1161 1.12 3.23 -20.52
C ARG A 1161 1.13 3.71 -21.97
N GLY A 1162 0.28 3.14 -22.83
CA GLY A 1162 0.23 3.41 -24.27
C GLY A 1162 -1.02 4.19 -24.68
N VAL A 1163 -1.30 4.20 -25.98
CA VAL A 1163 -2.53 4.78 -26.52
C VAL A 1163 -3.73 3.99 -26.01
N GLN A 1164 -4.73 4.69 -25.45
CA GLN A 1164 -5.98 4.07 -25.03
C GLN A 1164 -6.85 3.80 -26.25
N LEU A 1165 -7.22 2.52 -26.42
CA LEU A 1165 -8.13 2.07 -27.48
C LEU A 1165 -9.54 1.88 -26.92
N SER A 1166 -10.56 2.08 -27.76
CA SER A 1166 -11.95 1.80 -27.40
C SER A 1166 -12.14 0.29 -27.14
N GLY A 1167 -13.19 -0.09 -26.39
CA GLY A 1167 -13.51 -1.50 -26.14
C GLY A 1167 -13.58 -2.32 -27.43
N GLY A 1168 -14.26 -1.80 -28.46
CA GLY A 1168 -14.38 -2.45 -29.78
C GLY A 1168 -13.06 -2.56 -30.54
N GLN A 1169 -12.15 -1.59 -30.40
CA GLN A 1169 -10.81 -1.68 -30.97
C GLN A 1169 -9.97 -2.75 -30.27
N LYS A 1170 -10.01 -2.80 -28.93
CA LYS A 1170 -9.29 -3.84 -28.17
C LYS A 1170 -9.82 -5.24 -28.52
N GLN A 1171 -11.14 -5.39 -28.68
CA GLN A 1171 -11.77 -6.66 -29.05
C GLN A 1171 -11.28 -7.16 -30.40
N ARG A 1172 -11.20 -6.28 -31.40
CA ARG A 1172 -10.67 -6.62 -32.73
C ARG A 1172 -9.20 -7.05 -32.69
N ILE A 1173 -8.38 -6.46 -31.84
CA ILE A 1173 -6.99 -6.91 -31.65
C ILE A 1173 -6.94 -8.30 -31.01
N ALA A 1174 -7.78 -8.58 -30.02
CA ALA A 1174 -7.88 -9.92 -29.42
C ALA A 1174 -8.38 -10.97 -30.41
N ILE A 1175 -9.35 -10.60 -31.27
CA ILE A 1175 -9.81 -11.46 -32.37
C ILE A 1175 -8.68 -11.71 -33.36
N ALA A 1176 -7.92 -10.68 -33.77
CA ALA A 1176 -6.76 -10.87 -34.64
C ALA A 1176 -5.70 -11.82 -34.02
N ARG A 1177 -5.45 -11.70 -32.71
CA ARG A 1177 -4.59 -12.62 -31.96
C ARG A 1177 -5.11 -14.07 -32.00
N ALA A 1178 -6.43 -14.26 -31.83
CA ALA A 1178 -7.06 -15.58 -31.92
C ALA A 1178 -7.04 -16.14 -33.36
N ILE A 1179 -7.22 -15.30 -34.39
CA ILE A 1179 -7.12 -15.70 -35.80
C ILE A 1179 -5.72 -16.17 -36.13
N LEU A 1180 -4.70 -15.42 -35.71
CA LEU A 1180 -3.29 -15.72 -35.99
C LEU A 1180 -2.87 -17.08 -35.43
N LYS A 1181 -3.46 -17.49 -34.30
CA LYS A 1181 -3.25 -18.80 -33.67
C LYS A 1181 -3.81 -19.96 -34.50
N ASP A 1182 -4.76 -19.70 -35.40
CA ASP A 1182 -5.51 -20.66 -36.22
C ASP A 1182 -6.07 -21.87 -35.44
N PRO A 1183 -6.92 -21.64 -34.41
CA PRO A 1183 -7.46 -22.70 -33.57
C PRO A 1183 -8.55 -23.51 -34.27
N LYS A 1184 -8.70 -24.80 -33.89
CA LYS A 1184 -9.81 -25.66 -34.32
C LYS A 1184 -11.08 -25.44 -33.50
N ILE A 1185 -10.92 -24.97 -32.26
CA ILE A 1185 -12.01 -24.67 -31.34
C ILE A 1185 -11.94 -23.19 -30.98
N LEU A 1186 -13.04 -22.46 -31.16
CA LEU A 1186 -13.15 -21.06 -30.80
C LEU A 1186 -14.07 -20.90 -29.57
N LEU A 1187 -13.58 -20.19 -28.56
CA LEU A 1187 -14.28 -19.96 -27.30
C LEU A 1187 -14.55 -18.46 -27.16
N LEU A 1188 -15.82 -18.07 -27.25
CA LEU A 1188 -16.26 -16.68 -27.19
C LEU A 1188 -17.03 -16.47 -25.88
N ASP A 1189 -16.40 -15.80 -24.91
CA ASP A 1189 -17.00 -15.51 -23.61
C ASP A 1189 -17.45 -14.05 -23.58
N GLU A 1190 -18.73 -13.81 -23.88
CA GLU A 1190 -19.35 -12.48 -23.90
C GLU A 1190 -18.62 -11.42 -24.75
N ALA A 1191 -18.08 -11.82 -25.89
CA ALA A 1191 -17.23 -10.97 -26.73
C ALA A 1191 -17.86 -9.65 -27.23
N THR A 1192 -19.17 -9.45 -27.07
CA THR A 1192 -19.93 -8.27 -27.50
C THR A 1192 -20.64 -7.51 -26.37
N SER A 1193 -20.52 -7.94 -25.11
CA SER A 1193 -21.38 -7.39 -24.03
C SER A 1193 -21.01 -5.97 -23.59
N ALA A 1194 -19.77 -5.52 -23.82
CA ALA A 1194 -19.26 -4.21 -23.42
C ALA A 1194 -19.09 -3.21 -24.59
N LEU A 1195 -19.80 -3.41 -25.71
CA LEU A 1195 -19.66 -2.62 -26.93
C LEU A 1195 -20.88 -1.74 -27.22
N ASP A 1196 -20.64 -0.55 -27.77
CA ASP A 1196 -21.65 0.27 -28.42
C ASP A 1196 -22.17 -0.41 -29.69
N ALA A 1197 -23.39 -0.07 -30.12
CA ALA A 1197 -24.07 -0.76 -31.21
C ALA A 1197 -23.31 -0.73 -32.55
N GLU A 1198 -22.56 0.35 -32.83
CA GLU A 1198 -21.76 0.45 -34.05
C GLU A 1198 -20.52 -0.45 -33.99
N SER A 1199 -19.73 -0.35 -32.90
CA SER A 1199 -18.57 -1.24 -32.69
C SER A 1199 -18.97 -2.71 -32.62
N GLU A 1200 -20.10 -3.01 -32.01
CA GLU A 1200 -20.65 -4.37 -31.91
C GLU A 1200 -20.88 -4.97 -33.28
N ARG A 1201 -21.52 -4.24 -34.21
CA ARG A 1201 -21.79 -4.74 -35.55
C ARG A 1201 -20.50 -5.12 -36.29
N VAL A 1202 -19.47 -4.28 -36.17
CA VAL A 1202 -18.17 -4.51 -36.79
C VAL A 1202 -17.42 -5.69 -36.17
N VAL A 1203 -17.52 -5.86 -34.84
CA VAL A 1203 -16.93 -6.99 -34.11
C VAL A 1203 -17.67 -8.29 -34.42
N GLN A 1204 -19.00 -8.27 -34.46
CA GLN A 1204 -19.82 -9.43 -34.79
C GLN A 1204 -19.52 -9.92 -36.21
N GLU A 1205 -19.41 -9.02 -37.19
CA GLU A 1205 -19.01 -9.38 -38.55
C GLU A 1205 -17.64 -10.06 -38.60
N ALA A 1206 -16.68 -9.58 -37.80
CA ALA A 1206 -15.38 -10.23 -37.68
C ALA A 1206 -15.49 -11.61 -37.02
N LEU A 1207 -16.30 -11.79 -35.98
CA LEU A 1207 -16.53 -13.08 -35.33
C LEU A 1207 -17.19 -14.08 -36.28
N ASP A 1208 -18.24 -13.67 -37.01
CA ASP A 1208 -18.98 -14.53 -37.94
C ASP A 1208 -18.06 -15.11 -39.02
N ARG A 1209 -17.12 -14.30 -39.55
CA ARG A 1209 -16.10 -14.78 -40.51
C ARG A 1209 -15.14 -15.80 -39.90
N VAL A 1210 -14.79 -15.63 -38.64
CA VAL A 1210 -13.80 -16.47 -37.93
C VAL A 1210 -14.40 -17.78 -37.44
N MET A 1211 -15.71 -17.83 -37.23
CA MET A 1211 -16.44 -19.02 -36.77
C MET A 1211 -16.62 -20.08 -37.86
N VAL A 1212 -16.50 -19.71 -39.14
CA VAL A 1212 -16.65 -20.62 -40.28
C VAL A 1212 -15.63 -21.77 -40.20
N GLU A 1213 -16.09 -23.01 -40.37
CA GLU A 1213 -15.29 -24.25 -40.31
C GLU A 1213 -14.57 -24.52 -38.96
N ARG A 1214 -15.01 -23.88 -37.87
CA ARG A 1214 -14.44 -24.10 -36.52
C ARG A 1214 -15.54 -24.48 -35.54
N THR A 1215 -15.23 -25.40 -34.62
CA THR A 1215 -16.13 -25.67 -33.50
C THR A 1215 -16.19 -24.43 -32.62
N THR A 1216 -17.36 -23.83 -32.43
CA THR A 1216 -17.47 -22.58 -31.69
C THR A 1216 -18.38 -22.74 -30.47
N VAL A 1217 -17.91 -22.32 -29.30
CA VAL A 1217 -18.72 -22.20 -28.08
C VAL A 1217 -18.90 -20.72 -27.78
N VAL A 1218 -20.14 -20.26 -27.75
CA VAL A 1218 -20.48 -18.85 -27.54
C VAL A 1218 -21.29 -18.70 -26.26
N VAL A 1219 -20.76 -17.94 -25.30
CA VAL A 1219 -21.53 -17.41 -24.18
C VAL A 1219 -21.96 -16.00 -24.58
N ALA A 1220 -23.24 -15.80 -24.83
CA ALA A 1220 -23.77 -14.50 -25.22
C ALA A 1220 -24.96 -14.11 -24.33
N HIS A 1221 -25.01 -12.82 -24.01
CA HIS A 1221 -26.17 -12.19 -23.37
C HIS A 1221 -27.10 -11.52 -24.40
N ARG A 1222 -26.68 -11.44 -25.66
CA ARG A 1222 -27.42 -10.75 -26.73
C ARG A 1222 -28.06 -11.76 -27.68
N LEU A 1223 -29.36 -11.55 -27.91
CA LEU A 1223 -30.21 -12.40 -28.74
C LEU A 1223 -29.74 -12.51 -30.19
N THR A 1224 -29.17 -11.43 -30.74
CA THR A 1224 -28.65 -11.36 -32.12
C THR A 1224 -27.56 -12.39 -32.36
N THR A 1225 -26.61 -12.52 -31.44
CA THR A 1225 -25.51 -13.50 -31.51
C THR A 1225 -26.00 -14.94 -31.29
N ILE A 1226 -27.06 -15.14 -30.49
CA ILE A 1226 -27.59 -16.47 -30.15
C ILE A 1226 -28.45 -17.04 -31.29
N LYS A 1227 -29.22 -16.21 -32.00
CA LYS A 1227 -30.12 -16.64 -33.08
C LYS A 1227 -29.40 -17.38 -34.21
N GLY A 1228 -28.17 -17.00 -34.51
CA GLY A 1228 -27.35 -17.60 -35.56
C GLY A 1228 -26.66 -18.93 -35.18
N ALA A 1229 -26.80 -19.40 -33.94
CA ALA A 1229 -26.15 -20.64 -33.50
C ALA A 1229 -26.88 -21.89 -34.00
N ASP A 1230 -26.12 -22.92 -34.39
CA ASP A 1230 -26.68 -24.22 -34.79
C ASP A 1230 -27.43 -24.90 -33.65
N ILE A 1231 -26.89 -24.78 -32.42
CA ILE A 1231 -27.44 -25.38 -31.21
C ILE A 1231 -27.41 -24.36 -30.10
N ILE A 1232 -28.50 -24.24 -29.36
CA ILE A 1232 -28.60 -23.42 -28.16
C ILE A 1232 -28.85 -24.35 -26.98
N ALA A 1233 -28.10 -24.16 -25.90
CA ALA A 1233 -28.23 -24.92 -24.66
C ALA A 1233 -28.50 -23.97 -23.48
N VAL A 1234 -29.65 -24.17 -22.82
CA VAL A 1234 -30.10 -23.34 -21.69
C VAL A 1234 -29.59 -23.93 -20.39
N VAL A 1235 -28.73 -23.20 -19.68
CA VAL A 1235 -28.18 -23.59 -18.38
C VAL A 1235 -29.04 -22.99 -17.26
N LYS A 1236 -29.66 -23.86 -16.44
CA LYS A 1236 -30.46 -23.46 -15.28
C LYS A 1236 -30.16 -24.36 -14.08
N ASN A 1237 -29.91 -23.77 -12.91
CA ASN A 1237 -29.59 -24.49 -11.67
C ASN A 1237 -28.46 -25.53 -11.83
N GLY A 1238 -27.49 -25.26 -12.71
CA GLY A 1238 -26.33 -26.12 -12.91
C GLY A 1238 -26.54 -27.35 -13.79
N VAL A 1239 -27.64 -27.41 -14.56
CA VAL A 1239 -27.93 -28.46 -15.56
C VAL A 1239 -28.42 -27.84 -16.88
N ILE A 1240 -28.37 -28.61 -17.97
CA ILE A 1240 -28.96 -28.21 -19.26
C ILE A 1240 -30.48 -28.46 -19.18
N ALA A 1241 -31.25 -27.38 -19.12
CA ALA A 1241 -32.70 -27.44 -19.05
C ALA A 1241 -33.33 -27.71 -20.42
N GLU A 1242 -32.79 -27.11 -21.48
CA GLU A 1242 -33.28 -27.27 -22.85
C GLU A 1242 -32.12 -27.23 -23.85
N LYS A 1243 -32.28 -27.91 -24.99
CA LYS A 1243 -31.31 -27.96 -26.09
C LYS A 1243 -32.02 -28.04 -27.45
N GLY A 1244 -31.65 -27.19 -28.40
CA GLY A 1244 -32.23 -27.20 -29.75
C GLY A 1244 -31.81 -26.00 -30.60
N SER A 1245 -32.33 -25.90 -31.83
CA SER A 1245 -32.22 -24.69 -32.65
C SER A 1245 -33.14 -23.59 -32.10
N HIS A 1246 -32.89 -22.34 -32.48
CA HIS A 1246 -33.71 -21.19 -32.07
C HIS A 1246 -35.21 -21.44 -32.31
N GLU A 1247 -35.58 -21.85 -33.52
CA GLU A 1247 -36.96 -22.10 -33.93
C GLU A 1247 -37.62 -23.22 -33.10
N LYS A 1248 -36.87 -24.29 -32.81
CA LYS A 1248 -37.37 -25.45 -32.05
C LYS A 1248 -37.56 -25.14 -30.57
N LEU A 1249 -36.71 -24.28 -30.00
CA LEU A 1249 -36.84 -23.87 -28.59
C LEU A 1249 -37.93 -22.81 -28.40
N MET A 1250 -38.17 -21.98 -29.41
CA MET A 1250 -39.27 -20.99 -29.39
C MET A 1250 -40.66 -21.63 -29.53
N SER A 1251 -40.76 -22.82 -30.13
CA SER A 1251 -42.04 -23.55 -30.26
C SER A 1251 -42.47 -24.30 -28.99
N ILE A 1252 -41.60 -24.40 -27.98
CA ILE A 1252 -41.92 -24.98 -26.68
C ILE A 1252 -42.69 -23.93 -25.86
N THR A 1253 -43.99 -24.12 -25.72
CA THR A 1253 -44.85 -23.31 -24.83
C THR A 1253 -44.36 -23.41 -23.39
N ASP A 1254 -44.16 -22.26 -22.71
CA ASP A 1254 -43.59 -22.12 -21.36
C ASP A 1254 -42.15 -22.68 -21.17
N GLY A 1255 -41.39 -22.83 -22.25
CA GLY A 1255 -39.99 -23.26 -22.18
C GLY A 1255 -39.06 -22.22 -21.53
N PRO A 1256 -38.06 -22.63 -20.71
CA PRO A 1256 -36.99 -21.77 -20.21
C PRO A 1256 -36.34 -20.84 -21.24
N TYR A 1257 -36.07 -21.31 -22.46
CA TYR A 1257 -35.51 -20.50 -23.54
C TYR A 1257 -36.52 -19.45 -24.01
N ALA A 1258 -37.74 -19.85 -24.35
CA ALA A 1258 -38.80 -18.95 -24.80
C ALA A 1258 -39.08 -17.86 -23.74
N SER A 1259 -39.04 -18.22 -22.45
CA SER A 1259 -39.15 -17.28 -21.33
C SER A 1259 -37.97 -16.31 -21.27
N LEU A 1260 -36.73 -16.79 -21.44
CA LEU A 1260 -35.53 -15.94 -21.50
C LEU A 1260 -35.56 -15.00 -22.71
N VAL A 1261 -36.01 -15.48 -23.87
CA VAL A 1261 -36.17 -14.68 -25.07
C VAL A 1261 -37.27 -13.65 -24.89
N ALA A 1262 -38.43 -14.00 -24.32
CA ALA A 1262 -39.48 -13.05 -23.99
C ALA A 1262 -38.96 -11.96 -23.03
N LEU A 1263 -38.26 -12.33 -21.96
CA LEU A 1263 -37.62 -11.42 -21.02
C LEU A 1263 -36.57 -10.50 -21.69
N HIS A 1264 -35.83 -11.00 -22.67
CA HIS A 1264 -34.84 -10.19 -23.40
C HIS A 1264 -35.46 -9.31 -24.49
N THR A 1265 -36.48 -9.79 -25.19
CA THR A 1265 -37.18 -9.02 -26.23
C THR A 1265 -37.91 -7.85 -25.60
N THR A 1266 -38.53 -8.06 -24.42
CA THR A 1266 -39.12 -7.00 -23.58
C THR A 1266 -38.11 -6.05 -22.92
N SER A 1267 -36.80 -6.28 -23.11
CA SER A 1267 -35.71 -5.43 -22.59
C SER A 1267 -34.95 -4.67 -23.68
N SER A 1268 -35.14 -5.02 -24.96
CA SER A 1268 -34.38 -4.51 -26.11
C SER A 1268 -35.23 -3.82 -27.19
N THR A 1269 -36.55 -3.77 -26.98
CA THR A 1269 -37.51 -2.86 -27.63
C THR A 1269 -38.13 -2.00 -26.56
#